data_AF-A0A8R1TTS1-F1
#
_entry.id   AF-A0A8R1TTS1-F1
#
_cell.length_a   1.000
_cell.length_b   1.000
_cell.length_c   1.000
_cell.angle_alpha   90.00
_cell.angle_beta   90.00
_cell.angle_gamma   90.00
#
_symmetry.space_group_name_H-M   'P 1'
#
loop_
_entity.id
_entity.type
_entity.pdbx_description
1 polymer ?
#
loop_
_entity_poly.entity_id
_entity_poly.type
_entity_poly.pdbx_seq_one_letter_code
_entity_poly.pdbx_strand_id
1 'polypeptide(L)'
;MERICKLLEVATIILFNNCLASTPLCAVYHPFRLQPDNNNYQIGAALPLHDEDCVKLHVEAVQDIIAVQWALTHWNQNSKTNNLKTGFYAGDTCSKPKEAISQTLKFLDSFGFYEPDECKGNQNFRKLLGFFLPKDAASTKAVASILQTTPLPLLAYSYASADELTRMNITNFATTAPTMTVFIDAFARLMENLNSNLVAIVIKTDDEDLTIRLVNRLRQKNIFISELIHSEISNFEQILRNSDSQIIFALLSKKEIIKLLAGKNFGTDKIWVVAELDTDEQQSEIEPPEFVVDSNIQIIYLRQQQRDLLQFKNYFLRLLKNNYQSYSLLASLMQQICNCTISNGKNDNDCSKIDIQKMALSYKQTSTAESVIRAVYAFTAVAARLEKNPMASALCVKPSSKCTQLIMTELESLIYEFDANDPAELVGTNLHFYWESNTTLMSNGIVIEGIEMIYNEQLGPMKVKIMEYEPGIKPRFAMIKPQSKKIHSTCAPYRSYCGQCTCTAKIDQKRFYLPNPRPHQLYIIGLFDFHGGRTCQSYRNSDISLPLAFFYTLATFSQRYSQISLLRNLDIGTVLVDSCSSGRKAVETVVLAENHCFTIEQGRRNITIVPGSVFGYASALSGRVGGTLKGIFVSGDSLLVSLDADHDTTLDAISAMPSRKQEILALLKLLKKFSWEYISIVISNQDGSSLSTYQQFEKLATENGICIAEVKTVSGEEVDPTTTANVTILFTTAFDAATYFTAKLRRESSYSHIHIVIGDAHDFYLHDPSNVARFVGTISLQPKDVIRDEFRAWLESTTPLSLPESWYWEYVENQWQCALSEANRNFYEGKMCTGDELLDLPRRMTKSGYFAHGLERFLFALDTVYKQLCPDQIGVCDEFYVKGRTQISNILKKAHIEHDFVIYEFVPDGQGSYAYQSIANYSARSGFKFSEPYKYFSVFNHASDETPQLKIMSRCISPSCRCFLNVKLTKMPPSVSDQSGALVGSYIRRVPANDAFQQFQFPSILDRLTAGQWRLQTWNYALAAIITVMLIGALGVLFLAVIKLYFRVIKGNQSLGLSLLVGVIVLYITGYVFIFESTDTICRLRIVLHPMGYSFCFGLMIVKATQLKNAESLGFSSAVHISYWNYWLLLLFIMGVQIAFCSKWLTEEFASVVVLDDGQPRLACKYGNEEFLLSQAYVIMLLLLALCLNSTNKNNKHNHKETKWLFISSLSCTILWIIWTMVYVLIPPPYKDTIIVLELLLCASVLLGFIFGPKIYIMFSYEPVVIEMHPQHAMKDFVCENDLLEKEENVERISSSLNSLESRKTHTHSTCSIANCKNSPTCMRADCSDDGQVPIFRTVMRKKNHLGRSLSAEKQNFGRIIQQTAMPTKILPNDGKKEMETDRCNIQKAVPNFITQDS
;
A
#
# COMPACT_ATOMS: atom_id res chain seq x y z
N MET A 1 -15.34 62.23 6.86
CA MET A 1 -16.65 62.01 6.23
C MET A 1 -17.42 60.93 6.98
N GLU A 2 -17.19 59.64 6.74
CA GLU A 2 -18.02 58.54 7.27
C GLU A 2 -18.18 58.52 8.81
N ARG A 3 -17.11 58.77 9.57
CA ARG A 3 -17.19 58.92 11.05
C ARG A 3 -17.97 60.15 11.54
N ILE A 4 -18.14 61.17 10.70
CA ILE A 4 -18.93 62.37 11.01
C ILE A 4 -20.41 62.10 10.74
N CYS A 5 -20.76 61.36 9.68
CA CYS A 5 -22.14 60.90 9.46
C CYS A 5 -22.67 60.06 10.62
N LYS A 6 -21.89 59.09 11.12
CA LYS A 6 -22.30 58.27 12.27
C LYS A 6 -22.48 59.07 13.58
N LEU A 7 -21.75 60.17 13.76
CA LEU A 7 -21.96 61.08 14.89
C LEU A 7 -23.20 61.97 14.70
N LEU A 8 -23.54 62.36 13.46
CA LEU A 8 -24.76 63.09 13.14
C LEU A 8 -26.02 62.24 13.25
N GLU A 9 -26.00 60.96 12.82
CA GLU A 9 -27.13 60.03 13.03
C GLU A 9 -27.42 59.82 14.53
N VAL A 10 -26.39 59.64 15.35
CA VAL A 10 -26.56 59.51 16.81
C VAL A 10 -27.10 60.82 17.40
N ALA A 11 -26.66 61.99 16.93
CA ALA A 11 -27.19 63.28 17.38
C ALA A 11 -28.66 63.52 16.97
N THR A 12 -29.08 63.11 15.76
CA THR A 12 -30.48 63.25 15.32
C THR A 12 -31.42 62.28 16.05
N ILE A 13 -30.96 61.06 16.35
CA ILE A 13 -31.74 60.08 17.14
C ILE A 13 -31.96 60.57 18.59
N ILE A 14 -30.98 61.28 19.18
CA ILE A 14 -31.11 61.85 20.53
C ILE A 14 -32.02 63.09 20.55
N LEU A 15 -32.09 63.87 19.47
CA LEU A 15 -32.87 65.11 19.43
C LEU A 15 -34.35 64.93 19.05
N PHE A 16 -34.76 63.82 18.43
CA PHE A 16 -36.13 63.61 17.95
C PHE A 16 -37.06 62.77 18.86
N ASN A 17 -36.53 62.08 19.89
CA ASN A 17 -37.32 61.13 20.69
C ASN A 17 -38.08 61.71 21.90
N ASN A 18 -38.18 63.04 22.03
CA ASN A 18 -38.99 63.68 23.06
C ASN A 18 -40.47 63.84 22.63
N CYS A 19 -41.21 62.72 22.49
CA CYS A 19 -42.66 62.69 22.71
C CYS A 19 -43.27 61.27 22.68
N LEU A 20 -44.02 60.94 23.74
CA LEU A 20 -45.21 60.07 23.72
C LEU A 20 -45.05 58.58 23.32
N ALA A 21 -44.42 57.77 24.18
CA ALA A 21 -44.91 56.42 24.50
C ALA A 21 -44.38 55.95 25.87
N SER A 22 -45.25 55.40 26.72
CA SER A 22 -44.87 54.85 28.02
C SER A 22 -44.05 53.56 27.86
N THR A 23 -42.74 53.61 28.12
CA THR A 23 -41.92 52.39 28.25
C THR A 23 -42.44 51.55 29.41
N PRO A 24 -42.84 50.28 29.22
CA PRO A 24 -43.10 49.40 30.35
C PRO A 24 -41.78 49.23 31.12
N LEU A 25 -41.79 49.51 32.43
CA LEU A 25 -40.60 49.29 33.25
C LEU A 25 -40.22 47.82 33.15
N CYS A 26 -38.94 47.53 32.92
CA CYS A 26 -38.36 46.21 33.14
C CYS A 26 -38.49 45.89 34.65
N ALA A 27 -39.64 45.34 35.04
CA ALA A 27 -39.84 44.82 36.38
C ALA A 27 -38.82 43.71 36.60
N VAL A 28 -37.91 43.91 37.55
CA VAL A 28 -36.84 42.98 37.89
C VAL A 28 -37.45 41.60 38.09
N TYR A 29 -37.19 40.67 37.16
CA TYR A 29 -37.90 39.41 37.05
C TYR A 29 -37.92 38.68 38.39
N HIS A 30 -39.08 38.66 39.03
CA HIS A 30 -39.25 37.96 40.30
C HIS A 30 -39.20 36.46 40.02
N PRO A 31 -38.27 35.71 40.64
CA PRO A 31 -38.15 34.27 40.44
C PRO A 31 -39.42 33.57 40.90
N PHE A 32 -39.84 32.54 40.16
CA PHE A 32 -40.94 31.68 40.57
C PHE A 32 -40.52 30.88 41.81
N ARG A 33 -41.26 31.02 42.91
CA ARG A 33 -40.92 30.45 44.21
C ARG A 33 -42.08 29.65 44.78
N LEU A 34 -41.89 28.36 44.97
CA LEU A 34 -42.76 27.51 45.79
C LEU A 34 -42.05 27.31 47.14
N GLN A 35 -42.60 27.89 48.21
CA GLN A 35 -42.04 27.80 49.56
C GLN A 35 -43.12 27.33 50.53
N PRO A 36 -43.21 26.02 50.84
CA PRO A 36 -44.19 25.51 51.78
C PRO A 36 -43.79 25.83 53.23
N ASP A 37 -44.76 25.94 54.15
CA ASP A 37 -44.48 26.17 55.58
C ASP A 37 -43.67 25.01 56.17
N ASN A 38 -42.59 25.31 56.89
CA ASN A 38 -41.56 24.37 57.35
C ASN A 38 -40.82 23.66 56.20
N ASN A 39 -40.31 24.45 55.26
CA ASN A 39 -39.47 23.97 54.16
C ASN A 39 -38.06 23.55 54.65
N ASN A 40 -37.72 22.26 54.50
CA ASN A 40 -36.43 21.71 54.94
C ASN A 40 -35.38 21.73 53.83
N TYR A 41 -35.81 21.52 52.57
CA TYR A 41 -34.93 21.33 51.41
C TYR A 41 -35.37 22.20 50.22
N GLN A 42 -34.43 22.62 49.38
CA GLN A 42 -34.74 23.40 48.17
C GLN A 42 -34.14 22.76 46.91
N ILE A 43 -34.92 22.79 45.82
CA ILE A 43 -34.46 22.58 44.44
C ILE A 43 -34.38 23.93 43.73
N GLY A 44 -33.28 24.19 43.02
CA GLY A 44 -33.12 25.37 42.15
C GLY A 44 -33.31 25.03 40.67
N ALA A 45 -33.61 26.03 39.86
CA ALA A 45 -33.68 25.91 38.41
C ALA A 45 -33.41 27.25 37.70
N ALA A 46 -32.91 27.17 36.47
CA ALA A 46 -32.94 28.25 35.50
C ALA A 46 -33.73 27.75 34.28
N LEU A 47 -34.83 28.41 33.90
CA LEU A 47 -35.78 27.92 32.89
C LEU A 47 -35.99 28.96 31.79
N PRO A 48 -35.97 28.58 30.50
CA PRO A 48 -36.26 29.48 29.38
C PRO A 48 -37.76 29.72 29.27
N LEU A 49 -38.31 30.65 30.06
CA LEU A 49 -39.76 30.92 30.04
C LEU A 49 -40.17 31.79 28.86
N HIS A 50 -39.28 32.66 28.37
CA HIS A 50 -39.51 33.50 27.21
C HIS A 50 -38.50 33.24 26.07
N ASP A 51 -38.89 33.62 24.86
CA ASP A 51 -38.00 33.80 23.71
C ASP A 51 -36.89 34.83 24.03
N GLU A 52 -35.89 34.96 23.14
CA GLU A 52 -34.81 35.94 23.27
C GLU A 52 -35.28 37.42 23.35
N ASP A 53 -36.55 37.73 23.10
CA ASP A 53 -37.10 39.07 23.32
C ASP A 53 -37.45 39.34 24.81
N CYS A 54 -37.51 38.32 25.66
CA CYS A 54 -38.10 38.35 27.02
C CYS A 54 -39.59 38.78 27.06
N VAL A 55 -40.35 38.61 25.97
CA VAL A 55 -41.75 39.04 25.82
C VAL A 55 -42.68 37.87 25.48
N LYS A 56 -42.32 37.02 24.52
CA LYS A 56 -43.14 35.88 24.11
C LYS A 56 -42.82 34.65 24.95
N LEU A 57 -43.82 34.02 25.57
CA LEU A 57 -43.64 32.85 26.45
C LEU A 57 -43.47 31.54 25.66
N HIS A 58 -42.57 30.67 26.11
CA HIS A 58 -42.54 29.26 25.74
C HIS A 58 -43.62 28.51 26.53
N VAL A 59 -44.68 28.06 25.84
CA VAL A 59 -45.81 27.34 26.46
C VAL A 59 -45.33 26.05 27.15
N GLU A 60 -44.32 25.44 26.57
CA GLU A 60 -43.68 24.19 26.98
C GLU A 60 -42.92 24.37 28.31
N ALA A 61 -42.12 25.44 28.44
CA ALA A 61 -41.39 25.73 29.67
C ALA A 61 -42.32 26.16 30.82
N VAL A 62 -43.46 26.80 30.53
CA VAL A 62 -44.49 27.07 31.54
C VAL A 62 -45.22 25.79 31.96
N GLN A 63 -45.45 24.84 31.05
CA GLN A 63 -45.91 23.50 31.43
C GLN A 63 -44.90 22.78 32.34
N ASP A 64 -43.59 22.88 32.07
CA ASP A 64 -42.54 22.31 32.93
C ASP A 64 -42.61 22.88 34.37
N ILE A 65 -42.75 24.20 34.55
CA ILE A 65 -42.95 24.81 35.88
C ILE A 65 -44.17 24.23 36.59
N ILE A 66 -45.30 24.11 35.87
CA ILE A 66 -46.55 23.63 36.45
C ILE A 66 -46.47 22.12 36.76
N ALA A 67 -45.67 21.36 36.01
CA ALA A 67 -45.35 19.96 36.29
C ALA A 67 -44.52 19.82 37.58
N VAL A 68 -43.51 20.69 37.79
CA VAL A 68 -42.79 20.77 39.08
C VAL A 68 -43.74 21.12 40.23
N GLN A 69 -44.61 22.11 40.04
CA GLN A 69 -45.59 22.50 41.06
C GLN A 69 -46.53 21.33 41.42
N TRP A 70 -46.99 20.59 40.42
CA TRP A 70 -47.89 19.46 40.59
C TRP A 70 -47.21 18.32 41.36
N ALA A 71 -46.00 17.92 40.95
CA ALA A 71 -45.21 16.90 41.61
C ALA A 71 -44.89 17.24 43.08
N LEU A 72 -44.45 18.49 43.35
CA LEU A 72 -44.19 18.94 44.72
C LEU A 72 -45.46 19.07 45.57
N THR A 73 -46.62 19.32 44.95
CA THR A 73 -47.90 19.35 45.67
C THR A 73 -48.25 17.97 46.22
N HIS A 74 -48.17 16.92 45.39
CA HIS A 74 -48.36 15.53 45.84
C HIS A 74 -47.32 15.13 46.89
N TRP A 75 -46.03 15.38 46.63
CA TRP A 75 -44.94 15.06 47.56
C TRP A 75 -45.10 15.69 48.95
N ASN A 76 -45.42 16.99 48.98
CA ASN A 76 -45.56 17.75 50.23
C ASN A 76 -46.89 17.45 50.98
N GLN A 77 -47.86 16.81 50.33
CA GLN A 77 -49.13 16.38 50.93
C GLN A 77 -49.13 14.90 51.35
N ASN A 78 -48.26 14.07 50.77
CA ASN A 78 -48.15 12.65 51.11
C ASN A 78 -47.78 12.46 52.59
N SER A 79 -48.59 11.69 53.32
CA SER A 79 -48.48 11.53 54.77
C SER A 79 -47.16 10.86 55.21
N LYS A 80 -46.52 10.10 54.32
CA LYS A 80 -45.20 9.48 54.55
C LYS A 80 -44.04 10.50 54.56
N THR A 81 -44.23 11.65 53.92
CA THR A 81 -43.18 12.66 53.62
C THR A 81 -43.52 14.06 54.14
N ASN A 82 -44.70 14.27 54.73
CA ASN A 82 -45.20 15.56 55.24
C ASN A 82 -44.24 16.31 56.19
N ASN A 83 -43.39 15.58 56.94
CA ASN A 83 -42.35 16.18 57.80
C ASN A 83 -41.14 16.73 57.02
N LEU A 84 -41.07 16.51 55.70
CA LEU A 84 -39.94 16.78 54.83
C LEU A 84 -40.36 17.57 53.58
N LYS A 85 -40.92 18.75 53.82
CA LYS A 85 -41.38 19.61 52.74
C LYS A 85 -40.20 20.17 51.95
N THR A 86 -40.35 20.17 50.63
CA THR A 86 -39.36 20.67 49.67
C THR A 86 -39.93 21.85 48.88
N GLY A 87 -39.13 22.91 48.77
CA GLY A 87 -39.43 24.10 48.00
C GLY A 87 -38.72 24.13 46.63
N PHE A 88 -39.24 24.96 45.72
CA PHE A 88 -38.69 25.18 44.39
C PHE A 88 -38.42 26.65 44.14
N TYR A 89 -37.33 26.94 43.43
CA TYR A 89 -36.98 28.26 42.94
C TYR A 89 -36.62 28.13 41.46
N ALA A 90 -37.28 28.88 40.58
CA ALA A 90 -36.90 29.00 39.18
C ALA A 90 -36.69 30.47 38.80
N GLY A 91 -35.53 30.78 38.23
CA GLY A 91 -35.30 32.03 37.52
C GLY A 91 -35.55 31.88 36.02
N ASP A 92 -36.04 32.93 35.38
CA ASP A 92 -36.26 32.97 33.93
C ASP A 92 -34.99 33.35 33.17
N THR A 93 -34.60 32.54 32.19
CA THR A 93 -33.41 32.81 31.35
C THR A 93 -33.71 33.64 30.12
N CYS A 94 -34.98 33.84 29.72
CA CYS A 94 -35.37 34.34 28.40
C CYS A 94 -34.60 33.69 27.22
N SER A 95 -34.26 32.41 27.31
CA SER A 95 -33.39 31.71 26.35
C SER A 95 -32.02 32.37 26.12
N LYS A 96 -31.57 33.25 27.02
CA LYS A 96 -30.30 34.00 26.95
C LYS A 96 -29.26 33.37 27.87
N PRO A 97 -28.11 32.89 27.34
CA PRO A 97 -26.95 32.45 28.11
C PRO A 97 -26.55 33.38 29.27
N LYS A 98 -26.55 34.69 29.04
CA LYS A 98 -26.20 35.71 30.05
C LYS A 98 -27.21 35.76 31.21
N GLU A 99 -28.50 35.68 30.92
CA GLU A 99 -29.51 35.77 31.97
C GLU A 99 -29.64 34.44 32.72
N ALA A 100 -29.45 33.30 32.04
CA ALA A 100 -29.31 31.99 32.67
C ALA A 100 -28.23 31.99 33.76
N ILE A 101 -27.05 32.54 33.46
CA ILE A 101 -25.97 32.72 34.44
C ILE A 101 -26.41 33.65 35.58
N SER A 102 -26.96 34.83 35.25
CA SER A 102 -27.46 35.81 36.23
C SER A 102 -28.44 35.19 37.24
N GLN A 103 -29.41 34.40 36.76
CA GLN A 103 -30.40 33.74 37.61
C GLN A 103 -29.80 32.61 38.46
N THR A 104 -28.91 31.79 37.90
CA THR A 104 -28.20 30.74 38.66
C THR A 104 -27.35 31.36 39.78
N LEU A 105 -26.60 32.42 39.49
CA LEU A 105 -25.77 33.10 40.49
C LEU A 105 -26.62 33.72 41.61
N LYS A 106 -27.71 34.43 41.28
CA LYS A 106 -28.67 34.98 42.26
C LYS A 106 -29.29 33.89 43.14
N PHE A 107 -29.56 32.71 42.57
CA PHE A 107 -30.05 31.56 43.34
C PHE A 107 -28.98 31.07 44.32
N LEU A 108 -27.77 30.78 43.87
CA LEU A 108 -26.67 30.28 44.72
C LEU A 108 -26.27 31.26 45.83
N ASP A 109 -26.22 32.55 45.52
CA ASP A 109 -25.97 33.62 46.48
C ASP A 109 -27.01 33.62 47.62
N SER A 110 -28.30 33.40 47.30
CA SER A 110 -29.36 33.31 48.31
C SER A 110 -29.27 32.10 49.27
N PHE A 111 -28.36 31.16 49.02
CA PHE A 111 -28.04 30.03 49.89
C PHE A 111 -26.69 30.17 50.61
N GLY A 112 -26.05 31.34 50.51
CA GLY A 112 -24.73 31.58 51.09
C GLY A 112 -23.62 30.75 50.42
N PHE A 113 -23.81 30.30 49.19
CA PHE A 113 -22.86 29.41 48.49
C PHE A 113 -21.48 30.06 48.29
N TYR A 114 -21.43 31.39 48.22
CA TYR A 114 -20.21 32.19 48.10
C TYR A 114 -19.75 32.83 49.41
N GLU A 115 -20.42 32.56 50.55
CA GLU A 115 -19.94 33.03 51.86
C GLU A 115 -18.71 32.22 52.30
N PRO A 116 -17.60 32.87 52.72
CA PRO A 116 -16.45 32.18 53.28
C PRO A 116 -16.82 31.31 54.50
N ASP A 117 -16.17 30.15 54.67
CA ASP A 117 -16.39 29.27 55.84
C ASP A 117 -16.13 29.97 57.20
N GLU A 118 -15.31 31.03 57.17
CA GLU A 118 -14.98 31.92 58.27
C GLU A 118 -16.19 32.77 58.72
N CYS A 119 -17.10 33.08 57.79
CA CYS A 119 -18.37 33.73 58.05
C CYS A 119 -19.37 32.75 58.68
N LYS A 120 -19.13 32.37 59.93
CA LYS A 120 -20.10 31.65 60.77
C LYS A 120 -21.24 32.56 61.22
N GLY A 121 -22.00 33.08 60.26
CA GLY A 121 -23.31 33.68 60.51
C GLY A 121 -24.27 32.63 61.07
N ASN A 122 -25.03 32.99 62.09
CA ASN A 122 -25.99 32.10 62.76
C ASN A 122 -27.29 31.93 61.94
N GLN A 123 -27.18 31.89 60.62
CA GLN A 123 -28.30 31.80 59.69
C GLN A 123 -28.65 30.34 59.42
N ASN A 124 -29.92 29.98 59.63
CA ASN A 124 -30.47 28.70 59.21
C ASN A 124 -30.63 28.67 57.69
N PHE A 125 -29.54 28.41 56.97
CA PHE A 125 -29.59 28.11 55.54
C PHE A 125 -30.42 26.84 55.32
N ARG A 126 -31.30 26.88 54.31
CA ARG A 126 -32.10 25.72 53.89
C ARG A 126 -31.19 24.76 53.13
N LYS A 127 -31.41 23.45 53.27
CA LYS A 127 -30.55 22.44 52.63
C LYS A 127 -30.78 22.41 51.12
N LEU A 128 -29.73 22.59 50.32
CA LEU A 128 -29.81 22.57 48.86
C LEU A 128 -29.67 21.13 48.33
N LEU A 129 -30.65 20.65 47.53
CA LEU A 129 -30.63 19.31 46.95
C LEU A 129 -29.90 19.25 45.61
N GLY A 130 -30.02 20.28 44.78
CA GLY A 130 -29.49 20.28 43.42
C GLY A 130 -30.15 21.35 42.54
N PHE A 131 -29.78 21.31 41.26
CA PHE A 131 -30.17 22.33 40.27
C PHE A 131 -30.66 21.69 38.97
N PHE A 132 -31.87 22.06 38.53
CA PHE A 132 -32.39 21.74 37.20
C PHE A 132 -31.80 22.71 36.18
N LEU A 133 -31.20 22.16 35.13
CA LEU A 133 -30.61 22.94 34.05
C LEU A 133 -31.69 23.45 33.07
N PRO A 134 -31.40 24.54 32.32
CA PRO A 134 -32.29 25.04 31.28
C PRO A 134 -32.67 23.97 30.25
N LYS A 135 -33.86 24.09 29.65
CA LYS A 135 -34.31 23.14 28.62
C LYS A 135 -33.45 23.24 27.34
N ASP A 136 -32.97 24.44 27.02
CA ASP A 136 -32.20 24.77 25.82
C ASP A 136 -30.69 24.55 25.97
N ALA A 137 -30.02 24.16 24.88
CA ALA A 137 -28.58 23.86 24.89
C ALA A 137 -27.70 25.09 25.16
N ALA A 138 -28.07 26.27 24.65
CA ALA A 138 -27.26 27.49 24.79
C ALA A 138 -27.17 27.98 26.25
N SER A 139 -28.30 28.04 26.95
CA SER A 139 -28.36 28.37 28.37
C SER A 139 -27.80 27.23 29.23
N THR A 140 -28.01 25.95 28.86
CA THR A 140 -27.39 24.81 29.54
C THR A 140 -25.87 24.94 29.54
N LYS A 141 -25.26 25.12 28.37
CA LYS A 141 -23.80 25.28 28.22
C LYS A 141 -23.26 26.41 29.10
N ALA A 142 -23.95 27.54 29.10
CA ALA A 142 -23.57 28.72 29.87
C ALA A 142 -23.62 28.46 31.39
N VAL A 143 -24.74 27.93 31.89
CA VAL A 143 -24.92 27.59 33.31
C VAL A 143 -23.94 26.50 33.73
N ALA A 144 -23.86 25.41 32.96
CA ALA A 144 -23.03 24.26 33.27
C ALA A 144 -21.52 24.58 33.25
N SER A 145 -21.06 25.51 32.39
CA SER A 145 -19.66 25.96 32.39
C SER A 145 -19.23 26.64 33.69
N ILE A 146 -20.13 27.34 34.36
CA ILE A 146 -19.89 27.94 35.69
C ILE A 146 -20.07 26.87 36.77
N LEU A 147 -21.14 26.08 36.68
CA LEU A 147 -21.43 25.05 37.68
C LEU A 147 -20.38 23.93 37.71
N GLN A 148 -19.61 23.71 36.65
CA GLN A 148 -18.47 22.78 36.66
C GLN A 148 -17.41 23.14 37.73
N THR A 149 -17.31 24.41 38.14
CA THR A 149 -16.41 24.86 39.21
C THR A 149 -17.02 24.75 40.61
N THR A 150 -18.33 24.50 40.71
CA THR A 150 -19.09 24.43 41.97
C THR A 150 -19.62 23.02 42.17
N PRO A 151 -19.23 22.28 43.21
CA PRO A 151 -19.70 20.91 43.37
C PRO A 151 -21.17 20.90 43.79
N LEU A 152 -22.08 20.79 42.81
CA LEU A 152 -23.54 20.83 42.97
C LEU A 152 -24.18 19.70 42.14
N PRO A 153 -25.15 18.94 42.66
CA PRO A 153 -25.85 17.93 41.86
C PRO A 153 -26.67 18.60 40.76
N LEU A 154 -26.34 18.31 39.50
CA LEU A 154 -27.05 18.84 38.34
C LEU A 154 -28.02 17.79 37.80
N LEU A 155 -29.20 18.21 37.36
CA LEU A 155 -30.17 17.29 36.73
C LEU A 155 -30.71 17.87 35.41
N ALA A 156 -30.48 17.12 34.33
CA ALA A 156 -31.00 17.38 32.99
C ALA A 156 -32.33 16.65 32.77
N TYR A 157 -33.38 17.38 32.40
CA TYR A 157 -34.72 16.83 32.16
C TYR A 157 -35.15 16.93 30.69
N SER A 158 -34.30 17.50 29.82
CA SER A 158 -34.53 17.65 28.38
C SER A 158 -33.41 17.00 27.58
N TYR A 159 -33.71 16.56 26.35
CA TYR A 159 -32.71 16.01 25.43
C TYR A 159 -31.54 16.99 25.21
N ALA A 160 -31.85 18.24 24.88
CA ALA A 160 -30.84 19.25 24.57
C ALA A 160 -29.92 19.59 25.76
N SER A 161 -30.43 19.54 27.00
CA SER A 161 -29.61 19.71 28.19
C SER A 161 -28.75 18.48 28.48
N ALA A 162 -29.32 17.27 28.35
CA ALA A 162 -28.61 16.02 28.60
C ALA A 162 -27.47 15.76 27.59
N ASP A 163 -27.69 16.03 26.30
CA ASP A 163 -26.64 15.87 25.28
C ASP A 163 -25.53 16.91 25.44
N GLU A 164 -25.86 18.18 25.74
CA GLU A 164 -24.87 19.23 25.94
C GLU A 164 -23.96 18.95 27.15
N LEU A 165 -24.50 18.45 28.27
CA LEU A 165 -23.68 18.03 29.42
C LEU A 165 -22.77 16.84 29.11
N THR A 166 -23.31 15.86 28.37
CA THR A 166 -22.55 14.70 27.90
C THR A 166 -21.41 15.14 26.96
N ARG A 167 -21.69 16.09 26.07
CA ARG A 167 -20.72 16.71 25.15
C ARG A 167 -19.64 17.52 25.88
N MET A 168 -20.01 18.26 26.93
CA MET A 168 -19.06 18.97 27.80
C MET A 168 -18.29 18.04 28.76
N ASN A 169 -18.63 16.75 28.79
CA ASN A 169 -18.05 15.73 29.68
C ASN A 169 -18.09 16.14 31.16
N ILE A 170 -19.20 16.76 31.58
CA ILE A 170 -19.38 17.25 32.95
C ILE A 170 -19.63 16.07 33.89
N THR A 171 -19.02 16.12 35.08
CA THR A 171 -19.17 15.11 36.12
C THR A 171 -20.25 15.53 37.14
N ASN A 172 -20.84 14.56 37.82
CA ASN A 172 -21.88 14.77 38.85
C ASN A 172 -23.22 15.33 38.33
N PHE A 173 -23.65 14.92 37.14
CA PHE A 173 -25.02 15.15 36.68
C PHE A 173 -25.83 13.86 36.52
N ALA A 174 -27.13 13.97 36.73
CA ALA A 174 -28.11 12.94 36.42
C ALA A 174 -29.03 13.40 35.28
N THR A 175 -29.64 12.46 34.55
CA THR A 175 -30.62 12.78 33.50
C THR A 175 -31.88 11.94 33.59
N THR A 176 -33.04 12.59 33.41
CA THR A 176 -34.35 11.95 33.21
C THR A 176 -34.83 12.04 31.76
N ALA A 177 -33.96 12.47 30.84
CA ALA A 177 -34.17 12.53 29.40
C ALA A 177 -33.10 11.72 28.63
N PRO A 178 -33.40 11.24 27.41
CA PRO A 178 -32.43 10.54 26.58
C PRO A 178 -31.27 11.44 26.14
N THR A 179 -30.10 10.85 25.91
CA THR A 179 -28.94 11.47 25.23
C THR A 179 -28.92 11.05 23.75
N MET A 180 -28.07 11.67 22.91
CA MET A 180 -27.89 11.22 21.52
C MET A 180 -27.47 9.74 21.45
N THR A 181 -26.68 9.25 22.42
CA THR A 181 -26.29 7.84 22.49
C THR A 181 -27.49 6.90 22.48
N VAL A 182 -28.56 7.25 23.19
CA VAL A 182 -29.78 6.41 23.30
C VAL A 182 -30.51 6.35 21.95
N PHE A 183 -30.60 7.46 21.22
CA PHE A 183 -31.17 7.48 19.87
C PHE A 183 -30.31 6.69 18.86
N ILE A 184 -28.98 6.83 18.94
CA ILE A 184 -28.06 6.05 18.08
C ILE A 184 -28.12 4.55 18.40
N ASP A 185 -28.23 4.18 19.67
CA ASP A 185 -28.36 2.78 20.06
C ASP A 185 -29.73 2.20 19.64
N ALA A 186 -30.82 2.99 19.72
CA ALA A 186 -32.12 2.61 19.16
C ALA A 186 -32.04 2.38 17.64
N PHE A 187 -31.41 3.30 16.91
CA PHE A 187 -31.17 3.16 15.47
C PHE A 187 -30.32 1.93 15.14
N ALA A 188 -29.26 1.67 15.90
CA ALA A 188 -28.40 0.51 15.69
C ALA A 188 -29.15 -0.82 15.92
N ARG A 189 -30.08 -0.87 16.89
CA ARG A 189 -30.97 -2.02 17.10
C ARG A 189 -31.99 -2.19 15.96
N LEU A 190 -32.51 -1.10 15.41
CA LEU A 190 -33.36 -1.15 14.22
C LEU A 190 -32.60 -1.73 13.01
N MET A 191 -31.37 -1.26 12.77
CA MET A 191 -30.48 -1.77 11.71
C MET A 191 -30.17 -3.26 11.87
N GLU A 192 -29.88 -3.71 13.10
CA GLU A 192 -29.68 -5.13 13.45
C GLU A 192 -30.93 -5.98 13.11
N ASN A 193 -32.13 -5.50 13.43
CA ASN A 193 -33.39 -6.20 13.10
C ASN A 193 -33.73 -6.16 11.59
N LEU A 194 -33.27 -5.15 10.86
CA LEU A 194 -33.34 -5.06 9.40
C LEU A 194 -32.22 -5.84 8.68
N ASN A 195 -31.38 -6.59 9.40
CA ASN A 195 -30.17 -7.26 8.88
C ASN A 195 -29.28 -6.34 8.04
N SER A 196 -29.25 -5.04 8.36
CA SER A 196 -28.61 -4.01 7.54
C SER A 196 -27.45 -3.37 8.29
N ASN A 197 -26.37 -3.04 7.57
CA ASN A 197 -25.17 -2.42 8.15
C ASN A 197 -24.59 -1.27 7.30
N LEU A 198 -25.32 -0.80 6.27
CA LEU A 198 -24.93 0.33 5.44
C LEU A 198 -26.01 1.42 5.45
N VAL A 199 -25.66 2.64 5.85
CA VAL A 199 -26.55 3.81 5.93
C VAL A 199 -26.04 4.97 5.06
N ALA A 200 -26.93 5.83 4.56
CA ALA A 200 -26.60 7.18 4.08
C ALA A 200 -27.12 8.20 5.09
N ILE A 201 -26.34 9.21 5.47
CA ILE A 201 -26.74 10.15 6.53
C ILE A 201 -27.01 11.53 5.95
N VAL A 202 -28.18 12.09 6.26
CA VAL A 202 -28.54 13.48 5.95
C VAL A 202 -28.38 14.35 7.19
N ILE A 203 -27.55 15.38 7.07
CA ILE A 203 -27.22 16.33 8.14
C ILE A 203 -27.50 17.78 7.73
N LYS A 204 -27.64 18.64 8.75
CA LYS A 204 -27.60 20.09 8.60
C LYS A 204 -26.17 20.59 8.48
N THR A 205 -25.98 21.75 7.86
CA THR A 205 -24.67 22.32 7.48
C THR A 205 -23.83 22.77 8.69
N ASP A 206 -24.46 23.02 9.84
CA ASP A 206 -23.87 23.81 10.93
C ASP A 206 -23.22 23.01 12.08
N ASP A 207 -23.23 21.66 12.05
CA ASP A 207 -22.76 20.82 13.17
C ASP A 207 -21.82 19.66 12.75
N GLU A 208 -20.58 20.01 12.43
CA GLU A 208 -19.49 19.05 12.16
C GLU A 208 -19.18 18.17 13.39
N ASP A 209 -19.25 18.74 14.60
CA ASP A 209 -18.94 18.06 15.86
C ASP A 209 -19.91 16.90 16.14
N LEU A 210 -21.21 17.14 15.98
CA LEU A 210 -22.26 16.11 16.07
C LEU A 210 -22.08 15.04 15.01
N THR A 211 -21.73 15.45 13.78
CA THR A 211 -21.45 14.54 12.66
C THR A 211 -20.30 13.58 12.98
N ILE A 212 -19.19 14.10 13.52
CA ILE A 212 -18.03 13.28 13.90
C ILE A 212 -18.39 12.30 15.04
N ARG A 213 -19.13 12.74 16.07
CA ARG A 213 -19.60 11.87 17.16
C ARG A 213 -20.48 10.73 16.63
N LEU A 214 -21.44 11.05 15.77
CA LEU A 214 -22.34 10.10 15.12
C LEU A 214 -21.58 9.06 14.28
N VAL A 215 -20.73 9.52 13.36
CA VAL A 215 -19.92 8.66 12.47
C VAL A 215 -19.09 7.67 13.27
N ASN A 216 -18.43 8.13 14.33
CA ASN A 216 -17.61 7.29 15.19
C ASN A 216 -18.45 6.27 15.97
N ARG A 217 -19.62 6.66 16.48
CA ARG A 217 -20.49 5.77 17.26
C ARG A 217 -21.17 4.70 16.40
N LEU A 218 -21.61 5.04 15.18
CA LEU A 218 -22.15 4.06 14.22
C LEU A 218 -21.08 3.04 13.80
N ARG A 219 -19.85 3.49 13.53
CA ARG A 219 -18.72 2.58 13.23
C ARG A 219 -18.41 1.63 14.39
N GLN A 220 -18.48 2.09 15.65
CA GLN A 220 -18.33 1.22 16.84
C GLN A 220 -19.42 0.13 16.93
N LYS A 221 -20.56 0.29 16.26
CA LYS A 221 -21.67 -0.68 16.19
C LYS A 221 -21.65 -1.50 14.89
N ASN A 222 -20.54 -1.48 14.14
CA ASN A 222 -20.39 -2.11 12.82
C ASN A 222 -21.38 -1.60 11.76
N ILE A 223 -21.82 -0.34 11.86
CA ILE A 223 -22.66 0.33 10.84
C ILE A 223 -21.77 1.27 10.03
N PHE A 224 -21.72 1.04 8.73
CA PHE A 224 -20.92 1.78 7.76
C PHE A 224 -21.75 2.86 7.07
N ILE A 225 -21.09 3.93 6.65
CA ILE A 225 -21.74 5.12 6.10
C ILE A 225 -21.28 5.27 4.65
N SER A 226 -22.22 5.07 3.71
CA SER A 226 -21.97 5.21 2.26
C SER A 226 -21.66 6.65 1.89
N GLU A 227 -22.52 7.57 2.30
CA GLU A 227 -22.45 8.99 1.99
C GLU A 227 -22.93 9.83 3.18
N LEU A 228 -22.34 11.02 3.30
CA LEU A 228 -22.76 12.09 4.19
C LEU A 228 -23.28 13.24 3.31
N ILE A 229 -24.55 13.61 3.46
CA ILE A 229 -25.24 14.49 2.54
C ILE A 229 -25.78 15.71 3.31
N HIS A 230 -25.30 16.90 2.97
CA HIS A 230 -25.86 18.14 3.51
C HIS A 230 -27.19 18.44 2.83
N SER A 231 -28.19 18.85 3.63
CA SER A 231 -29.57 19.10 3.21
C SER A 231 -29.74 20.20 2.15
N GLU A 232 -28.74 21.07 1.97
CA GLU A 232 -28.80 22.29 1.12
C GLU A 232 -28.08 22.14 -0.24
N ILE A 233 -27.55 20.96 -0.57
CA ILE A 233 -26.78 20.73 -1.82
C ILE A 233 -27.70 20.79 -3.06
N SER A 234 -27.27 21.51 -4.11
CA SER A 234 -28.03 21.64 -5.38
C SER A 234 -28.39 20.32 -6.05
N ASN A 235 -27.49 19.32 -5.96
CA ASN A 235 -27.62 18.02 -6.62
C ASN A 235 -28.12 16.91 -5.67
N PHE A 236 -28.75 17.28 -4.56
CA PHE A 236 -29.18 16.38 -3.47
C PHE A 236 -29.94 15.13 -3.95
N GLU A 237 -30.90 15.28 -4.86
CA GLU A 237 -31.68 14.16 -5.40
C GLU A 237 -30.81 13.16 -6.18
N GLN A 238 -29.86 13.65 -7.00
CA GLN A 238 -28.98 12.80 -7.80
C GLN A 238 -27.99 12.03 -6.92
N ILE A 239 -27.51 12.65 -5.84
CA ILE A 239 -26.65 11.99 -4.84
C ILE A 239 -27.44 10.86 -4.17
N LEU A 240 -28.61 11.16 -3.60
CA LEU A 240 -29.45 10.15 -2.95
C LEU A 240 -29.85 8.98 -3.85
N ARG A 241 -30.21 9.25 -5.12
CA ARG A 241 -30.53 8.19 -6.10
C ARG A 241 -29.33 7.28 -6.40
N ASN A 242 -28.12 7.83 -6.45
CA ASN A 242 -26.89 7.08 -6.72
C ASN A 242 -26.30 6.38 -5.49
N SER A 243 -26.72 6.76 -4.28
CA SER A 243 -26.21 6.18 -3.03
C SER A 243 -26.48 4.68 -2.93
N ASP A 244 -25.46 3.87 -2.66
CA ASP A 244 -25.56 2.41 -2.46
C ASP A 244 -26.53 2.04 -1.32
N SER A 245 -26.67 2.90 -0.32
CA SER A 245 -27.53 2.62 0.82
C SER A 245 -29.01 2.76 0.48
N GLN A 246 -29.79 1.75 0.90
CA GLN A 246 -31.24 1.78 0.85
C GLN A 246 -31.88 2.32 2.14
N ILE A 247 -31.07 2.68 3.15
CA ILE A 247 -31.53 3.22 4.43
C ILE A 247 -30.88 4.59 4.65
N ILE A 248 -31.71 5.62 4.73
CA ILE A 248 -31.30 7.01 4.91
C ILE A 248 -31.58 7.40 6.36
N PHE A 249 -30.57 7.77 7.14
CA PHE A 249 -30.73 8.29 8.50
C PHE A 249 -30.69 9.82 8.49
N ALA A 250 -31.75 10.47 8.97
CA ALA A 250 -31.90 11.92 8.98
C ALA A 250 -31.99 12.46 10.41
N LEU A 251 -31.08 13.38 10.74
CA LEU A 251 -31.06 14.15 11.99
C LEU A 251 -31.56 15.56 11.69
N LEU A 252 -32.83 15.65 11.32
CA LEU A 252 -33.50 16.86 10.86
C LEU A 252 -34.87 16.97 11.57
N SER A 253 -35.35 18.19 11.78
CA SER A 253 -36.69 18.36 12.36
C SER A 253 -37.78 17.92 11.38
N LYS A 254 -38.97 17.60 11.90
CA LYS A 254 -40.15 17.24 11.09
C LYS A 254 -40.44 18.29 10.00
N LYS A 255 -40.27 19.59 10.32
CA LYS A 255 -40.44 20.71 9.38
C LYS A 255 -39.39 20.69 8.27
N GLU A 256 -38.12 20.44 8.61
CA GLU A 256 -37.01 20.36 7.66
C GLU A 256 -37.18 19.18 6.70
N ILE A 257 -37.61 18.02 7.19
CA ILE A 257 -37.89 16.82 6.38
C ILE A 257 -39.06 17.05 5.42
N ILE A 258 -40.15 17.66 5.89
CA ILE A 258 -41.28 18.06 5.04
C ILE A 258 -40.80 18.99 3.91
N LYS A 259 -40.00 20.02 4.23
CA LYS A 259 -39.42 20.95 3.25
C LYS A 259 -38.46 20.24 2.27
N LEU A 260 -37.70 19.26 2.75
CA LEU A 260 -36.70 18.53 1.98
C LEU A 260 -37.34 17.54 1.00
N LEU A 261 -38.43 16.87 1.41
CA LEU A 261 -39.18 15.89 0.62
C LEU A 261 -40.22 16.53 -0.33
N ALA A 262 -40.61 17.79 -0.12
CA ALA A 262 -41.62 18.47 -0.93
C ALA A 262 -41.27 18.53 -2.43
N GLY A 263 -42.13 17.93 -3.25
CA GLY A 263 -42.07 18.01 -4.71
C GLY A 263 -40.91 17.25 -5.38
N LYS A 264 -40.24 16.33 -4.66
CA LYS A 264 -39.09 15.57 -5.16
C LYS A 264 -39.35 14.07 -5.10
N ASN A 265 -38.86 13.34 -6.09
CA ASN A 265 -39.09 11.90 -6.23
C ASN A 265 -37.77 11.15 -6.02
N PHE A 266 -37.59 10.48 -4.89
CA PHE A 266 -36.30 9.91 -4.48
C PHE A 266 -36.05 8.46 -4.91
N GLY A 267 -36.98 7.85 -5.66
CA GLY A 267 -36.96 6.42 -5.99
C GLY A 267 -37.70 5.58 -4.95
N THR A 268 -38.36 4.52 -5.43
CA THR A 268 -39.42 3.78 -4.73
C THR A 268 -38.95 2.68 -3.75
N ASP A 269 -37.67 2.71 -3.37
CA ASP A 269 -36.99 1.55 -2.76
C ASP A 269 -36.13 1.90 -1.52
N LYS A 270 -36.24 3.13 -1.00
CA LYS A 270 -35.43 3.60 0.16
C LYS A 270 -36.28 3.88 1.40
N ILE A 271 -35.77 3.47 2.56
CA ILE A 271 -36.35 3.73 3.88
C ILE A 271 -35.69 4.96 4.48
N TRP A 272 -36.49 5.93 4.93
CA TRP A 272 -36.02 7.05 5.73
C TRP A 272 -36.22 6.76 7.21
N VAL A 273 -35.15 6.85 8.00
CA VAL A 273 -35.21 6.77 9.47
C VAL A 273 -34.86 8.13 10.04
N VAL A 274 -35.81 8.73 10.76
CA VAL A 274 -35.78 10.09 11.28
C VAL A 274 -35.66 10.04 12.78
N ALA A 275 -34.67 10.70 13.38
CA ALA A 275 -34.63 10.87 14.84
C ALA A 275 -35.26 12.21 15.24
N GLU A 276 -36.43 12.17 15.89
CA GLU A 276 -37.07 13.36 16.49
C GLU A 276 -36.41 13.64 17.85
N LEU A 277 -35.35 14.46 17.82
CA LEU A 277 -34.54 14.81 18.99
C LEU A 277 -35.20 15.86 19.89
N ASP A 278 -35.88 16.85 19.28
CA ASP A 278 -36.69 17.85 19.97
C ASP A 278 -38.06 17.94 19.29
N THR A 279 -39.12 17.67 20.06
CA THR A 279 -40.52 17.66 19.57
C THR A 279 -41.26 18.99 19.82
N ASP A 280 -40.58 19.95 20.45
CA ASP A 280 -41.19 21.11 21.09
C ASP A 280 -40.84 22.44 20.38
N GLU A 281 -40.17 22.40 19.22
CA GLU A 281 -39.89 23.57 18.37
C GLU A 281 -41.16 24.23 17.77
N GLN A 282 -41.72 25.18 18.52
CA GLN A 282 -42.66 26.23 18.11
C GLN A 282 -43.66 25.86 16.99
N GLN A 283 -44.79 25.25 17.37
CA GLN A 283 -45.99 25.22 16.53
C GLN A 283 -46.71 26.58 16.58
N SER A 284 -46.09 27.63 16.04
CA SER A 284 -46.67 28.96 15.88
C SER A 284 -46.91 29.34 14.41
N GLU A 285 -47.53 28.44 13.65
CA GLU A 285 -48.28 28.71 12.42
C GLU A 285 -49.05 27.45 12.04
N ILE A 286 -50.14 27.62 11.28
CA ILE A 286 -51.14 26.57 11.00
C ILE A 286 -50.50 25.44 10.20
N GLU A 287 -50.19 24.30 10.84
CA GLU A 287 -49.71 23.11 10.13
C GLU A 287 -50.81 22.64 9.15
N PRO A 288 -50.51 22.51 7.83
CA PRO A 288 -51.45 21.91 6.90
C PRO A 288 -51.69 20.44 7.27
N PRO A 289 -52.88 19.89 6.96
CA PRO A 289 -53.20 18.50 7.27
C PRO A 289 -52.18 17.57 6.62
N GLU A 290 -51.67 16.64 7.44
CA GLU A 290 -50.65 15.63 7.18
C GLU A 290 -50.15 15.55 5.73
N PHE A 291 -49.03 16.24 5.50
CA PHE A 291 -48.25 16.25 4.27
C PHE A 291 -48.27 14.87 3.57
N VAL A 292 -48.87 14.83 2.38
CA VAL A 292 -48.95 13.63 1.55
C VAL A 292 -47.55 13.30 1.05
N VAL A 293 -46.83 12.53 1.86
CA VAL A 293 -45.66 11.79 1.42
C VAL A 293 -46.13 10.90 0.26
N ASP A 294 -45.52 11.09 -0.91
CA ASP A 294 -45.82 10.31 -2.11
C ASP A 294 -45.78 8.81 -1.75
N SER A 295 -46.75 8.02 -2.23
CA SER A 295 -47.15 6.72 -1.64
C SER A 295 -46.06 5.64 -1.67
N ASN A 296 -44.91 5.96 -2.25
CA ASN A 296 -43.75 5.11 -2.46
C ASN A 296 -42.57 5.38 -1.49
N ILE A 297 -42.68 6.32 -0.55
CA ILE A 297 -41.62 6.63 0.44
C ILE A 297 -42.00 6.09 1.82
N GLN A 298 -41.17 5.18 2.36
CA GLN A 298 -41.34 4.60 3.70
C GLN A 298 -40.55 5.44 4.73
N ILE A 299 -41.22 5.98 5.75
CA ILE A 299 -40.58 6.80 6.80
C ILE A 299 -40.83 6.19 8.18
N ILE A 300 -39.75 6.02 8.95
CA ILE A 300 -39.73 5.55 10.34
C ILE A 300 -39.23 6.69 11.24
N TYR A 301 -40.04 7.14 12.17
CA TYR A 301 -39.68 8.13 13.18
C TYR A 301 -39.25 7.44 14.48
N LEU A 302 -38.03 7.72 14.95
CA LEU A 302 -37.52 7.36 16.27
C LEU A 302 -37.72 8.56 17.20
N ARG A 303 -38.51 8.39 18.27
CA ARG A 303 -38.84 9.46 19.21
C ARG A 303 -38.96 8.94 20.65
N GLN A 304 -38.80 9.82 21.63
CA GLN A 304 -39.08 9.45 23.03
C GLN A 304 -40.57 9.13 23.20
N GLN A 305 -40.88 7.97 23.78
CA GLN A 305 -42.24 7.60 24.18
C GLN A 305 -42.69 8.54 25.31
N GLN A 306 -43.86 9.14 25.15
CA GLN A 306 -44.48 10.03 26.13
C GLN A 306 -45.73 9.36 26.71
N ARG A 307 -45.87 9.33 28.04
CA ARG A 307 -47.10 8.89 28.69
C ARG A 307 -48.14 10.02 28.69
N ASP A 308 -49.40 9.70 28.42
CA ASP A 308 -50.51 10.67 28.50
C ASP A 308 -50.84 10.95 29.97
N LEU A 309 -50.54 12.15 30.45
CA LEU A 309 -50.71 12.55 31.85
C LEU A 309 -52.07 13.26 32.02
N LEU A 310 -53.15 12.48 31.97
CA LEU A 310 -54.52 12.98 31.93
C LEU A 310 -54.90 13.83 33.16
N GLN A 311 -54.43 13.50 34.37
CA GLN A 311 -54.64 14.30 35.57
C GLN A 311 -53.81 15.58 35.54
N PHE A 312 -52.57 15.52 35.05
CA PHE A 312 -51.75 16.73 34.83
C PHE A 312 -52.40 17.68 33.82
N LYS A 313 -52.88 17.18 32.67
CA LYS A 313 -53.66 17.94 31.69
C LYS A 313 -54.87 18.63 32.34
N ASN A 314 -55.65 17.88 33.12
CA ASN A 314 -56.80 18.42 33.84
C ASN A 314 -56.41 19.46 34.91
N TYR A 315 -55.29 19.25 35.62
CA TYR A 315 -54.75 20.17 36.60
C TYR A 315 -54.27 21.47 35.95
N PHE A 316 -53.45 21.39 34.89
CA PHE A 316 -52.98 22.53 34.11
C PHE A 316 -54.15 23.37 33.56
N LEU A 317 -55.13 22.73 32.92
CA LEU A 317 -56.30 23.42 32.36
C LEU A 317 -57.17 24.10 33.44
N ARG A 318 -57.35 23.47 34.60
CA ARG A 318 -58.06 24.06 35.75
C ARG A 318 -57.26 25.20 36.38
N LEU A 319 -55.95 25.05 36.54
CA LEU A 319 -55.05 26.07 37.09
C LEU A 319 -55.07 27.31 36.20
N LEU A 320 -54.94 27.12 34.88
CA LEU A 320 -55.02 28.19 33.89
C LEU A 320 -56.41 28.86 33.89
N LYS A 321 -57.52 28.09 33.87
CA LYS A 321 -58.86 28.70 33.84
C LYS A 321 -59.19 29.48 35.12
N ASN A 322 -58.88 28.92 36.29
CA ASN A 322 -59.39 29.41 37.56
C ASN A 322 -58.44 30.43 38.22
N ASN A 323 -57.12 30.29 38.03
CA ASN A 323 -56.13 31.03 38.79
C ASN A 323 -55.28 31.99 37.94
N TYR A 324 -55.56 32.17 36.63
CA TYR A 324 -54.77 33.11 35.79
C TYR A 324 -54.74 34.54 36.34
N GLN A 325 -55.83 35.00 36.98
CA GLN A 325 -55.90 36.33 37.59
C GLN A 325 -54.98 36.48 38.81
N SER A 326 -54.59 35.37 39.45
CA SER A 326 -53.78 35.35 40.67
C SER A 326 -52.27 35.34 40.40
N TYR A 327 -51.84 35.03 39.16
CA TYR A 327 -50.43 34.85 38.81
C TYR A 327 -50.12 35.49 37.45
N SER A 328 -49.19 36.46 37.42
CA SER A 328 -48.80 37.17 36.19
C SER A 328 -48.34 36.25 35.05
N LEU A 329 -47.64 35.17 35.37
CA LEU A 329 -47.20 34.17 34.38
C LEU A 329 -48.38 33.46 33.69
N LEU A 330 -49.39 33.05 34.48
CA LEU A 330 -50.60 32.41 33.95
C LEU A 330 -51.49 33.39 33.21
N ALA A 331 -51.56 34.66 33.64
CA ALA A 331 -52.23 35.73 32.93
C ALA A 331 -51.65 35.90 31.50
N SER A 332 -50.33 36.08 31.40
CA SER A 332 -49.63 36.23 30.12
C SER A 332 -49.80 34.98 29.23
N LEU A 333 -49.67 33.78 29.81
CA LEU A 333 -49.88 32.52 29.09
C LEU A 333 -51.32 32.40 28.54
N MET A 334 -52.32 32.76 29.34
CA MET A 334 -53.73 32.74 28.94
C MET A 334 -53.97 33.69 27.74
N GLN A 335 -53.42 34.91 27.80
CA GLN A 335 -53.52 35.87 26.70
C GLN A 335 -52.86 35.36 25.41
N GLN A 336 -51.68 34.73 25.52
CA GLN A 336 -50.95 34.21 24.37
C GLN A 336 -51.62 32.97 23.74
N ILE A 337 -51.94 31.93 24.52
CA ILE A 337 -52.55 30.69 24.00
C ILE A 337 -53.93 30.97 23.38
N CYS A 338 -54.72 31.85 24.01
CA CYS A 338 -56.10 32.07 23.60
C CYS A 338 -56.31 33.30 22.70
N ASN A 339 -55.24 34.05 22.38
CA ASN A 339 -55.27 35.33 21.69
C ASN A 339 -56.35 36.28 22.23
N CYS A 340 -56.32 36.50 23.55
CA CYS A 340 -57.35 37.22 24.29
C CYS A 340 -56.76 38.33 25.18
N THR A 341 -57.63 39.23 25.62
CA THR A 341 -57.31 40.34 26.53
C THR A 341 -57.97 40.11 27.88
N ILE A 342 -57.24 40.39 28.97
CA ILE A 342 -57.81 40.38 30.32
C ILE A 342 -58.53 41.72 30.52
N SER A 343 -59.85 41.71 30.38
CA SER A 343 -60.71 42.89 30.51
C SER A 343 -61.92 42.55 31.37
N ASN A 344 -62.51 43.54 32.04
CA ASN A 344 -63.64 43.32 32.94
C ASN A 344 -64.97 43.12 32.18
N GLY A 345 -65.07 42.07 31.36
CA GLY A 345 -66.32 41.58 30.76
C GLY A 345 -66.88 42.36 29.57
N LYS A 346 -66.19 43.39 29.06
CA LYS A 346 -66.73 44.32 28.05
C LYS A 346 -66.33 44.06 26.59
N ASN A 347 -65.29 43.27 26.34
CA ASN A 347 -64.82 42.97 24.99
C ASN A 347 -65.23 41.56 24.56
N ASP A 348 -65.33 41.28 23.26
CA ASP A 348 -65.53 39.91 22.77
C ASP A 348 -64.25 39.05 22.84
N ASN A 349 -63.08 39.67 22.72
CA ASN A 349 -61.80 39.03 22.97
C ASN A 349 -61.43 39.02 24.47
N ASP A 350 -62.39 38.76 25.36
CA ASP A 350 -62.15 38.64 26.81
C ASP A 350 -61.81 37.17 27.17
N CYS A 351 -60.66 36.96 27.82
CA CYS A 351 -60.22 35.67 28.32
C CYS A 351 -61.23 35.01 29.29
N SER A 352 -62.08 35.79 29.97
CA SER A 352 -63.11 35.27 30.87
C SER A 352 -64.12 34.36 30.16
N LYS A 353 -64.47 34.67 28.90
CA LYS A 353 -65.47 33.97 28.08
C LYS A 353 -65.02 32.59 27.56
N ILE A 354 -63.74 32.25 27.69
CA ILE A 354 -63.14 31.08 27.02
C ILE A 354 -63.34 29.81 27.85
N ASP A 355 -64.04 28.82 27.29
CA ASP A 355 -64.33 27.56 27.97
C ASP A 355 -63.13 26.60 28.03
N ILE A 356 -63.09 25.77 29.07
CA ILE A 356 -62.10 24.71 29.28
C ILE A 356 -62.09 23.72 28.11
N GLN A 357 -63.24 23.42 27.49
CA GLN A 357 -63.28 22.53 26.32
C GLN A 357 -62.50 23.11 25.13
N LYS A 358 -62.57 24.43 24.90
CA LYS A 358 -61.82 25.11 23.83
C LYS A 358 -60.31 25.10 24.11
N MET A 359 -59.90 25.24 25.37
CA MET A 359 -58.49 25.10 25.78
C MET A 359 -58.02 23.64 25.72
N ALA A 360 -58.88 22.66 25.98
CA ALA A 360 -58.55 21.24 25.90
C ALA A 360 -58.29 20.75 24.46
N LEU A 361 -58.85 21.43 23.46
CA LEU A 361 -58.60 21.21 22.03
C LEU A 361 -57.26 21.77 21.55
N SER A 362 -56.77 22.84 22.18
CA SER A 362 -55.46 23.45 21.89
C SER A 362 -54.33 22.91 22.76
N TYR A 363 -54.64 22.16 23.82
CA TYR A 363 -53.64 21.57 24.70
C TYR A 363 -52.86 20.44 24.02
N LYS A 364 -51.55 20.67 23.86
CA LYS A 364 -50.53 19.65 23.59
C LYS A 364 -49.63 19.55 24.83
N GLN A 365 -49.40 18.33 25.32
CA GLN A 365 -48.47 18.08 26.42
C GLN A 365 -47.03 18.30 25.95
N THR A 366 -46.21 19.00 26.73
CA THR A 366 -44.76 19.12 26.47
C THR A 366 -44.06 17.78 26.67
N SER A 367 -43.06 17.50 25.82
CA SER A 367 -42.27 16.26 25.90
C SER A 367 -41.57 16.03 27.24
N THR A 368 -41.19 17.12 27.90
CA THR A 368 -40.41 17.11 29.13
C THR A 368 -41.24 16.91 30.39
N ALA A 369 -42.59 16.95 30.32
CA ALA A 369 -43.45 16.91 31.50
C ALA A 369 -43.18 15.69 32.41
N GLU A 370 -43.10 14.49 31.83
CA GLU A 370 -42.80 13.27 32.58
C GLU A 370 -41.37 13.27 33.15
N SER A 371 -40.38 13.67 32.34
CA SER A 371 -38.97 13.78 32.75
C SER A 371 -38.78 14.77 33.90
N VAL A 372 -39.49 15.90 33.91
CA VAL A 372 -39.51 16.90 34.99
C VAL A 372 -40.15 16.35 36.26
N ILE A 373 -41.30 15.67 36.16
CA ILE A 373 -41.95 15.05 37.32
C ILE A 373 -41.02 14.01 37.96
N ARG A 374 -40.42 13.12 37.16
CA ARG A 374 -39.44 12.14 37.64
C ARG A 374 -38.19 12.81 38.24
N ALA A 375 -37.73 13.94 37.70
CA ALA A 375 -36.60 14.71 38.22
C ALA A 375 -36.88 15.28 39.63
N VAL A 376 -38.10 15.80 39.86
CA VAL A 376 -38.54 16.25 41.19
C VAL A 376 -38.53 15.09 42.17
N TYR A 377 -39.18 13.98 41.80
CA TYR A 377 -39.24 12.77 42.63
C TYR A 377 -37.86 12.18 42.94
N ALA A 378 -36.90 12.26 42.02
CA ALA A 378 -35.52 11.82 42.25
C ALA A 378 -34.87 12.60 43.40
N PHE A 379 -34.86 13.95 43.33
CA PHE A 379 -34.26 14.78 44.38
C PHE A 379 -35.03 14.70 45.71
N THR A 380 -36.36 14.67 45.70
CA THR A 380 -37.14 14.61 46.95
C THR A 380 -37.04 13.24 47.64
N ALA A 381 -36.98 12.13 46.88
CA ALA A 381 -36.75 10.81 47.45
C ALA A 381 -35.34 10.67 48.05
N VAL A 382 -34.32 11.27 47.43
CA VAL A 382 -32.98 11.36 48.02
C VAL A 382 -32.97 12.21 49.29
N ALA A 383 -33.68 13.35 49.32
CA ALA A 383 -33.87 14.13 50.56
C ALA A 383 -34.43 13.26 51.70
N ALA A 384 -35.41 12.40 51.40
CA ALA A 384 -36.01 11.48 52.37
C ALA A 384 -35.10 10.33 52.81
N ARG A 385 -34.04 10.01 52.07
CA ARG A 385 -32.97 9.10 52.50
C ARG A 385 -31.93 9.81 53.36
N LEU A 386 -31.49 11.00 52.93
CA LEU A 386 -30.53 11.84 53.66
C LEU A 386 -31.05 12.18 55.08
N GLU A 387 -32.33 12.50 55.23
CA GLU A 387 -32.89 12.84 56.55
C GLU A 387 -33.07 11.61 57.46
N LYS A 388 -33.19 10.40 56.91
CA LYS A 388 -33.22 9.14 57.70
C LYS A 388 -31.86 8.78 58.28
N ASN A 389 -30.78 9.23 57.66
CA ASN A 389 -29.41 8.97 58.12
C ASN A 389 -28.86 10.23 58.84
N PRO A 390 -28.75 10.26 60.18
CA PRO A 390 -28.34 11.47 60.90
C PRO A 390 -26.93 11.96 60.53
N MET A 391 -26.03 11.06 60.09
CA MET A 391 -24.71 11.44 59.61
C MET A 391 -24.77 12.13 58.24
N ALA A 392 -25.65 11.67 57.35
CA ALA A 392 -25.92 12.31 56.06
C ALA A 392 -26.60 13.68 56.23
N SER A 393 -27.66 13.72 57.05
CA SER A 393 -28.38 14.95 57.39
C SER A 393 -27.46 16.04 57.96
N ALA A 394 -26.49 15.66 58.81
CA ALA A 394 -25.47 16.56 59.36
C ALA A 394 -24.41 17.01 58.33
N LEU A 395 -23.98 16.12 57.42
CA LEU A 395 -23.02 16.43 56.36
C LEU A 395 -23.60 17.40 55.31
N CYS A 396 -24.91 17.30 55.06
CA CYS A 396 -25.64 18.10 54.07
C CYS A 396 -26.36 19.33 54.65
N VAL A 397 -25.94 19.83 55.83
CA VAL A 397 -26.46 21.12 56.37
C VAL A 397 -26.05 22.30 55.51
N LYS A 398 -24.84 22.28 54.94
CA LYS A 398 -24.36 23.25 53.94
C LYS A 398 -24.00 22.52 52.63
N PRO A 399 -24.20 23.15 51.45
CA PRO A 399 -23.71 22.60 50.19
C PRO A 399 -22.19 22.44 50.26
N SER A 400 -21.68 21.27 49.92
CA SER A 400 -20.25 20.95 49.97
C SER A 400 -19.93 19.78 49.04
N SER A 401 -18.68 19.65 48.60
CA SER A 401 -18.28 18.55 47.71
C SER A 401 -18.59 17.16 48.27
N LYS A 402 -18.56 17.00 49.60
CA LYS A 402 -18.91 15.73 50.26
C LYS A 402 -20.41 15.48 50.28
N CYS A 403 -21.23 16.51 50.51
CA CYS A 403 -22.68 16.40 50.39
C CYS A 403 -23.11 16.11 48.95
N THR A 404 -22.52 16.78 47.96
CA THR A 404 -22.80 16.56 46.53
C THR A 404 -22.47 15.13 46.09
N GLN A 405 -21.30 14.60 46.49
CA GLN A 405 -20.96 13.19 46.26
C GLN A 405 -21.99 12.25 46.90
N LEU A 406 -22.40 12.52 48.14
CA LEU A 406 -23.40 11.72 48.84
C LEU A 406 -24.78 11.75 48.16
N ILE A 407 -25.23 12.92 47.68
CA ILE A 407 -26.47 13.06 46.91
C ILE A 407 -26.41 12.22 45.62
N MET A 408 -25.28 12.24 44.90
CA MET A 408 -25.10 11.41 43.70
C MET A 408 -25.11 9.90 44.01
N THR A 409 -24.49 9.47 45.12
CA THR A 409 -24.53 8.06 45.57
C THR A 409 -25.93 7.61 46.04
N GLU A 410 -26.69 8.51 46.66
CA GLU A 410 -28.09 8.25 47.03
C GLU A 410 -29.02 8.23 45.80
N LEU A 411 -28.72 9.00 44.75
CA LEU A 411 -29.40 8.92 43.44
C LEU A 411 -29.09 7.59 42.73
N GLU A 412 -27.82 7.17 42.69
CA GLU A 412 -27.40 5.89 42.08
C GLU A 412 -28.07 4.68 42.76
N SER A 413 -28.13 4.69 44.08
CA SER A 413 -28.80 3.63 44.85
C SER A 413 -30.32 3.84 44.98
N LEU A 414 -30.89 4.84 44.31
CA LEU A 414 -32.31 5.16 44.42
C LEU A 414 -33.15 4.04 43.79
N ILE A 415 -34.11 3.56 44.56
CA ILE A 415 -35.24 2.76 44.09
C ILE A 415 -36.44 3.38 44.79
N TYR A 416 -37.29 4.04 44.02
CA TYR A 416 -38.55 4.64 44.46
C TYR A 416 -39.69 4.03 43.65
N GLU A 417 -40.63 3.39 44.33
CA GLU A 417 -41.86 2.85 43.74
C GLU A 417 -42.98 3.87 43.96
N PHE A 418 -43.60 4.34 42.87
CA PHE A 418 -44.69 5.32 42.95
C PHE A 418 -45.94 4.68 43.56
N ASP A 419 -46.41 5.21 44.69
CA ASP A 419 -47.52 4.64 45.46
C ASP A 419 -48.85 5.39 45.25
N ALA A 420 -49.93 4.91 45.86
CA ALA A 420 -51.27 5.46 45.66
C ALA A 420 -51.47 6.94 46.11
N ASN A 421 -50.50 7.54 46.79
CA ASN A 421 -50.49 8.97 47.15
C ASN A 421 -49.73 9.85 46.12
N ASP A 422 -49.06 9.23 45.15
CA ASP A 422 -48.36 9.90 44.06
C ASP A 422 -49.27 10.07 42.82
N PRO A 423 -48.86 10.84 41.79
CA PRO A 423 -49.52 10.88 40.48
C PRO A 423 -50.06 9.52 40.02
N ALA A 424 -51.39 9.43 39.84
CA ALA A 424 -52.06 8.16 39.52
C ALA A 424 -51.53 7.51 38.23
N GLU A 425 -51.05 8.32 37.29
CA GLU A 425 -50.43 7.87 36.05
C GLU A 425 -49.05 7.25 36.24
N LEU A 426 -48.36 7.50 37.36
CA LEU A 426 -47.05 6.92 37.66
C LEU A 426 -47.12 5.72 38.62
N VAL A 427 -48.25 5.50 39.30
CA VAL A 427 -48.45 4.39 40.26
C VAL A 427 -48.01 3.05 39.69
N GLY A 428 -47.21 2.31 40.46
CA GLY A 428 -46.65 1.01 40.06
C GLY A 428 -45.52 1.07 39.03
N THR A 429 -45.02 2.26 38.69
CA THR A 429 -43.71 2.41 38.05
C THR A 429 -42.62 2.59 39.10
N ASN A 430 -41.39 2.25 38.73
CA ASN A 430 -40.21 2.42 39.56
C ASN A 430 -39.30 3.49 38.95
N LEU A 431 -38.75 4.36 39.80
CA LEU A 431 -37.69 5.31 39.51
C LEU A 431 -36.39 4.83 40.15
N HIS A 432 -35.42 4.51 39.31
CA HIS A 432 -34.04 4.19 39.68
C HIS A 432 -33.07 4.72 38.62
N PHE A 433 -31.80 4.86 38.99
CA PHE A 433 -30.75 5.35 38.10
C PHE A 433 -29.70 4.27 37.83
N TYR A 434 -29.02 4.38 36.68
CA TYR A 434 -27.89 3.55 36.29
C TYR A 434 -26.88 4.40 35.51
N TRP A 435 -25.61 3.98 35.51
CA TRP A 435 -24.58 4.65 34.71
C TRP A 435 -24.71 4.25 33.22
N GLU A 436 -24.99 5.22 32.35
CA GLU A 436 -24.99 5.03 30.88
C GLU A 436 -23.56 5.19 30.32
N SER A 437 -22.77 6.06 30.92
CA SER A 437 -21.33 6.21 30.73
C SER A 437 -20.65 6.55 32.05
N ASN A 438 -19.32 6.72 32.05
CA ASN A 438 -18.54 7.08 33.25
C ASN A 438 -18.92 8.44 33.87
N THR A 439 -19.69 9.28 33.18
CA THR A 439 -20.07 10.62 33.65
C THR A 439 -21.57 10.86 33.71
N THR A 440 -22.39 9.97 33.13
CA THR A 440 -23.83 10.15 32.94
C THR A 440 -24.66 9.15 33.77
N LEU A 441 -25.34 9.65 34.81
CA LEU A 441 -26.27 8.88 35.62
C LEU A 441 -27.70 9.01 35.06
N MET A 442 -28.21 7.98 34.39
CA MET A 442 -29.47 8.01 33.63
C MET A 442 -30.63 7.31 34.37
N SER A 443 -31.82 7.90 34.33
CA SER A 443 -33.06 7.29 34.83
C SER A 443 -33.49 6.09 33.99
N ASN A 444 -34.07 5.07 34.63
CA ASN A 444 -34.80 4.01 33.95
C ASN A 444 -36.11 4.51 33.33
N GLY A 445 -36.76 3.68 32.50
CA GLY A 445 -38.05 3.97 31.89
C GLY A 445 -38.02 5.08 30.84
N ILE A 446 -36.85 5.39 30.29
CA ILE A 446 -36.67 6.20 29.08
C ILE A 446 -36.80 5.23 27.90
N VAL A 447 -37.91 5.29 27.17
CA VAL A 447 -38.18 4.40 26.04
C VAL A 447 -38.19 5.20 24.74
N ILE A 448 -37.47 4.72 23.72
CA ILE A 448 -37.55 5.22 22.35
C ILE A 448 -38.52 4.32 21.58
N GLU A 449 -39.58 4.89 21.02
CA GLU A 449 -40.49 4.19 20.11
C GLU A 449 -40.15 4.52 18.65
N GLY A 450 -40.21 3.50 17.80
CA GLY A 450 -40.12 3.65 16.34
C GLY A 450 -41.51 3.55 15.72
N ILE A 451 -41.92 4.58 14.99
CA ILE A 451 -43.22 4.68 14.32
C ILE A 451 -43.02 4.77 12.81
N GLU A 452 -43.53 3.77 12.11
CA GLU A 452 -43.65 3.77 10.66
C GLU A 452 -44.88 4.56 10.23
N MET A 453 -44.70 5.49 9.28
CA MET A 453 -45.79 6.15 8.56
C MET A 453 -46.15 5.32 7.33
N ILE A 454 -47.36 4.79 7.28
CA ILE A 454 -47.89 4.01 6.16
C ILE A 454 -49.06 4.76 5.55
N TYR A 455 -48.97 5.14 4.28
CA TYR A 455 -50.12 5.71 3.56
C TYR A 455 -51.07 4.59 3.13
N ASN A 456 -52.34 4.67 3.52
CA ASN A 456 -53.40 3.78 3.06
C ASN A 456 -54.47 4.59 2.34
N GLU A 457 -54.74 4.25 1.07
CA GLU A 457 -55.71 4.94 0.21
C GLU A 457 -57.13 5.06 0.81
N GLN A 458 -57.52 4.14 1.71
CA GLN A 458 -58.84 4.11 2.35
C GLN A 458 -58.90 4.79 3.72
N LEU A 459 -57.77 4.91 4.42
CA LEU A 459 -57.69 5.34 5.83
C LEU A 459 -56.81 6.58 6.04
N GLY A 460 -56.17 7.08 4.98
CA GLY A 460 -55.16 8.13 5.06
C GLY A 460 -53.82 7.63 5.64
N PRO A 461 -52.96 8.54 6.11
CA PRO A 461 -51.70 8.17 6.76
C PRO A 461 -51.94 7.51 8.12
N MET A 462 -51.52 6.25 8.26
CA MET A 462 -51.54 5.51 9.52
C MET A 462 -50.16 5.49 10.19
N LYS A 463 -50.17 5.63 11.52
CA LYS A 463 -48.99 5.52 12.39
C LYS A 463 -48.94 4.12 12.98
N VAL A 464 -47.95 3.32 12.60
CA VAL A 464 -47.76 1.95 13.10
C VAL A 464 -46.52 1.92 13.98
N LYS A 465 -46.67 1.56 15.26
CA LYS A 465 -45.51 1.35 16.14
C LYS A 465 -44.83 0.04 15.76
N ILE A 466 -43.58 0.13 15.31
CA ILE A 466 -42.77 -1.02 14.87
C ILE A 466 -41.74 -1.47 15.90
N MET A 467 -41.30 -0.58 16.79
CA MET A 467 -40.35 -0.94 17.86
C MET A 467 -40.54 -0.13 19.15
N GLU A 468 -40.13 -0.72 20.26
CA GLU A 468 -39.92 -0.08 21.56
C GLU A 468 -38.54 -0.49 22.08
N TYR A 469 -37.70 0.49 22.44
CA TYR A 469 -36.34 0.28 22.96
C TYR A 469 -36.13 1.05 24.27
N GLU A 470 -35.86 0.32 25.35
CA GLU A 470 -35.39 0.87 26.62
C GLU A 470 -33.90 0.51 26.78
N PRO A 471 -33.02 1.44 27.16
CA PRO A 471 -31.60 1.14 27.38
C PRO A 471 -31.39 -0.03 28.36
N GLY A 472 -30.40 -0.88 28.07
CA GLY A 472 -30.13 -2.10 28.83
C GLY A 472 -31.10 -3.27 28.57
N ILE A 473 -32.28 -3.04 27.99
CA ILE A 473 -33.27 -4.07 27.67
C ILE A 473 -33.18 -4.46 26.18
N LYS A 474 -33.55 -5.70 25.84
CA LYS A 474 -33.71 -6.10 24.43
C LYS A 474 -34.90 -5.35 23.81
N PRO A 475 -34.76 -4.75 22.62
CA PRO A 475 -35.86 -4.08 21.93
C PRO A 475 -37.02 -5.04 21.66
N ARG A 476 -38.25 -4.52 21.73
CA ARG A 476 -39.46 -5.22 21.31
C ARG A 476 -39.81 -4.74 19.91
N PHE A 477 -39.88 -5.65 18.95
CA PHE A 477 -40.35 -5.36 17.59
C PHE A 477 -41.76 -5.90 17.39
N ALA A 478 -42.63 -5.11 16.77
CA ALA A 478 -43.91 -5.60 16.27
C ALA A 478 -43.70 -6.44 15.00
N MET A 479 -44.54 -7.45 14.75
CA MET A 479 -44.50 -8.16 13.48
C MET A 479 -44.99 -7.25 12.35
N ILE A 480 -44.04 -6.63 11.64
CA ILE A 480 -44.30 -5.94 10.37
C ILE A 480 -44.91 -6.96 9.41
N LYS A 481 -46.04 -6.63 8.77
CA LYS A 481 -46.72 -7.54 7.84
C LYS A 481 -45.78 -7.90 6.67
N PRO A 482 -45.88 -9.12 6.08
CA PRO A 482 -44.98 -9.58 5.00
C PRO A 482 -44.99 -8.75 3.70
N GLN A 483 -45.75 -7.66 3.63
CA GLN A 483 -45.92 -6.81 2.45
C GLN A 483 -44.90 -5.65 2.39
N SER A 484 -44.18 -5.34 3.48
CA SER A 484 -43.01 -4.48 3.37
C SER A 484 -41.92 -5.23 2.59
N LYS A 485 -41.46 -4.67 1.46
CA LYS A 485 -40.26 -5.17 0.75
C LYS A 485 -39.15 -5.36 1.78
N LYS A 486 -38.45 -6.51 1.77
CA LYS A 486 -37.24 -6.71 2.59
C LYS A 486 -36.09 -5.87 2.03
N ILE A 487 -36.12 -4.58 2.32
CA ILE A 487 -35.06 -3.64 1.99
C ILE A 487 -33.88 -3.96 2.93
N HIS A 488 -32.78 -4.41 2.33
CA HIS A 488 -31.59 -4.90 3.01
C HIS A 488 -30.39 -4.11 2.49
N SER A 489 -29.77 -3.33 3.37
CA SER A 489 -28.71 -2.40 3.03
C SER A 489 -27.41 -2.84 3.70
N THR A 490 -26.59 -3.59 2.96
CA THR A 490 -25.32 -4.15 3.45
C THR A 490 -24.11 -3.62 2.71
N CYS A 491 -23.02 -3.47 3.46
CA CYS A 491 -21.73 -3.04 2.96
C CYS A 491 -21.08 -4.14 2.12
N ALA A 492 -21.00 -3.94 0.80
CA ALA A 492 -20.31 -4.86 -0.10
C ALA A 492 -18.81 -4.89 0.18
N PRO A 493 -18.14 -6.05 0.04
CA PRO A 493 -16.68 -6.11 0.15
C PRO A 493 -16.02 -5.21 -0.91
N TYR A 494 -14.84 -4.68 -0.60
CA TYR A 494 -14.03 -3.82 -1.48
C TYR A 494 -14.62 -2.45 -1.82
N ARG A 495 -15.73 -2.03 -1.19
CA ARG A 495 -16.12 -0.62 -1.11
C ARG A 495 -15.31 0.10 -0.02
N SER A 496 -14.81 1.29 -0.33
CA SER A 496 -13.87 2.04 0.53
C SER A 496 -14.45 2.46 1.89
N TYR A 497 -15.74 2.77 1.95
CA TYR A 497 -16.46 3.11 3.18
C TYR A 497 -16.77 1.90 4.09
N CYS A 498 -16.59 0.66 3.60
CA CYS A 498 -16.83 -0.56 4.38
C CYS A 498 -15.67 -0.95 5.31
N GLY A 499 -14.91 0.04 5.79
CA GLY A 499 -13.90 -0.13 6.84
C GLY A 499 -12.58 -0.80 6.42
N GLN A 500 -12.43 -1.24 5.17
CA GLN A 500 -11.20 -1.88 4.70
C GLN A 500 -10.00 -0.91 4.58
N CYS A 501 -10.25 0.39 4.37
CA CYS A 501 -9.22 1.40 4.18
C CYS A 501 -9.10 2.36 5.38
N THR A 502 -8.31 1.97 6.38
CA THR A 502 -7.96 2.88 7.51
C THR A 502 -6.84 3.87 7.17
N CYS A 503 -5.97 3.51 6.22
CA CYS A 503 -4.86 4.33 5.73
C CYS A 503 -4.88 4.35 4.21
N THR A 504 -4.59 5.50 3.60
CA THR A 504 -4.47 5.65 2.14
C THR A 504 -3.02 5.98 1.76
N ALA A 505 -2.53 5.33 0.71
CA ALA A 505 -1.24 5.62 0.12
C ALA A 505 -1.31 6.89 -0.72
N LYS A 506 -0.29 7.75 -0.60
CA LYS A 506 -0.14 8.94 -1.44
C LYS A 506 0.33 8.54 -2.84
N ILE A 507 -0.41 8.97 -3.86
CA ILE A 507 -0.06 8.77 -5.27
C ILE A 507 0.29 10.09 -5.95
N ASP A 508 1.01 9.99 -7.06
CA ASP A 508 1.20 11.09 -7.99
C ASP A 508 -0.08 11.27 -8.83
N GLN A 509 -0.92 12.24 -8.46
CA GLN A 509 -2.21 12.49 -9.10
C GLN A 509 -2.09 12.77 -10.60
N LYS A 510 -0.92 13.22 -11.10
CA LYS A 510 -0.69 13.49 -12.53
C LYS A 510 -0.52 12.22 -13.38
N ARG A 511 -0.47 11.05 -12.76
CA ARG A 511 -0.32 9.77 -13.46
C ARG A 511 -1.59 8.95 -13.52
N PHE A 512 -2.63 9.31 -12.77
CA PHE A 512 -3.85 8.49 -12.59
C PHE A 512 -5.08 9.29 -13.03
N TYR A 513 -5.83 8.76 -14.00
CA TYR A 513 -7.01 9.40 -14.57
C TYR A 513 -8.22 8.48 -14.46
N LEU A 514 -9.34 9.00 -13.96
CA LEU A 514 -10.60 8.29 -13.74
C LEU A 514 -11.73 9.02 -14.48
N PRO A 515 -11.98 8.70 -15.76
CA PRO A 515 -12.90 9.46 -16.64
C PRO A 515 -14.32 9.66 -16.09
N ASN A 516 -14.79 8.72 -15.26
CA ASN A 516 -16.03 8.88 -14.50
C ASN A 516 -15.71 8.94 -13.00
N PRO A 517 -15.57 10.14 -12.40
CA PRO A 517 -15.22 10.31 -10.99
C PRO A 517 -16.41 9.99 -10.07
N ARG A 518 -16.66 8.68 -9.92
CA ARG A 518 -17.63 8.02 -9.03
C ARG A 518 -16.99 6.75 -8.46
N PRO A 519 -17.46 6.25 -7.29
CA PRO A 519 -17.02 4.96 -6.78
C PRO A 519 -17.72 3.79 -7.49
N HIS A 520 -16.96 2.98 -8.24
CA HIS A 520 -17.44 1.76 -8.90
C HIS A 520 -17.26 0.51 -8.03
N GLN A 521 -17.95 -0.59 -8.36
CA GLN A 521 -17.83 -1.87 -7.61
C GLN A 521 -16.55 -2.62 -8.01
N LEU A 522 -16.26 -2.67 -9.32
CA LEU A 522 -15.03 -3.21 -9.87
C LEU A 522 -14.30 -2.14 -10.68
N TYR A 523 -12.98 -2.24 -10.77
CA TYR A 523 -12.15 -1.39 -11.62
C TYR A 523 -11.33 -2.22 -12.61
N ILE A 524 -11.13 -1.68 -13.82
CA ILE A 524 -10.13 -2.15 -14.78
C ILE A 524 -9.08 -1.06 -14.94
N ILE A 525 -7.81 -1.40 -14.72
CA ILE A 525 -6.69 -0.45 -14.84
C ILE A 525 -6.03 -0.61 -16.22
N GLY A 526 -6.01 0.47 -16.99
CA GLY A 526 -5.31 0.60 -18.26
C GLY A 526 -3.91 1.20 -18.07
N LEU A 527 -2.86 0.49 -18.48
CA LEU A 527 -1.46 0.90 -18.40
C LEU A 527 -0.96 1.33 -19.79
N PHE A 528 -0.65 2.61 -19.94
CA PHE A 528 -0.21 3.24 -21.19
C PHE A 528 1.03 4.11 -20.96
N ASP A 529 1.69 4.49 -22.05
CA ASP A 529 2.75 5.49 -22.07
C ASP A 529 2.18 6.79 -22.65
N PHE A 530 1.75 7.71 -21.78
CA PHE A 530 1.34 9.06 -22.21
C PHE A 530 2.55 9.97 -22.37
N HIS A 531 3.55 9.82 -21.49
CA HIS A 531 4.81 10.55 -21.58
C HIS A 531 6.01 9.60 -21.71
N GLY A 532 6.95 9.97 -22.56
CA GLY A 532 8.30 9.41 -22.60
C GLY A 532 9.34 10.26 -21.85
N GLY A 533 10.57 9.75 -21.86
CA GLY A 533 11.75 10.43 -21.32
C GLY A 533 11.93 10.31 -19.81
N ARG A 534 13.15 10.60 -19.32
CA ARG A 534 13.53 10.43 -17.90
C ARG A 534 12.69 11.25 -16.92
N THR A 535 12.12 12.38 -17.36
CA THR A 535 11.30 13.27 -16.53
C THR A 535 9.80 12.96 -16.56
N CYS A 536 9.31 12.09 -17.47
CA CYS A 536 7.88 11.86 -17.70
C CYS A 536 7.10 13.16 -18.00
N GLN A 537 7.56 13.90 -19.01
CA GLN A 537 6.98 15.20 -19.44
C GLN A 537 6.93 15.38 -20.96
N SER A 538 7.42 14.41 -21.74
CA SER A 538 7.55 14.53 -23.19
C SER A 538 6.61 13.55 -23.89
N TYR A 539 5.58 14.04 -24.57
CA TYR A 539 4.68 13.21 -25.40
C TYR A 539 5.35 12.59 -26.64
N ARG A 540 6.65 12.82 -26.85
CA ARG A 540 7.40 12.20 -27.95
C ARG A 540 7.35 10.66 -27.83
N ASN A 541 6.79 10.02 -28.86
CA ASN A 541 6.53 8.59 -29.01
C ASN A 541 5.29 8.02 -28.27
N SER A 542 4.37 8.86 -27.75
CA SER A 542 3.09 8.37 -27.20
C SER A 542 2.06 8.11 -28.31
N ASP A 543 1.51 6.90 -28.39
CA ASP A 543 0.38 6.58 -29.27
C ASP A 543 -0.95 6.75 -28.51
N ILE A 544 -1.56 7.94 -28.67
CA ILE A 544 -2.82 8.32 -28.00
C ILE A 544 -4.02 7.46 -28.44
N SER A 545 -3.93 6.75 -29.57
CA SER A 545 -5.03 5.91 -30.05
C SER A 545 -5.26 4.68 -29.17
N LEU A 546 -4.26 4.27 -28.37
CA LEU A 546 -4.32 3.14 -27.44
C LEU A 546 -5.17 3.44 -26.18
N PRO A 547 -4.92 4.50 -25.39
CA PRO A 547 -5.80 4.90 -24.28
C PRO A 547 -7.20 5.32 -24.77
N LEU A 548 -7.31 5.91 -25.97
CA LEU A 548 -8.61 6.22 -26.57
C LEU A 548 -9.39 4.94 -26.96
N ALA A 549 -8.72 3.91 -27.49
CA ALA A 549 -9.34 2.60 -27.73
C ALA A 549 -9.80 1.93 -26.42
N PHE A 550 -8.99 2.00 -25.35
CA PHE A 550 -9.37 1.52 -24.02
C PHE A 550 -10.66 2.18 -23.53
N PHE A 551 -10.67 3.51 -23.50
CA PHE A 551 -11.79 4.31 -23.04
C PHE A 551 -13.05 4.06 -23.87
N TYR A 552 -12.94 4.15 -25.21
CA TYR A 552 -14.05 3.93 -26.12
C TYR A 552 -14.66 2.53 -26.01
N THR A 553 -13.82 1.49 -25.96
CA THR A 553 -14.32 0.11 -25.82
C THR A 553 -15.10 -0.06 -24.52
N LEU A 554 -14.59 0.42 -23.38
CA LEU A 554 -15.27 0.29 -22.09
C LEU A 554 -16.55 1.14 -22.01
N ALA A 555 -16.52 2.38 -22.50
CA ALA A 555 -17.67 3.28 -22.51
C ALA A 555 -18.80 2.80 -23.44
N THR A 556 -18.47 2.17 -24.57
CA THR A 556 -19.47 1.76 -25.59
C THR A 556 -19.91 0.30 -25.49
N PHE A 557 -19.26 -0.55 -24.69
CA PHE A 557 -19.46 -2.01 -24.70
C PHE A 557 -20.93 -2.43 -24.48
N SER A 558 -21.56 -1.94 -23.41
CA SER A 558 -22.95 -2.28 -23.06
C SER A 558 -23.97 -1.71 -24.07
N GLN A 559 -23.70 -0.52 -24.61
CA GLN A 559 -24.55 0.12 -25.62
C GLN A 559 -24.47 -0.59 -26.98
N ARG A 560 -23.25 -0.88 -27.46
CA ARG A 560 -23.00 -1.57 -28.74
C ARG A 560 -23.68 -2.92 -28.80
N TYR A 561 -23.62 -3.69 -27.72
CA TYR A 561 -24.18 -5.04 -27.65
C TYR A 561 -25.54 -5.11 -26.96
N SER A 562 -26.32 -4.02 -26.94
CA SER A 562 -27.62 -3.90 -26.26
C SER A 562 -28.64 -5.04 -26.48
N GLN A 563 -28.55 -5.78 -27.59
CA GLN A 563 -29.36 -6.99 -27.86
C GLN A 563 -29.08 -8.13 -26.88
N ILE A 564 -27.85 -8.21 -26.39
CA ILE A 564 -27.39 -9.15 -25.37
C ILE A 564 -27.34 -8.33 -24.07
N SER A 565 -28.10 -8.71 -23.05
CA SER A 565 -28.14 -7.99 -21.77
C SER A 565 -26.83 -8.16 -20.98
N LEU A 566 -25.73 -7.57 -21.46
CA LEU A 566 -24.39 -7.62 -20.87
C LEU A 566 -24.29 -6.74 -19.63
N LEU A 567 -23.58 -7.22 -18.60
CA LEU A 567 -23.21 -6.48 -17.39
C LEU A 567 -24.40 -5.80 -16.69
N ARG A 568 -25.58 -6.43 -16.76
CA ARG A 568 -26.80 -5.89 -16.14
C ARG A 568 -26.59 -5.76 -14.62
N ASN A 569 -26.81 -4.56 -14.09
CA ASN A 569 -26.56 -4.17 -12.70
C ASN A 569 -25.08 -4.19 -12.27
N LEU A 570 -24.11 -4.27 -13.19
CA LEU A 570 -22.68 -4.23 -12.89
C LEU A 570 -22.01 -3.03 -13.58
N ASP A 571 -21.66 -2.01 -12.79
CA ASP A 571 -20.93 -0.83 -13.25
C ASP A 571 -19.42 -0.99 -12.97
N ILE A 572 -18.59 -0.78 -14.00
CA ILE A 572 -17.15 -1.04 -13.99
C ILE A 572 -16.40 0.28 -14.19
N GLY A 573 -15.61 0.66 -13.19
CA GLY A 573 -14.77 1.84 -13.22
C GLY A 573 -13.52 1.63 -14.08
N THR A 574 -13.04 2.71 -14.69
CA THR A 574 -11.89 2.68 -15.59
C THR A 574 -10.82 3.61 -15.08
N VAL A 575 -9.59 3.11 -14.89
CA VAL A 575 -8.47 3.95 -14.44
C VAL A 575 -7.38 3.88 -15.49
N LEU A 576 -7.08 5.01 -16.13
CA LEU A 576 -5.94 5.11 -17.04
C LEU A 576 -4.73 5.55 -16.22
N VAL A 577 -3.61 4.87 -16.38
CA VAL A 577 -2.38 5.15 -15.65
C VAL A 577 -1.18 5.29 -16.58
N ASP A 578 -0.47 6.41 -16.40
CA ASP A 578 0.78 6.66 -17.11
C ASP A 578 1.94 5.89 -16.50
N SER A 579 2.55 5.04 -17.32
CA SER A 579 3.72 4.22 -17.01
C SER A 579 5.03 4.94 -17.33
N CYS A 580 4.99 6.09 -17.99
CA CYS A 580 6.14 6.92 -18.33
C CYS A 580 7.25 6.18 -19.12
N SER A 581 6.90 5.18 -19.94
CA SER A 581 7.83 4.21 -20.56
C SER A 581 8.79 3.53 -19.59
N SER A 582 8.36 3.32 -18.34
CA SER A 582 9.18 2.74 -17.28
C SER A 582 8.55 1.50 -16.68
N GLY A 583 9.18 0.34 -16.90
CA GLY A 583 8.72 -0.95 -16.35
C GLY A 583 8.60 -0.92 -14.83
N ARG A 584 9.48 -0.18 -14.14
CA ARG A 584 9.40 0.04 -12.68
C ARG A 584 8.11 0.78 -12.27
N LYS A 585 7.72 1.84 -12.99
CA LYS A 585 6.51 2.62 -12.68
C LYS A 585 5.22 1.84 -12.98
N ALA A 586 5.22 1.02 -14.03
CA ALA A 586 4.10 0.12 -14.33
C ALA A 586 3.93 -0.96 -13.24
N VAL A 587 5.05 -1.57 -12.82
CA VAL A 587 5.12 -2.52 -11.69
C VAL A 587 4.63 -1.88 -10.39
N GLU A 588 5.09 -0.67 -10.07
CA GLU A 588 4.69 0.08 -8.87
C GLU A 588 3.19 0.32 -8.82
N THR A 589 2.56 0.66 -9.95
CA THR A 589 1.10 0.81 -10.06
C THR A 589 0.36 -0.49 -9.73
N VAL A 590 0.79 -1.64 -10.24
CA VAL A 590 0.14 -2.95 -9.96
C VAL A 590 0.31 -3.34 -8.50
N VAL A 591 1.52 -3.19 -7.95
CA VAL A 591 1.80 -3.51 -6.54
C VAL A 591 1.00 -2.62 -5.60
N LEU A 592 0.87 -1.33 -5.91
CA LEU A 592 0.01 -0.41 -5.18
C LEU A 592 -1.46 -0.87 -5.21
N ALA A 593 -1.98 -1.18 -6.40
CA ALA A 593 -3.37 -1.53 -6.62
C ALA A 593 -3.82 -2.86 -5.96
N GLU A 594 -2.96 -3.87 -5.89
CA GLU A 594 -3.28 -5.14 -5.20
C GLU A 594 -3.02 -5.11 -3.68
N ASN A 595 -2.26 -4.15 -3.13
CA ASN A 595 -1.83 -4.19 -1.71
C ASN A 595 -2.22 -2.98 -0.85
N HIS A 596 -2.52 -1.82 -1.44
CA HIS A 596 -2.76 -0.58 -0.70
C HIS A 596 -4.02 0.15 -1.20
N CYS A 597 -4.79 0.70 -0.26
CA CYS A 597 -5.83 1.67 -0.62
C CYS A 597 -5.17 2.97 -1.09
N PHE A 598 -5.63 3.55 -2.20
CA PHE A 598 -5.10 4.82 -2.70
C PHE A 598 -6.22 5.73 -3.21
N THR A 599 -6.03 7.04 -3.10
CA THR A 599 -7.04 8.06 -3.41
C THR A 599 -6.67 8.85 -4.66
N ILE A 600 -7.54 8.81 -5.67
CA ILE A 600 -7.48 9.71 -6.84
C ILE A 600 -8.33 10.95 -6.54
N GLU A 601 -7.76 12.14 -6.72
CA GLU A 601 -8.45 13.42 -6.51
C GLU A 601 -8.83 14.04 -7.86
N GLN A 602 -10.12 13.95 -8.23
CA GLN A 602 -10.64 14.54 -9.47
C GLN A 602 -12.02 15.17 -9.25
N GLY A 603 -12.25 16.37 -9.81
CA GLY A 603 -13.56 17.03 -9.77
C GLY A 603 -14.08 17.36 -8.37
N ARG A 604 -13.20 17.78 -7.44
CA ARG A 604 -13.49 17.97 -5.99
C ARG A 604 -13.97 16.71 -5.25
N ARG A 605 -13.73 15.52 -5.80
CA ARG A 605 -14.04 14.23 -5.17
C ARG A 605 -12.76 13.41 -4.99
N ASN A 606 -12.65 12.79 -3.82
CA ASN A 606 -11.53 11.92 -3.46
C ASN A 606 -12.02 10.48 -3.51
N ILE A 607 -11.62 9.75 -4.54
CA ILE A 607 -12.12 8.40 -4.82
C ILE A 607 -11.05 7.40 -4.41
N THR A 608 -11.35 6.66 -3.35
CA THR A 608 -10.47 5.62 -2.82
C THR A 608 -10.70 4.30 -3.56
N ILE A 609 -9.66 3.81 -4.23
CA ILE A 609 -9.61 2.45 -4.78
C ILE A 609 -9.09 1.50 -3.70
N VAL A 610 -9.72 0.35 -3.56
CA VAL A 610 -9.45 -0.65 -2.51
C VAL A 610 -8.76 -1.87 -3.13
N PRO A 611 -7.74 -2.46 -2.48
CA PRO A 611 -7.18 -3.76 -2.86
C PRO A 611 -8.27 -4.80 -3.10
N GLY A 612 -8.21 -5.54 -4.21
CA GLY A 612 -9.25 -6.51 -4.60
C GLY A 612 -10.42 -5.94 -5.42
N SER A 613 -10.71 -4.64 -5.36
CA SER A 613 -11.72 -4.01 -6.26
C SER A 613 -11.21 -3.91 -7.71
N VAL A 614 -9.90 -3.83 -7.91
CA VAL A 614 -9.29 -3.90 -9.24
C VAL A 614 -9.37 -5.34 -9.72
N PHE A 615 -10.13 -5.60 -10.77
CA PHE A 615 -10.45 -6.96 -11.19
C PHE A 615 -9.53 -7.48 -12.31
N GLY A 616 -8.98 -6.57 -13.12
CA GLY A 616 -8.04 -6.90 -14.18
C GLY A 616 -7.32 -5.67 -14.73
N TYR A 617 -6.27 -5.94 -15.49
CA TYR A 617 -5.38 -4.94 -16.08
C TYR A 617 -5.38 -5.08 -17.59
N ALA A 618 -5.32 -3.96 -18.31
CA ALA A 618 -5.07 -3.91 -19.73
C ALA A 618 -3.81 -3.09 -19.97
N SER A 619 -2.86 -3.58 -20.76
CA SER A 619 -1.57 -2.91 -20.98
C SER A 619 -1.22 -2.87 -22.46
N ALA A 620 -0.91 -1.67 -22.95
CA ALA A 620 -0.37 -1.49 -24.29
C ALA A 620 1.17 -1.37 -24.31
N LEU A 621 1.82 -1.55 -23.17
CA LEU A 621 3.29 -1.48 -23.03
C LEU A 621 3.96 -2.63 -23.78
N SER A 622 5.03 -2.33 -24.52
CA SER A 622 5.74 -3.29 -25.37
C SER A 622 7.24 -3.40 -25.00
N GLY A 623 7.94 -4.32 -25.68
CA GLY A 623 9.39 -4.51 -25.50
C GLY A 623 9.80 -4.83 -24.05
N ARG A 624 10.91 -4.25 -23.59
CA ARG A 624 11.44 -4.49 -22.23
C ARG A 624 10.48 -4.02 -21.13
N VAL A 625 9.69 -2.97 -21.37
CA VAL A 625 8.72 -2.42 -20.42
C VAL A 625 7.57 -3.41 -20.22
N GLY A 626 6.95 -3.86 -21.33
CA GLY A 626 5.90 -4.89 -21.31
C GLY A 626 6.36 -6.22 -20.70
N GLY A 627 7.57 -6.69 -21.06
CA GLY A 627 8.16 -7.90 -20.47
C GLY A 627 8.38 -7.81 -18.95
N THR A 628 8.80 -6.64 -18.46
CA THR A 628 8.96 -6.40 -17.00
C THR A 628 7.62 -6.49 -16.28
N LEU A 629 6.56 -5.90 -16.85
CA LEU A 629 5.20 -5.94 -16.30
C LEU A 629 4.64 -7.37 -16.26
N LYS A 630 4.76 -8.12 -17.38
CA LYS A 630 4.29 -9.52 -17.49
C LYS A 630 4.87 -10.43 -16.39
N GLY A 631 6.11 -10.19 -15.95
CA GLY A 631 6.78 -10.96 -14.91
C GLY A 631 6.14 -10.90 -13.51
N ILE A 632 5.20 -9.98 -13.24
CA ILE A 632 4.44 -9.94 -11.98
C ILE A 632 3.20 -10.84 -12.02
N PHE A 633 2.64 -11.07 -13.20
CA PHE A 633 1.42 -11.86 -13.40
C PHE A 633 1.70 -13.37 -13.50
N VAL A 634 2.80 -13.83 -12.89
CA VAL A 634 3.15 -15.27 -12.76
C VAL A 634 2.24 -15.97 -11.75
N SER A 635 1.77 -15.25 -10.73
CA SER A 635 1.09 -15.82 -9.55
C SER A 635 -0.31 -16.39 -9.82
N GLY A 636 -0.96 -16.00 -10.93
CA GLY A 636 -2.32 -16.43 -11.29
C GLY A 636 -3.47 -15.68 -10.59
N ASP A 637 -3.18 -14.84 -9.60
CA ASP A 637 -4.19 -14.13 -8.81
C ASP A 637 -4.81 -12.92 -9.51
N SER A 638 -4.14 -12.33 -10.51
CA SER A 638 -4.60 -11.15 -11.25
C SER A 638 -4.46 -11.37 -12.76
N LEU A 639 -5.34 -10.73 -13.54
CA LEU A 639 -5.45 -10.95 -14.98
C LEU A 639 -4.89 -9.76 -15.76
N LEU A 640 -4.03 -10.03 -16.76
CA LEU A 640 -3.47 -9.02 -17.65
C LEU A 640 -3.86 -9.29 -19.12
N VAL A 641 -4.57 -8.36 -19.76
CA VAL A 641 -4.69 -8.28 -21.22
C VAL A 641 -3.54 -7.43 -21.74
N SER A 642 -2.61 -8.03 -22.48
CA SER A 642 -1.38 -7.41 -22.97
C SER A 642 -1.42 -7.24 -24.49
N LEU A 643 -1.00 -6.09 -25.00
CA LEU A 643 -0.78 -5.90 -26.44
C LEU A 643 0.50 -6.58 -26.94
N ASP A 644 1.53 -6.75 -26.10
CA ASP A 644 2.79 -7.37 -26.53
C ASP A 644 2.60 -8.84 -26.96
N ALA A 645 2.88 -9.08 -28.24
CA ALA A 645 2.72 -10.34 -28.99
C ALA A 645 3.57 -11.52 -28.51
N ASP A 646 4.47 -11.32 -27.53
CA ASP A 646 5.25 -12.41 -26.96
C ASP A 646 4.40 -13.25 -26.00
N HIS A 647 3.91 -14.38 -26.52
CA HIS A 647 2.99 -15.24 -25.82
C HIS A 647 3.76 -16.33 -25.06
N ASP A 648 4.30 -15.97 -23.90
CA ASP A 648 4.82 -16.97 -22.97
C ASP A 648 3.64 -17.72 -22.33
N THR A 649 3.61 -19.04 -22.49
CA THR A 649 2.56 -19.91 -21.95
C THR A 649 2.66 -20.10 -20.43
N THR A 650 3.73 -19.62 -19.80
CA THR A 650 3.96 -19.72 -18.34
C THR A 650 3.40 -18.55 -17.53
N LEU A 651 2.89 -17.51 -18.20
CA LEU A 651 2.40 -16.28 -17.56
C LEU A 651 0.88 -16.14 -17.75
N ASP A 652 0.16 -15.65 -16.74
CA ASP A 652 -1.29 -15.37 -16.82
C ASP A 652 -1.59 -14.03 -17.54
N ALA A 653 -0.78 -13.73 -18.57
CA ALA A 653 -0.91 -12.59 -19.47
C ALA A 653 -1.45 -13.05 -20.83
N ILE A 654 -2.59 -12.52 -21.23
CA ILE A 654 -3.29 -12.87 -22.47
C ILE A 654 -2.88 -11.87 -23.55
N SER A 655 -2.27 -12.35 -24.64
CA SER A 655 -1.94 -11.50 -25.78
C SER A 655 -3.20 -11.14 -26.58
N ALA A 656 -3.43 -9.84 -26.76
CA ALA A 656 -4.44 -9.32 -27.69
C ALA A 656 -3.97 -9.41 -29.16
N MET A 657 -2.65 -9.36 -29.39
CA MET A 657 -2.01 -9.39 -30.71
C MET A 657 -1.69 -10.84 -31.15
N PRO A 658 -1.69 -11.14 -32.47
CA PRO A 658 -1.27 -12.45 -32.98
C PRO A 658 0.16 -12.80 -32.56
N SER A 659 0.44 -14.08 -32.31
CA SER A 659 1.76 -14.53 -31.85
C SER A 659 2.88 -14.18 -32.83
N ARG A 660 3.94 -13.52 -32.32
CA ARG A 660 5.19 -13.19 -33.06
C ARG A 660 5.82 -14.41 -33.74
N LYS A 661 5.70 -15.59 -33.12
CA LYS A 661 6.13 -16.88 -33.71
C LYS A 661 5.39 -17.21 -35.01
N GLN A 662 4.08 -16.91 -35.09
CA GLN A 662 3.29 -17.17 -36.30
C GLN A 662 3.57 -16.16 -37.41
N GLU A 663 3.90 -14.91 -37.05
CA GLU A 663 4.39 -13.89 -37.99
C GLU A 663 5.71 -14.32 -38.64
N ILE A 664 6.67 -14.76 -37.83
CA ILE A 664 7.94 -15.31 -38.31
C ILE A 664 7.72 -16.56 -39.17
N LEU A 665 6.81 -17.47 -38.78
CA LEU A 665 6.48 -18.63 -39.61
C LEU A 665 5.81 -18.23 -40.94
N ALA A 666 5.04 -17.13 -41.00
CA ALA A 666 4.54 -16.58 -42.25
C ALA A 666 5.69 -16.08 -43.14
N LEU A 667 6.62 -15.29 -42.57
CA LEU A 667 7.81 -14.80 -43.26
C LEU A 667 8.68 -15.94 -43.82
N LEU A 668 8.97 -16.96 -43.02
CA LEU A 668 9.77 -18.11 -43.46
C LEU A 668 9.09 -18.89 -44.59
N LYS A 669 7.75 -19.00 -44.58
CA LYS A 669 7.00 -19.58 -45.70
C LYS A 669 7.04 -18.67 -46.94
N LEU A 670 7.05 -17.35 -46.78
CA LEU A 670 7.16 -16.39 -47.88
C LEU A 670 8.51 -16.51 -48.59
N LEU A 671 9.60 -16.51 -47.82
CA LEU A 671 10.97 -16.72 -48.31
C LEU A 671 11.09 -18.05 -49.08
N LYS A 672 10.54 -19.14 -48.51
CA LYS A 672 10.50 -20.46 -49.18
C LYS A 672 9.67 -20.45 -50.47
N LYS A 673 8.53 -19.75 -50.52
CA LYS A 673 7.66 -19.65 -51.71
C LYS A 673 8.39 -19.00 -52.90
N PHE A 674 9.26 -18.03 -52.65
CA PHE A 674 10.08 -17.38 -53.69
C PHE A 674 11.45 -18.03 -53.93
N SER A 675 11.84 -19.02 -53.11
CA SER A 675 13.18 -19.65 -53.12
C SER A 675 14.31 -18.68 -52.74
N TRP A 676 14.06 -17.84 -51.74
CA TRP A 676 15.07 -16.98 -51.10
C TRP A 676 15.63 -17.71 -49.87
N GLU A 677 16.80 -18.32 -50.07
CA GLU A 677 17.48 -19.20 -49.10
C GLU A 677 18.71 -18.52 -48.47
N TYR A 678 19.13 -17.37 -49.00
CA TYR A 678 20.27 -16.57 -48.53
C TYR A 678 19.82 -15.11 -48.38
N ILE A 679 19.93 -14.54 -47.18
CA ILE A 679 19.39 -13.21 -46.84
C ILE A 679 20.38 -12.39 -46.00
N SER A 680 20.40 -11.07 -46.18
CA SER A 680 21.05 -10.13 -45.25
C SER A 680 20.00 -9.56 -44.29
N ILE A 681 20.40 -9.19 -43.08
CA ILE A 681 19.47 -8.66 -42.06
C ILE A 681 19.95 -7.29 -41.57
N VAL A 682 19.02 -6.39 -41.32
CA VAL A 682 19.25 -5.06 -40.72
C VAL A 682 18.43 -4.96 -39.44
N ILE A 683 19.05 -4.54 -38.34
CA ILE A 683 18.42 -4.45 -37.01
C ILE A 683 18.61 -3.06 -36.40
N SER A 684 17.57 -2.50 -35.78
CA SER A 684 17.74 -1.34 -34.89
C SER A 684 18.31 -1.78 -33.55
N ASN A 685 19.47 -1.25 -33.15
CA ASN A 685 20.11 -1.64 -31.89
C ASN A 685 19.41 -1.02 -30.65
N GLN A 686 18.64 0.06 -30.84
CA GLN A 686 17.97 0.77 -29.75
C GLN A 686 16.55 0.24 -29.47
N ASP A 687 15.86 -0.33 -30.48
CA ASP A 687 14.55 -0.93 -30.29
C ASP A 687 14.63 -2.40 -29.80
N GLY A 688 14.25 -2.60 -28.54
CA GLY A 688 14.17 -3.92 -27.95
C GLY A 688 13.11 -4.85 -28.56
N SER A 689 12.08 -4.32 -29.23
CA SER A 689 11.04 -5.14 -29.88
C SER A 689 11.51 -5.73 -31.21
N SER A 690 12.20 -4.93 -32.04
CA SER A 690 12.93 -5.39 -33.22
C SER A 690 13.97 -6.45 -32.87
N LEU A 691 14.78 -6.21 -31.84
CA LEU A 691 15.84 -7.14 -31.43
C LEU A 691 15.29 -8.50 -30.97
N SER A 692 14.20 -8.52 -30.18
CA SER A 692 13.59 -9.78 -29.74
C SER A 692 12.93 -10.55 -30.89
N THR A 693 12.36 -9.82 -31.86
CA THR A 693 11.79 -10.40 -33.08
C THR A 693 12.88 -11.02 -33.96
N TYR A 694 14.02 -10.33 -34.12
CA TYR A 694 15.20 -10.88 -34.79
C TYR A 694 15.70 -12.18 -34.14
N GLN A 695 15.88 -12.21 -32.81
CA GLN A 695 16.38 -13.40 -32.10
C GLN A 695 15.46 -14.62 -32.29
N GLN A 696 14.15 -14.41 -32.28
CA GLN A 696 13.17 -15.46 -32.57
C GLN A 696 13.19 -15.88 -34.05
N PHE A 697 13.45 -14.93 -34.96
CA PHE A 697 13.62 -15.20 -36.40
C PHE A 697 14.89 -16.01 -36.68
N GLU A 698 16.04 -15.64 -36.15
CA GLU A 698 17.34 -16.31 -36.32
C GLU A 698 17.25 -17.80 -35.97
N LYS A 699 16.63 -18.11 -34.83
CA LYS A 699 16.37 -19.49 -34.40
C LYS A 699 15.49 -20.25 -35.41
N LEU A 700 14.33 -19.69 -35.76
CA LEU A 700 13.36 -20.37 -36.64
C LEU A 700 13.83 -20.44 -38.10
N ALA A 701 14.64 -19.49 -38.57
CA ALA A 701 15.26 -19.48 -39.89
C ALA A 701 16.27 -20.63 -40.04
N THR A 702 17.12 -20.81 -39.02
CA THR A 702 18.09 -21.92 -38.95
C THR A 702 17.39 -23.28 -38.97
N GLU A 703 16.33 -23.44 -38.15
CA GLU A 703 15.47 -24.64 -38.15
C GLU A 703 14.76 -24.89 -39.51
N ASN A 704 14.56 -23.84 -40.31
CA ASN A 704 13.88 -23.90 -41.60
C ASN A 704 14.79 -23.99 -42.82
N GLY A 705 16.12 -23.95 -42.65
CA GLY A 705 17.08 -24.03 -43.75
C GLY A 705 17.25 -22.72 -44.54
N ILE A 706 17.07 -21.57 -43.89
CA ILE A 706 17.37 -20.25 -44.48
C ILE A 706 18.68 -19.74 -43.88
N CYS A 707 19.64 -19.40 -44.73
CA CYS A 707 20.94 -18.88 -44.33
C CYS A 707 20.94 -17.36 -44.20
N ILE A 708 21.48 -16.87 -43.08
CA ILE A 708 21.76 -15.46 -42.85
C ILE A 708 23.20 -15.19 -43.32
N ALA A 709 23.35 -14.26 -44.25
CA ALA A 709 24.61 -13.85 -44.86
C ALA A 709 25.43 -12.95 -43.92
N GLU A 710 24.76 -11.93 -43.40
CA GLU A 710 25.30 -10.92 -42.50
C GLU A 710 24.17 -10.27 -41.70
N VAL A 711 24.54 -9.62 -40.61
CA VAL A 711 23.64 -8.84 -39.76
C VAL A 711 24.24 -7.45 -39.60
N LYS A 712 23.58 -6.43 -40.16
CA LYS A 712 23.94 -5.03 -40.02
C LYS A 712 23.11 -4.42 -38.88
N THR A 713 23.71 -3.50 -38.13
CA THR A 713 22.98 -2.72 -37.11
C THR A 713 22.87 -1.28 -37.56
N VAL A 714 21.71 -0.66 -37.29
CA VAL A 714 21.47 0.77 -37.50
C VAL A 714 21.55 1.47 -36.16
N SER A 715 22.37 2.52 -36.10
CA SER A 715 22.60 3.32 -34.89
C SER A 715 22.66 4.81 -35.22
N GLY A 716 21.48 5.40 -35.49
CA GLY A 716 21.22 6.85 -35.44
C GLY A 716 21.80 7.71 -36.58
N GLU A 717 23.10 7.58 -36.88
CA GLU A 717 23.83 8.51 -37.77
C GLU A 717 24.78 7.82 -38.75
N GLU A 718 25.47 6.74 -38.34
CA GLU A 718 26.31 5.93 -39.24
C GLU A 718 25.66 4.58 -39.55
N VAL A 719 25.50 4.30 -40.84
CA VAL A 719 24.96 3.04 -41.37
C VAL A 719 25.79 2.61 -42.57
N ASP A 720 26.30 1.39 -42.56
CA ASP A 720 26.91 0.77 -43.73
C ASP A 720 25.82 0.06 -44.56
N PRO A 721 25.42 0.60 -45.73
CA PRO A 721 24.32 0.05 -46.52
C PRO A 721 24.72 -1.14 -47.40
N THR A 722 26.00 -1.54 -47.39
CA THR A 722 26.49 -2.61 -48.27
C THR A 722 25.96 -3.96 -47.80
N THR A 723 25.34 -4.72 -48.71
CA THR A 723 24.74 -6.03 -48.41
C THR A 723 25.10 -7.06 -49.47
N THR A 724 25.50 -8.26 -49.04
CA THR A 724 26.01 -9.35 -49.88
C THR A 724 24.91 -10.26 -50.47
N ALA A 725 23.72 -10.31 -49.89
CA ALA A 725 22.58 -11.08 -50.42
C ALA A 725 21.59 -10.18 -51.15
N ASN A 726 20.93 -10.68 -52.21
CA ASN A 726 19.96 -9.95 -53.04
C ASN A 726 18.64 -9.59 -52.32
N VAL A 727 18.45 -10.10 -51.09
CA VAL A 727 17.25 -9.93 -50.27
C VAL A 727 17.69 -9.47 -48.89
N THR A 728 17.17 -8.33 -48.44
CA THR A 728 17.40 -7.79 -47.09
C THR A 728 16.10 -7.76 -46.29
N ILE A 729 16.14 -8.27 -45.07
CA ILE A 729 15.03 -8.18 -44.11
C ILE A 729 15.37 -7.13 -43.05
N LEU A 730 14.44 -6.19 -42.82
CA LEU A 730 14.59 -5.10 -41.86
C LEU A 730 13.72 -5.37 -40.62
N PHE A 731 14.38 -5.58 -39.48
CA PHE A 731 13.79 -5.56 -38.14
C PHE A 731 14.20 -4.24 -37.48
N THR A 732 13.50 -3.16 -37.83
CA THR A 732 13.89 -1.79 -37.48
C THR A 732 12.67 -0.95 -37.11
N THR A 733 12.88 0.22 -36.53
CA THR A 733 11.83 1.26 -36.48
C THR A 733 11.57 1.83 -37.89
N ALA A 734 10.45 2.54 -38.08
CA ALA A 734 10.17 3.28 -39.31
C ALA A 734 11.27 4.31 -39.65
N PHE A 735 11.77 5.02 -38.63
CA PHE A 735 12.85 5.99 -38.76
C PHE A 735 14.18 5.33 -39.15
N ASP A 736 14.57 4.26 -38.46
CA ASP A 736 15.82 3.53 -38.74
C ASP A 736 15.78 2.90 -40.15
N ALA A 737 14.62 2.35 -40.56
CA ALA A 737 14.41 1.87 -41.92
C ALA A 737 14.65 3.00 -42.95
N ALA A 738 14.04 4.17 -42.74
CA ALA A 738 14.24 5.32 -43.62
C ALA A 738 15.72 5.72 -43.71
N THR A 739 16.43 5.84 -42.57
CA THR A 739 17.87 6.18 -42.60
C THR A 739 18.71 5.16 -43.39
N TYR A 740 18.43 3.86 -43.24
CA TYR A 740 19.08 2.80 -44.02
C TYR A 740 18.78 2.93 -45.52
N PHE A 741 17.52 3.16 -45.88
CA PHE A 741 17.13 3.37 -47.28
C PHE A 741 17.80 4.61 -47.88
N THR A 742 17.78 5.75 -47.20
CA THR A 742 18.46 6.98 -47.66
C THR A 742 19.97 6.75 -47.81
N ALA A 743 20.61 6.00 -46.91
CA ALA A 743 22.02 5.64 -47.01
C ALA A 743 22.31 4.72 -48.20
N LYS A 744 21.46 3.71 -48.46
CA LYS A 744 21.62 2.79 -49.60
C LYS A 744 21.41 3.49 -50.94
N LEU A 745 20.36 4.31 -51.07
CA LEU A 745 20.05 5.09 -52.27
C LEU A 745 21.12 6.13 -52.65
N ARG A 746 21.97 6.55 -51.70
CA ARG A 746 23.13 7.42 -51.96
C ARG A 746 24.33 6.66 -52.55
N ARG A 747 24.42 5.34 -52.35
CA ARG A 747 25.64 4.55 -52.63
C ARG A 747 25.47 3.56 -53.80
N GLU A 748 24.28 3.01 -53.99
CA GLU A 748 23.98 2.02 -55.02
C GLU A 748 22.78 2.45 -55.86
N SER A 749 22.96 2.60 -57.18
CA SER A 749 21.95 3.16 -58.08
C SER A 749 21.43 2.21 -59.16
N SER A 750 21.81 0.91 -59.15
CA SER A 750 21.66 0.08 -60.36
C SER A 750 21.51 -1.45 -60.18
N TYR A 751 21.13 -1.97 -59.01
CA TYR A 751 20.92 -3.43 -58.81
C TYR A 751 19.51 -3.78 -58.36
N SER A 752 18.99 -4.90 -58.85
CA SER A 752 17.68 -5.46 -58.49
C SER A 752 17.73 -6.11 -57.10
N HIS A 753 17.48 -5.31 -56.07
CA HIS A 753 17.57 -5.70 -54.66
C HIS A 753 16.18 -5.71 -54.01
N ILE A 754 15.87 -6.74 -53.23
CA ILE A 754 14.56 -6.88 -52.56
C ILE A 754 14.68 -6.49 -51.10
N HIS A 755 13.77 -5.62 -50.65
CA HIS A 755 13.66 -5.22 -49.26
C HIS A 755 12.35 -5.73 -48.65
N ILE A 756 12.44 -6.34 -47.47
CA ILE A 756 11.29 -6.83 -46.70
C ILE A 756 11.26 -6.09 -45.35
N VAL A 757 10.21 -5.31 -45.11
CA VAL A 757 10.02 -4.53 -43.86
C VAL A 757 8.89 -5.13 -43.00
N ILE A 758 9.13 -5.30 -41.70
CA ILE A 758 8.25 -6.00 -40.76
C ILE A 758 7.93 -5.11 -39.56
N GLY A 759 6.74 -5.27 -38.98
CA GLY A 759 6.32 -4.47 -37.82
C GLY A 759 6.29 -2.97 -38.14
N ASP A 760 6.82 -2.16 -37.23
CA ASP A 760 6.79 -0.70 -37.34
C ASP A 760 7.64 -0.17 -38.51
N ALA A 761 8.56 -0.97 -39.09
CA ALA A 761 9.29 -0.60 -40.31
C ALA A 761 8.40 -0.39 -41.55
N HIS A 762 7.10 -0.72 -41.50
CA HIS A 762 6.14 -0.47 -42.58
C HIS A 762 6.09 1.00 -43.02
N ASP A 763 6.06 1.92 -42.05
CA ASP A 763 5.78 3.34 -42.29
C ASP A 763 7.03 4.19 -42.59
N PHE A 764 8.14 3.53 -42.99
CA PHE A 764 9.42 4.18 -43.29
C PHE A 764 9.32 5.29 -44.34
N TYR A 765 8.43 5.13 -45.33
CA TYR A 765 8.23 6.07 -46.43
C TYR A 765 7.66 7.43 -45.96
N LEU A 766 7.09 7.49 -44.75
CA LEU A 766 6.63 8.75 -44.13
C LEU A 766 7.80 9.59 -43.58
N HIS A 767 8.93 8.97 -43.24
CA HIS A 767 10.11 9.67 -42.70
C HIS A 767 11.06 10.20 -43.79
N ASP A 768 11.02 9.67 -45.02
CA ASP A 768 11.73 10.21 -46.18
C ASP A 768 10.77 10.39 -47.38
N PRO A 769 9.87 11.41 -47.32
CA PRO A 769 8.96 11.71 -48.41
C PRO A 769 9.67 12.16 -49.70
N SER A 770 10.97 12.49 -49.63
CA SER A 770 11.74 12.97 -50.78
C SER A 770 12.17 11.87 -51.75
N ASN A 771 12.35 10.64 -51.25
CA ASN A 771 12.87 9.51 -52.03
C ASN A 771 11.82 8.44 -52.35
N VAL A 772 10.53 8.68 -52.07
CA VAL A 772 9.43 7.70 -52.17
C VAL A 772 9.38 6.95 -53.50
N ALA A 773 9.64 7.65 -54.62
CA ALA A 773 9.67 7.04 -55.96
C ALA A 773 10.73 5.93 -56.13
N ARG A 774 11.75 5.87 -55.27
CA ARG A 774 12.84 4.89 -55.28
C ARG A 774 12.62 3.71 -54.34
N PHE A 775 11.55 3.72 -53.54
CA PHE A 775 11.21 2.65 -52.59
C PHE A 775 10.30 1.56 -53.19
N VAL A 776 9.93 1.71 -54.46
CA VAL A 776 9.04 0.78 -55.20
C VAL A 776 9.62 -0.63 -55.24
N GLY A 777 8.77 -1.63 -55.02
CA GLY A 777 9.15 -3.05 -54.89
C GLY A 777 9.54 -3.48 -53.46
N THR A 778 9.47 -2.57 -52.47
CA THR A 778 9.62 -2.94 -51.06
C THR A 778 8.40 -3.74 -50.60
N ILE A 779 8.64 -4.95 -50.11
CA ILE A 779 7.59 -5.85 -49.58
C ILE A 779 7.43 -5.59 -48.08
N SER A 780 6.20 -5.63 -47.56
CA SER A 780 5.95 -5.62 -46.13
C SER A 780 5.05 -6.76 -45.69
N LEU A 781 5.45 -7.49 -44.64
CA LEU A 781 4.62 -8.49 -43.97
C LEU A 781 4.06 -7.89 -42.69
N GLN A 782 2.74 -8.00 -42.50
CA GLN A 782 2.03 -7.26 -41.48
C GLN A 782 0.85 -8.04 -40.88
N PRO A 783 0.53 -7.91 -39.59
CA PRO A 783 -0.75 -8.34 -39.04
C PRO A 783 -1.90 -7.64 -39.78
N LYS A 784 -2.96 -8.39 -40.08
CA LYS A 784 -4.18 -7.88 -40.72
C LYS A 784 -4.78 -6.75 -39.88
N ASP A 785 -5.24 -5.67 -40.51
CA ASP A 785 -5.97 -4.65 -39.78
C ASP A 785 -7.36 -5.13 -39.38
N VAL A 786 -7.71 -4.88 -38.12
CA VAL A 786 -8.95 -5.31 -37.45
C VAL A 786 -9.63 -4.15 -36.73
N ILE A 787 -9.21 -2.90 -36.99
CA ILE A 787 -9.92 -1.72 -36.51
C ILE A 787 -11.37 -1.70 -37.02
N ARG A 788 -12.29 -1.18 -36.21
CA ARG A 788 -13.68 -0.94 -36.59
C ARG A 788 -13.87 0.45 -37.15
N ASP A 789 -14.63 0.55 -38.23
CA ASP A 789 -14.99 1.82 -38.85
C ASP A 789 -15.70 2.77 -37.86
N GLU A 790 -16.54 2.25 -36.97
CA GLU A 790 -17.17 3.03 -35.88
C GLU A 790 -16.15 3.71 -34.96
N PHE A 791 -15.09 2.99 -34.56
CA PHE A 791 -14.05 3.55 -33.68
C PHE A 791 -13.23 4.60 -34.41
N ARG A 792 -12.89 4.34 -35.68
CA ARG A 792 -12.22 5.31 -36.54
C ARG A 792 -13.06 6.58 -36.70
N ALA A 793 -14.34 6.47 -37.06
CA ALA A 793 -15.23 7.62 -37.24
C ALA A 793 -15.48 8.40 -35.94
N TRP A 794 -15.56 7.72 -34.79
CA TRP A 794 -15.60 8.37 -33.48
C TRP A 794 -14.30 9.14 -33.22
N LEU A 795 -13.14 8.54 -33.47
CA LEU A 795 -11.84 9.16 -33.25
C LEU A 795 -11.60 10.37 -34.18
N GLU A 796 -12.05 10.28 -35.44
CA GLU A 796 -12.04 11.37 -36.44
C GLU A 796 -13.00 12.53 -36.10
N SER A 797 -13.94 12.33 -35.18
CA SER A 797 -14.89 13.35 -34.70
C SER A 797 -14.69 13.76 -33.24
N THR A 798 -13.68 13.22 -32.55
CA THR A 798 -13.42 13.49 -31.12
C THR A 798 -12.62 14.78 -30.95
N THR A 799 -13.30 15.87 -30.58
CA THR A 799 -12.70 17.16 -30.18
C THR A 799 -12.49 17.24 -28.66
N PRO A 800 -11.62 18.15 -28.16
CA PRO A 800 -11.48 18.45 -26.73
C PRO A 800 -12.78 18.80 -26.00
N LEU A 801 -13.75 19.40 -26.71
CA LEU A 801 -15.09 19.69 -26.18
C LEU A 801 -15.95 18.42 -26.04
N SER A 802 -15.82 17.47 -26.96
CA SER A 802 -16.55 16.20 -26.92
C SER A 802 -16.02 15.22 -25.86
N LEU A 803 -14.72 15.30 -25.56
CA LEU A 803 -14.03 14.49 -24.55
C LEU A 803 -13.32 15.41 -23.56
N PRO A 804 -14.01 15.95 -22.53
CA PRO A 804 -13.49 16.93 -21.57
C PRO A 804 -12.57 16.28 -20.51
N GLU A 805 -11.59 15.50 -20.97
CA GLU A 805 -10.67 14.71 -20.16
C GLU A 805 -9.32 15.42 -20.01
N SER A 806 -8.86 15.60 -18.77
CA SER A 806 -7.60 16.30 -18.47
C SER A 806 -6.37 15.77 -19.24
N TRP A 807 -6.13 14.45 -19.25
CA TRP A 807 -5.02 13.83 -19.99
C TRP A 807 -5.13 14.02 -21.51
N TYR A 808 -6.34 14.09 -22.05
CA TYR A 808 -6.57 14.33 -23.48
C TYR A 808 -6.31 15.81 -23.81
N TRP A 809 -6.74 16.72 -22.93
CA TRP A 809 -6.47 18.15 -23.06
C TRP A 809 -4.97 18.44 -23.02
N GLU A 810 -4.20 17.88 -22.08
CA GLU A 810 -2.75 18.12 -22.03
C GLU A 810 -2.03 17.61 -23.31
N TYR A 811 -2.46 16.48 -23.87
CA TYR A 811 -1.96 15.98 -25.16
C TYR A 811 -2.27 16.95 -26.31
N VAL A 812 -3.50 17.47 -26.37
CA VAL A 812 -3.93 18.44 -27.39
C VAL A 812 -3.18 19.77 -27.22
N GLU A 813 -3.10 20.31 -26.01
CA GLU A 813 -2.37 21.55 -25.72
C GLU A 813 -0.91 21.46 -26.20
N ASN A 814 -0.26 20.32 -25.97
CA ASN A 814 1.10 20.07 -26.48
C ASN A 814 1.16 19.84 -28.00
N GLN A 815 0.21 19.13 -28.62
CA GLN A 815 0.23 18.83 -30.05
C GLN A 815 -0.05 20.08 -30.91
N TRP A 816 -0.97 20.96 -30.48
CA TRP A 816 -1.33 22.20 -31.19
C TRP A 816 -0.64 23.47 -30.65
N GLN A 817 0.12 23.36 -29.56
CA GLN A 817 0.87 24.46 -28.93
C GLN A 817 -0.04 25.66 -28.54
N CYS A 818 -1.17 25.33 -27.91
CA CYS A 818 -2.20 26.27 -27.43
C CYS A 818 -2.74 25.79 -26.07
N ALA A 819 -3.43 26.66 -25.33
CA ALA A 819 -4.05 26.32 -24.04
C ALA A 819 -5.57 26.12 -24.16
N LEU A 820 -6.08 25.01 -23.62
CA LEU A 820 -7.51 24.77 -23.38
C LEU A 820 -7.92 25.32 -22.01
N SER A 821 -7.02 25.26 -21.02
CA SER A 821 -7.27 25.78 -19.67
C SER A 821 -6.68 27.18 -19.46
N GLU A 822 -7.39 28.03 -18.70
CA GLU A 822 -6.88 29.36 -18.31
C GLU A 822 -5.59 29.28 -17.46
N ALA A 823 -5.42 28.17 -16.71
CA ALA A 823 -4.20 27.90 -15.97
C ALA A 823 -2.95 27.74 -16.86
N ASN A 824 -3.10 27.07 -18.02
CA ASN A 824 -2.00 26.80 -18.94
C ASN A 824 -1.78 27.90 -19.97
N ARG A 825 -2.65 28.93 -20.02
CA ARG A 825 -2.55 30.09 -20.91
C ARG A 825 -1.17 30.74 -20.93
N ASN A 826 -0.52 30.88 -19.77
CA ASN A 826 0.80 31.49 -19.66
C ASN A 826 1.94 30.59 -20.18
N PHE A 827 1.72 29.27 -20.25
CA PHE A 827 2.72 28.32 -20.74
C PHE A 827 2.82 28.35 -22.27
N TYR A 828 1.69 28.55 -22.97
CA TYR A 828 1.60 28.59 -24.43
C TYR A 828 1.54 30.04 -24.99
N GLU A 829 2.33 30.95 -24.43
CA GLU A 829 2.46 32.36 -24.88
C GLU A 829 1.13 33.14 -24.99
N GLY A 830 0.10 32.74 -24.23
CA GLY A 830 -1.22 33.34 -24.27
C GLY A 830 -2.16 32.85 -25.39
N LYS A 831 -1.71 31.90 -26.24
CA LYS A 831 -2.54 31.27 -27.27
C LYS A 831 -3.55 30.32 -26.64
N MET A 832 -4.83 30.50 -26.97
CA MET A 832 -5.91 29.58 -26.57
C MET A 832 -6.27 28.67 -27.75
N CYS A 833 -6.59 27.41 -27.46
CA CYS A 833 -7.19 26.48 -28.41
C CYS A 833 -8.67 26.85 -28.67
N THR A 834 -9.26 26.42 -29.79
CA THR A 834 -10.69 26.62 -30.05
C THR A 834 -11.57 25.60 -29.32
N GLY A 835 -11.04 24.41 -29.03
CA GLY A 835 -11.79 23.27 -28.51
C GLY A 835 -12.34 22.35 -29.60
N ASP A 836 -12.15 22.70 -30.87
CA ASP A 836 -12.57 21.95 -32.07
C ASP A 836 -11.37 21.25 -32.76
N GLU A 837 -10.20 21.20 -32.13
CA GLU A 837 -9.01 20.53 -32.65
C GLU A 837 -9.28 19.03 -32.89
N LEU A 838 -8.96 18.55 -34.10
CA LEU A 838 -9.15 17.16 -34.52
C LEU A 838 -7.81 16.42 -34.60
N LEU A 839 -7.77 15.18 -34.10
CA LEU A 839 -6.59 14.32 -34.12
C LEU A 839 -6.06 14.07 -35.53
N ASP A 840 -4.75 14.23 -35.73
CA ASP A 840 -4.05 13.69 -36.90
C ASP A 840 -3.81 12.19 -36.67
N LEU A 841 -4.52 11.36 -37.43
CA LEU A 841 -4.58 9.92 -37.18
C LEU A 841 -3.64 9.13 -38.09
N PRO A 842 -2.87 8.17 -37.54
CA PRO A 842 -2.11 7.26 -38.37
C PRO A 842 -3.08 6.46 -39.26
N ARG A 843 -2.75 6.36 -40.55
CA ARG A 843 -3.60 5.68 -41.54
C ARG A 843 -3.98 4.26 -41.11
N ARG A 844 -3.05 3.56 -40.45
CA ARG A 844 -3.19 2.18 -39.98
C ARG A 844 -3.08 2.13 -38.45
N MET A 845 -4.05 1.49 -37.79
CA MET A 845 -4.22 1.48 -36.33
C MET A 845 -4.38 0.05 -35.80
N THR A 846 -3.57 -0.89 -36.32
CA THR A 846 -3.71 -2.33 -36.02
C THR A 846 -3.55 -2.64 -34.54
N LYS A 847 -2.58 -2.01 -33.87
CA LYS A 847 -2.32 -2.14 -32.43
C LYS A 847 -3.60 -1.86 -31.62
N SER A 848 -4.25 -0.74 -31.90
CA SER A 848 -5.47 -0.28 -31.23
C SER A 848 -6.68 -1.14 -31.56
N GLY A 849 -6.81 -1.62 -32.81
CA GLY A 849 -7.84 -2.59 -33.20
C GLY A 849 -7.72 -3.93 -32.45
N TYR A 850 -6.51 -4.52 -32.41
CA TYR A 850 -6.27 -5.76 -31.66
C TYR A 850 -6.48 -5.55 -30.15
N PHE A 851 -6.02 -4.42 -29.60
CA PHE A 851 -6.21 -4.10 -28.18
C PHE A 851 -7.70 -4.02 -27.80
N ALA A 852 -8.51 -3.30 -28.57
CA ALA A 852 -9.97 -3.23 -28.39
C ALA A 852 -10.63 -4.62 -28.46
N HIS A 853 -10.27 -5.45 -29.45
CA HIS A 853 -10.77 -6.83 -29.56
C HIS A 853 -10.34 -7.74 -28.39
N GLY A 854 -9.13 -7.56 -27.84
CA GLY A 854 -8.67 -8.26 -26.64
C GLY A 854 -9.45 -7.87 -25.39
N LEU A 855 -9.73 -6.58 -25.23
CA LEU A 855 -10.50 -6.02 -24.11
C LEU A 855 -11.98 -6.46 -24.16
N GLU A 856 -12.61 -6.44 -25.33
CA GLU A 856 -13.98 -6.97 -25.47
C GLU A 856 -14.08 -8.45 -25.12
N ARG A 857 -13.09 -9.28 -25.52
CA ARG A 857 -13.04 -10.71 -25.13
C ARG A 857 -12.99 -10.87 -23.62
N PHE A 858 -12.20 -10.05 -22.92
CA PHE A 858 -12.17 -10.03 -21.45
C PHE A 858 -13.53 -9.66 -20.85
N LEU A 859 -14.19 -8.62 -21.38
CA LEU A 859 -15.51 -8.19 -20.91
C LEU A 859 -16.61 -9.23 -21.16
N PHE A 860 -16.60 -9.94 -22.30
CA PHE A 860 -17.52 -11.05 -22.56
C PHE A 860 -17.28 -12.23 -21.60
N ALA A 861 -16.02 -12.57 -21.30
CA ALA A 861 -15.71 -13.59 -20.30
C ALA A 861 -16.15 -13.16 -18.89
N LEU A 862 -15.98 -11.88 -18.55
CA LEU A 862 -16.42 -11.28 -17.30
C LEU A 862 -17.94 -11.36 -17.13
N ASP A 863 -18.71 -10.93 -18.12
CA ASP A 863 -20.18 -11.03 -18.14
C ASP A 863 -20.66 -12.49 -18.01
N THR A 864 -20.02 -13.42 -18.73
CA THR A 864 -20.37 -14.85 -18.70
C THR A 864 -20.21 -15.42 -17.29
N VAL A 865 -19.09 -15.13 -16.63
CA VAL A 865 -18.80 -15.62 -15.27
C VAL A 865 -19.62 -14.87 -14.22
N TYR A 866 -19.91 -13.59 -14.43
CA TYR A 866 -20.77 -12.80 -13.55
C TYR A 866 -22.19 -13.37 -13.52
N LYS A 867 -22.80 -13.62 -14.68
CA LYS A 867 -24.12 -14.27 -14.79
C LYS A 867 -24.14 -15.69 -14.23
N GLN A 868 -23.02 -16.41 -14.32
CA GLN A 868 -22.91 -17.77 -13.77
C GLN A 868 -22.80 -17.79 -12.24
N LEU A 869 -22.12 -16.81 -11.63
CA LEU A 869 -21.88 -16.77 -10.18
C LEU A 869 -22.89 -15.93 -9.40
N CYS A 870 -23.42 -14.86 -9.99
CA CYS A 870 -24.33 -13.90 -9.34
C CYS A 870 -25.67 -13.75 -10.12
N PRO A 871 -26.48 -14.80 -10.31
CA PRO A 871 -27.67 -14.75 -11.16
C PRO A 871 -28.80 -13.85 -10.62
N ASP A 872 -28.98 -13.81 -9.29
CA ASP A 872 -30.14 -13.17 -8.64
C ASP A 872 -29.80 -11.89 -7.86
N GLN A 873 -28.55 -11.39 -7.96
CA GLN A 873 -28.08 -10.25 -7.16
C GLN A 873 -27.96 -8.94 -7.97
N ILE A 874 -28.26 -7.82 -7.31
CA ILE A 874 -28.07 -6.47 -7.85
C ILE A 874 -26.68 -6.00 -7.40
N GLY A 875 -25.64 -6.44 -8.12
CA GLY A 875 -24.24 -6.14 -7.85
C GLY A 875 -23.35 -7.38 -7.74
N VAL A 876 -22.06 -7.18 -7.41
CA VAL A 876 -21.09 -8.28 -7.31
C VAL A 876 -21.23 -9.07 -6.01
N CYS A 877 -21.43 -10.38 -6.16
CA CYS A 877 -21.48 -11.34 -5.07
C CYS A 877 -20.08 -11.82 -4.60
N ASP A 878 -19.95 -12.20 -3.33
CA ASP A 878 -18.68 -12.67 -2.73
C ASP A 878 -17.99 -13.78 -3.53
N GLU A 879 -18.78 -14.72 -4.08
CA GLU A 879 -18.26 -15.81 -4.91
C GLU A 879 -17.54 -15.33 -6.17
N PHE A 880 -17.96 -14.21 -6.75
CA PHE A 880 -17.33 -13.63 -7.94
C PHE A 880 -15.98 -13.01 -7.61
N TYR A 881 -15.82 -12.37 -6.45
CA TYR A 881 -14.51 -11.89 -5.98
C TYR A 881 -13.52 -13.05 -5.75
N VAL A 882 -13.98 -14.16 -5.18
CA VAL A 882 -13.12 -15.32 -4.86
C VAL A 882 -12.81 -16.19 -6.08
N LYS A 883 -13.80 -16.48 -6.94
CA LYS A 883 -13.68 -17.46 -8.05
C LYS A 883 -13.64 -16.81 -9.43
N GLY A 884 -14.09 -15.57 -9.58
CA GLY A 884 -14.28 -14.93 -10.88
C GLY A 884 -12.99 -14.82 -11.69
N ARG A 885 -11.92 -14.28 -11.09
CA ARG A 885 -10.62 -14.08 -11.76
C ARG A 885 -10.08 -15.40 -12.37
N THR A 886 -10.13 -16.50 -11.61
CA THR A 886 -9.62 -17.81 -12.08
C THR A 886 -10.50 -18.44 -13.16
N GLN A 887 -11.83 -18.32 -13.07
CA GLN A 887 -12.74 -18.79 -14.13
C GLN A 887 -12.56 -18.01 -15.43
N ILE A 888 -12.36 -16.69 -15.35
CA ILE A 888 -12.15 -15.83 -16.52
C ILE A 888 -10.79 -16.11 -17.18
N SER A 889 -9.71 -16.29 -16.40
CA SER A 889 -8.40 -16.77 -16.91
C SER A 889 -8.56 -18.09 -17.68
N ASN A 890 -9.32 -19.04 -17.13
CA ASN A 890 -9.60 -20.34 -17.77
C ASN A 890 -10.43 -20.25 -19.07
N ILE A 891 -11.33 -19.28 -19.20
CA ILE A 891 -12.08 -19.03 -20.44
C ILE A 891 -11.16 -18.41 -21.50
N LEU A 892 -10.38 -17.40 -21.12
CA LEU A 892 -9.55 -16.64 -22.06
C LEU A 892 -8.35 -17.46 -22.56
N LYS A 893 -7.75 -18.30 -21.72
CA LYS A 893 -6.72 -19.28 -22.14
C LYS A 893 -7.23 -20.30 -23.17
N LYS A 894 -8.53 -20.55 -23.23
CA LYS A 894 -9.17 -21.44 -24.22
C LYS A 894 -9.63 -20.71 -25.48
N ALA A 895 -9.63 -19.37 -25.50
CA ALA A 895 -10.09 -18.59 -26.63
C ALA A 895 -9.12 -18.71 -27.82
N HIS A 896 -9.63 -19.06 -29.00
CA HIS A 896 -8.82 -19.14 -30.21
C HIS A 896 -8.48 -17.73 -30.73
N ILE A 897 -7.18 -17.41 -30.81
CA ILE A 897 -6.67 -16.22 -31.48
C ILE A 897 -6.48 -16.55 -32.97
N GLU A 898 -7.05 -15.71 -33.84
CA GLU A 898 -6.86 -15.83 -35.29
C GLU A 898 -5.53 -15.19 -35.68
N HIS A 899 -4.77 -15.89 -36.51
CA HIS A 899 -3.39 -15.56 -36.87
C HIS A 899 -3.33 -15.27 -38.37
N ASP A 900 -3.87 -14.10 -38.72
CA ASP A 900 -4.04 -13.62 -40.08
C ASP A 900 -3.10 -12.44 -40.36
N PHE A 901 -2.37 -12.53 -41.47
CA PHE A 901 -1.34 -11.60 -41.90
C PHE A 901 -1.56 -11.22 -43.36
N VAL A 902 -1.22 -9.99 -43.71
CA VAL A 902 -1.30 -9.44 -45.06
C VAL A 902 0.10 -9.10 -45.53
N ILE A 903 0.38 -9.36 -46.80
CA ILE A 903 1.62 -8.97 -47.47
C ILE A 903 1.29 -7.85 -48.44
N TYR A 904 2.02 -6.76 -48.32
CA TYR A 904 1.92 -5.60 -49.19
C TYR A 904 3.18 -5.44 -50.04
N GLU A 905 3.05 -4.85 -51.22
CA GLU A 905 4.16 -4.33 -52.04
C GLU A 905 3.98 -2.82 -52.22
N PHE A 906 5.08 -2.07 -52.10
CA PHE A 906 5.08 -0.63 -52.30
C PHE A 906 5.13 -0.32 -53.80
N VAL A 907 4.06 0.25 -54.35
CA VAL A 907 3.86 0.47 -55.79
C VAL A 907 3.34 1.87 -56.10
N PRO A 908 3.59 2.41 -57.31
CA PRO A 908 2.89 3.60 -57.77
C PRO A 908 1.40 3.29 -57.96
N ASP A 909 0.56 4.13 -57.38
CA ASP A 909 -0.88 4.17 -57.64
C ASP A 909 -1.15 4.82 -59.01
N GLY A 910 -2.29 4.51 -59.63
CA GLY A 910 -2.64 4.97 -60.98
C GLY A 910 -2.76 6.49 -61.14
N GLN A 911 -2.75 7.24 -60.03
CA GLN A 911 -2.79 8.70 -60.00
C GLN A 911 -1.40 9.36 -59.79
N GLY A 912 -0.31 8.58 -59.77
CA GLY A 912 1.06 9.08 -59.56
C GLY A 912 1.43 9.31 -58.10
N SER A 913 0.56 8.93 -57.16
CA SER A 913 0.92 8.75 -55.75
C SER A 913 1.61 7.38 -55.55
N TYR A 914 2.14 7.11 -54.36
CA TYR A 914 2.73 5.80 -54.03
C TYR A 914 2.03 5.23 -52.79
N ALA A 915 1.70 3.95 -52.84
CA ALA A 915 0.95 3.27 -51.78
C ALA A 915 1.31 1.80 -51.67
N TYR A 916 0.96 1.19 -50.54
CA TYR A 916 1.03 -0.25 -50.34
C TYR A 916 -0.18 -0.96 -50.94
N GLN A 917 0.04 -1.81 -51.94
CA GLN A 917 -0.98 -2.70 -52.49
C GLN A 917 -0.89 -4.08 -51.83
N SER A 918 -2.01 -4.66 -51.40
CA SER A 918 -2.06 -6.02 -50.84
C SER A 918 -1.88 -7.07 -51.94
N ILE A 919 -0.79 -7.84 -51.89
CA ILE A 919 -0.45 -8.87 -52.89
C ILE A 919 -0.78 -10.30 -52.44
N ALA A 920 -0.87 -10.54 -51.13
CA ALA A 920 -1.22 -11.86 -50.59
C ALA A 920 -1.76 -11.80 -49.16
N ASN A 921 -2.69 -12.69 -48.85
CA ASN A 921 -3.15 -12.96 -47.49
C ASN A 921 -2.58 -14.29 -47.00
N TYR A 922 -2.19 -14.35 -45.73
CA TYR A 922 -1.75 -15.57 -45.05
C TYR A 922 -2.59 -15.79 -43.79
N SER A 923 -3.10 -17.01 -43.63
CA SER A 923 -3.70 -17.46 -42.37
C SER A 923 -3.03 -18.75 -41.94
N ALA A 924 -2.79 -18.92 -40.64
CA ALA A 924 -2.23 -20.15 -40.10
C ALA A 924 -3.04 -21.41 -40.48
N ARG A 925 -4.36 -21.27 -40.71
CA ARG A 925 -5.25 -22.36 -41.13
C ARG A 925 -5.27 -22.62 -42.64
N SER A 926 -5.24 -21.57 -43.47
CA SER A 926 -5.42 -21.71 -44.94
C SER A 926 -4.15 -21.53 -45.77
N GLY A 927 -3.00 -21.19 -45.16
CA GLY A 927 -1.78 -20.87 -45.89
C GLY A 927 -1.87 -19.55 -46.66
N PHE A 928 -1.07 -19.41 -47.71
CA PHE A 928 -1.06 -18.22 -48.58
C PHE A 928 -2.16 -18.26 -49.65
N LYS A 929 -2.79 -17.10 -49.86
CA LYS A 929 -3.64 -16.78 -51.00
C LYS A 929 -3.09 -15.51 -51.64
N PHE A 930 -2.39 -15.65 -52.77
CA PHE A 930 -1.91 -14.53 -53.57
C PHE A 930 -3.05 -13.97 -54.44
N SER A 931 -2.99 -12.69 -54.79
CA SER A 931 -3.80 -12.13 -55.88
C SER A 931 -3.31 -12.71 -57.22
N GLU A 932 -4.13 -13.52 -57.89
CA GLU A 932 -3.77 -14.17 -59.17
C GLU A 932 -3.92 -13.22 -60.37
N PRO A 933 -2.97 -13.15 -61.33
CA PRO A 933 -1.62 -13.70 -61.31
C PRO A 933 -0.59 -12.61 -60.98
N TYR A 934 -0.20 -12.50 -59.71
CA TYR A 934 0.83 -11.56 -59.25
C TYR A 934 2.12 -11.67 -60.09
N LYS A 935 2.47 -10.58 -60.80
CA LYS A 935 3.74 -10.41 -61.51
C LYS A 935 4.60 -9.43 -60.73
N TYR A 936 5.89 -9.73 -60.63
CA TYR A 936 6.87 -8.89 -59.92
C TYR A 936 6.99 -7.51 -60.56
N PHE A 937 7.03 -6.42 -59.78
CA PHE A 937 7.20 -5.09 -60.35
C PHE A 937 8.60 -4.93 -60.97
N SER A 938 8.67 -4.83 -62.30
CA SER A 938 9.92 -4.50 -63.00
C SER A 938 9.99 -3.01 -63.30
N VAL A 939 11.01 -2.33 -62.78
CA VAL A 939 11.29 -0.90 -63.04
C VAL A 939 11.47 -0.59 -64.54
N PHE A 940 11.77 -1.59 -65.37
CA PHE A 940 11.93 -1.48 -66.82
C PHE A 940 10.62 -1.64 -67.61
N ASN A 941 9.67 -0.71 -67.44
CA ASN A 941 8.39 -0.66 -68.20
C ASN A 941 8.56 -0.19 -69.67
N HIS A 942 9.62 -0.62 -70.36
CA HIS A 942 9.88 -0.30 -71.77
C HIS A 942 10.53 -1.43 -72.60
N ALA A 943 10.64 -2.66 -72.08
CA ALA A 943 11.13 -3.81 -72.83
C ALA A 943 9.98 -4.71 -73.31
N SER A 944 10.07 -5.19 -74.56
CA SER A 944 9.06 -5.97 -75.27
C SER A 944 8.78 -7.36 -74.67
N ASP A 945 7.59 -7.88 -74.99
CA ASP A 945 6.87 -9.04 -74.42
C ASP A 945 7.54 -10.44 -74.52
N GLU A 946 8.86 -10.53 -74.77
CA GLU A 946 9.58 -11.79 -75.03
C GLU A 946 10.80 -12.07 -74.14
N THR A 947 11.21 -11.15 -73.25
CA THR A 947 12.33 -11.44 -72.33
C THR A 947 11.87 -12.24 -71.11
N PRO A 948 12.48 -13.40 -70.77
CA PRO A 948 12.12 -14.15 -69.57
C PRO A 948 12.44 -13.32 -68.33
N GLN A 949 11.40 -12.97 -67.57
CA GLN A 949 11.49 -12.11 -66.40
C GLN A 949 12.59 -12.62 -65.44
N LEU A 950 13.53 -11.73 -65.09
CA LEU A 950 14.67 -12.07 -64.26
C LEU A 950 14.22 -12.34 -62.82
N LYS A 951 13.78 -13.57 -62.55
CA LYS A 951 13.39 -14.03 -61.21
C LYS A 951 14.58 -13.82 -60.28
N ILE A 952 14.48 -12.85 -59.37
CA ILE A 952 15.54 -12.56 -58.40
C ILE A 952 15.68 -13.79 -57.49
N MET A 953 16.74 -14.55 -57.70
CA MET A 953 17.10 -15.70 -56.87
C MET A 953 18.15 -15.26 -55.86
N SER A 954 17.85 -15.44 -54.57
CA SER A 954 18.83 -15.25 -53.50
C SER A 954 19.16 -16.63 -52.93
N ARG A 955 20.04 -17.33 -53.66
CA ARG A 955 20.56 -18.65 -53.29
C ARG A 955 22.00 -18.52 -52.86
N CYS A 956 22.39 -19.37 -51.91
CA CYS A 956 23.75 -19.42 -51.46
C CYS A 956 24.62 -20.16 -52.50
N ILE A 957 25.58 -19.47 -53.12
CA ILE A 957 26.52 -20.06 -54.08
C ILE A 957 27.87 -20.29 -53.38
N SER A 958 28.28 -21.56 -53.28
CA SER A 958 29.60 -21.97 -52.78
C SER A 958 30.72 -21.40 -53.67
N PRO A 959 31.86 -20.92 -53.13
CA PRO A 959 32.35 -21.05 -51.75
C PRO A 959 31.95 -19.93 -50.80
N SER A 960 31.20 -18.92 -51.25
CA SER A 960 30.84 -17.71 -50.48
C SER A 960 29.90 -17.98 -49.29
N CYS A 961 29.44 -19.20 -49.13
CA CYS A 961 28.40 -19.62 -48.18
C CYS A 961 28.88 -19.75 -46.73
N ARG A 962 28.91 -18.63 -46.00
CA ARG A 962 28.97 -18.63 -44.54
C ARG A 962 27.59 -18.84 -43.91
N CYS A 963 26.95 -19.99 -44.17
CA CYS A 963 25.80 -20.41 -43.37
C CYS A 963 26.28 -20.89 -41.99
N PHE A 964 25.82 -20.29 -40.89
CA PHE A 964 26.06 -20.76 -39.52
C PHE A 964 25.22 -22.02 -39.21
N LEU A 965 25.54 -23.14 -39.89
CA LEU A 965 24.80 -24.40 -39.81
C LEU A 965 25.19 -25.23 -38.58
N ASN A 966 24.61 -24.89 -37.43
CA ASN A 966 24.77 -25.61 -36.17
C ASN A 966 23.65 -26.68 -36.02
N VAL A 967 23.67 -27.74 -36.84
CA VAL A 967 22.63 -28.80 -36.84
C VAL A 967 23.20 -30.19 -36.58
N LYS A 968 22.89 -30.74 -35.40
CA LYS A 968 23.15 -32.15 -35.06
C LYS A 968 21.99 -33.06 -35.53
N LEU A 969 22.30 -33.92 -36.48
CA LEU A 969 21.88 -35.33 -36.54
C LEU A 969 20.36 -35.68 -36.66
N THR A 970 19.90 -35.99 -37.88
CA THR A 970 18.84 -37.01 -38.14
C THR A 970 19.12 -37.79 -39.43
N LYS A 971 18.68 -39.06 -39.49
CA LYS A 971 19.07 -40.09 -40.48
C LYS A 971 18.19 -40.14 -41.73
N MET A 972 18.76 -40.45 -42.92
CA MET A 972 18.27 -41.40 -43.96
C MET A 972 19.12 -41.28 -45.27
N PRO A 973 19.05 -42.23 -46.23
CA PRO A 973 19.67 -43.56 -46.22
C PRO A 973 20.81 -43.70 -47.27
N PRO A 974 21.59 -44.79 -47.28
CA PRO A 974 22.83 -44.87 -48.06
C PRO A 974 22.67 -45.46 -49.47
N SER A 975 23.34 -44.87 -50.46
CA SER A 975 23.81 -45.55 -51.67
C SER A 975 25.11 -44.89 -52.17
N VAL A 976 25.87 -45.63 -52.98
CA VAL A 976 27.22 -45.33 -53.49
C VAL A 976 28.36 -45.50 -52.46
N SER A 977 29.03 -46.63 -52.62
CA SER A 977 30.26 -47.10 -52.00
C SER A 977 31.51 -46.33 -52.46
N ASP A 978 32.53 -46.20 -51.60
CA ASP A 978 33.69 -47.10 -51.70
C ASP A 978 34.49 -47.24 -50.38
N GLN A 979 35.43 -48.19 -50.35
CA GLN A 979 35.78 -48.99 -49.16
C GLN A 979 37.04 -48.56 -48.36
N SER A 980 37.16 -49.20 -47.18
CA SER A 980 38.34 -49.34 -46.28
C SER A 980 38.62 -48.21 -45.27
N GLY A 981 38.95 -48.59 -44.01
CA GLY A 981 39.38 -47.67 -42.95
C GLY A 981 38.61 -47.81 -41.62
N ALA A 982 38.96 -48.83 -40.84
CA ALA A 982 38.30 -49.26 -39.61
C ALA A 982 38.10 -48.22 -38.47
N LEU A 983 36.95 -48.35 -37.80
CA LEU A 983 36.69 -48.22 -36.34
C LEU A 983 36.91 -46.89 -35.56
N VAL A 984 35.82 -46.49 -34.89
CA VAL A 984 35.73 -45.73 -33.62
C VAL A 984 35.97 -44.20 -33.65
N GLY A 985 34.85 -43.45 -33.77
CA GLY A 985 34.46 -42.50 -32.71
C GLY A 985 34.95 -41.04 -32.73
N SER A 986 34.51 -40.22 -33.69
CA SER A 986 34.20 -38.78 -33.49
C SER A 986 33.44 -38.22 -34.70
N TYR A 987 32.66 -37.14 -34.53
CA TYR A 987 31.63 -36.73 -35.50
C TYR A 987 31.89 -35.37 -36.16
N ILE A 988 31.45 -35.28 -37.43
CA ILE A 988 31.24 -34.09 -38.29
C ILE A 988 32.46 -33.64 -39.13
N ARG A 989 32.18 -33.36 -40.41
CA ARG A 989 33.11 -33.51 -41.55
C ARG A 989 32.99 -32.36 -42.58
N ARG A 990 34.10 -31.62 -42.71
CA ARG A 990 34.66 -30.96 -43.93
C ARG A 990 33.85 -29.93 -44.74
N VAL A 991 34.48 -28.76 -44.90
CA VAL A 991 34.36 -27.82 -46.04
C VAL A 991 35.22 -28.32 -47.23
N PRO A 992 34.83 -28.10 -48.50
CA PRO A 992 35.71 -28.22 -49.65
C PRO A 992 35.92 -26.89 -50.40
N ALA A 993 37.17 -26.43 -50.52
CA ALA A 993 37.61 -25.46 -51.54
C ALA A 993 39.14 -25.54 -51.75
N ASN A 994 39.52 -26.04 -52.93
CA ASN A 994 40.80 -25.98 -53.65
C ASN A 994 42.10 -25.59 -52.90
N ASP A 995 43.01 -26.57 -52.81
CA ASP A 995 44.44 -26.45 -53.17
C ASP A 995 45.24 -25.22 -52.69
N ALA A 996 45.39 -25.04 -51.37
CA ALA A 996 46.50 -24.28 -50.79
C ALA A 996 46.79 -24.58 -49.30
N PHE A 997 45.75 -24.87 -48.50
CA PHE A 997 45.90 -25.02 -47.05
C PHE A 997 46.07 -26.48 -46.61
N GLN A 998 47.25 -26.79 -46.03
CA GLN A 998 47.49 -28.06 -45.35
C GLN A 998 46.45 -28.29 -44.26
N GLN A 999 45.70 -29.39 -44.40
CA GLN A 999 44.72 -29.83 -43.43
C GLN A 999 45.45 -30.26 -42.15
N PHE A 1000 45.31 -29.48 -41.07
CA PHE A 1000 45.79 -29.86 -39.74
C PHE A 1000 45.02 -31.09 -39.23
N GLN A 1001 45.52 -32.30 -39.58
CA GLN A 1001 45.21 -33.51 -38.84
C GLN A 1001 45.82 -33.38 -37.46
N PHE A 1002 44.99 -33.12 -36.45
CA PHE A 1002 45.43 -33.26 -35.06
C PHE A 1002 45.47 -34.75 -34.71
N PRO A 1003 46.66 -35.29 -34.37
CA PRO A 1003 46.78 -36.66 -33.89
C PRO A 1003 46.20 -36.79 -32.47
N SER A 1004 46.34 -37.97 -31.85
CA SER A 1004 45.63 -38.32 -30.61
C SER A 1004 45.87 -37.34 -29.45
N ILE A 1005 45.05 -37.41 -28.40
CA ILE A 1005 45.28 -36.62 -27.16
C ILE A 1005 46.70 -36.85 -26.62
N LEU A 1006 47.21 -38.08 -26.74
CA LEU A 1006 48.58 -38.44 -26.34
C LEU A 1006 49.64 -37.78 -27.24
N ASP A 1007 49.38 -37.66 -28.54
CA ASP A 1007 50.28 -36.98 -29.48
C ASP A 1007 50.26 -35.46 -29.32
N ARG A 1008 49.14 -34.85 -28.91
CA ARG A 1008 49.10 -33.42 -28.52
C ARG A 1008 49.80 -33.16 -27.19
N LEU A 1009 49.61 -34.02 -26.19
CA LEU A 1009 50.31 -33.93 -24.91
C LEU A 1009 51.83 -34.13 -25.08
N THR A 1010 52.23 -35.07 -25.93
CA THR A 1010 53.64 -35.28 -26.24
C THR A 1010 54.13 -34.21 -27.22
N ALA A 1011 53.76 -34.25 -28.50
CA ALA A 1011 54.34 -33.46 -29.60
C ALA A 1011 53.71 -32.08 -29.88
N GLY A 1012 52.89 -31.52 -28.98
CA GLY A 1012 52.24 -30.21 -29.16
C GLY A 1012 53.20 -29.00 -29.24
N GLN A 1013 52.68 -27.86 -29.68
CA GLN A 1013 53.43 -26.62 -29.92
C GLN A 1013 54.10 -26.05 -28.66
N TRP A 1014 53.62 -26.41 -27.47
CA TRP A 1014 54.20 -26.00 -26.17
C TRP A 1014 55.70 -26.33 -26.03
N ARG A 1015 56.20 -27.33 -26.77
CA ARG A 1015 57.63 -27.71 -26.82
C ARG A 1015 58.54 -26.65 -27.47
N LEU A 1016 58.00 -25.78 -28.32
CA LEU A 1016 58.77 -24.77 -29.06
C LEU A 1016 59.38 -23.71 -28.13
N GLN A 1017 58.79 -23.50 -26.95
CA GLN A 1017 59.27 -22.56 -25.94
C GLN A 1017 60.05 -23.30 -24.85
N THR A 1018 61.37 -23.17 -24.86
CA THR A 1018 62.27 -23.93 -23.95
C THR A 1018 62.01 -23.69 -22.47
N TRP A 1019 61.53 -22.50 -22.08
CA TRP A 1019 61.19 -22.17 -20.70
C TRP A 1019 60.03 -23.01 -20.13
N ASN A 1020 59.15 -23.58 -20.97
CA ASN A 1020 58.05 -24.41 -20.52
C ASN A 1020 58.53 -25.70 -19.83
N TYR A 1021 59.67 -26.25 -20.25
CA TYR A 1021 60.32 -27.38 -19.57
C TYR A 1021 60.81 -27.01 -18.16
N ALA A 1022 61.38 -25.80 -17.99
CA ALA A 1022 61.85 -25.32 -16.70
C ALA A 1022 60.68 -25.07 -15.74
N LEU A 1023 59.59 -24.45 -16.22
CA LEU A 1023 58.38 -24.24 -15.42
C LEU A 1023 57.73 -25.58 -15.01
N ALA A 1024 57.58 -26.53 -15.93
CA ALA A 1024 57.05 -27.86 -15.62
C ALA A 1024 57.91 -28.60 -14.58
N ALA A 1025 59.24 -28.50 -14.66
CA ALA A 1025 60.15 -29.07 -13.67
C ALA A 1025 60.02 -28.40 -12.28
N ILE A 1026 59.85 -27.08 -12.22
CA ILE A 1026 59.62 -26.38 -10.94
C ILE A 1026 58.28 -26.81 -10.33
N ILE A 1027 57.21 -26.92 -11.14
CA ILE A 1027 55.89 -27.36 -10.65
C ILE A 1027 55.96 -28.81 -10.14
N THR A 1028 56.63 -29.76 -10.83
CA THR A 1028 56.73 -31.15 -10.34
C THR A 1028 57.41 -31.20 -8.96
N VAL A 1029 58.53 -30.49 -8.77
CA VAL A 1029 59.25 -30.45 -7.49
C VAL A 1029 58.39 -29.87 -6.37
N MET A 1030 57.72 -28.75 -6.60
CA MET A 1030 56.87 -28.11 -5.58
C MET A 1030 55.62 -28.95 -5.25
N LEU A 1031 55.03 -29.61 -6.25
CA LEU A 1031 53.89 -30.51 -6.07
C LEU A 1031 54.27 -31.75 -5.24
N ILE A 1032 55.43 -32.36 -5.51
CA ILE A 1032 55.96 -33.47 -4.71
C ILE A 1032 56.21 -33.01 -3.26
N GLY A 1033 56.76 -31.81 -3.07
CA GLY A 1033 56.93 -31.21 -1.73
C GLY A 1033 55.60 -31.04 -0.98
N ALA A 1034 54.58 -30.49 -1.63
CA ALA A 1034 53.25 -30.30 -1.04
C ALA A 1034 52.56 -31.63 -0.70
N LEU A 1035 52.65 -32.63 -1.59
CA LEU A 1035 52.15 -33.99 -1.34
C LEU A 1035 52.87 -34.66 -0.17
N GLY A 1036 54.20 -34.48 -0.06
CA GLY A 1036 54.99 -34.96 1.09
C GLY A 1036 54.53 -34.34 2.42
N VAL A 1037 54.27 -33.03 2.44
CA VAL A 1037 53.70 -32.34 3.62
C VAL A 1037 52.30 -32.86 3.96
N LEU A 1038 51.46 -33.12 2.95
CA LEU A 1038 50.12 -33.67 3.16
C LEU A 1038 50.18 -35.08 3.77
N PHE A 1039 51.04 -35.94 3.23
CA PHE A 1039 51.27 -37.29 3.72
C PHE A 1039 51.77 -37.29 5.18
N LEU A 1040 52.75 -36.44 5.50
CA LEU A 1040 53.25 -36.27 6.88
C LEU A 1040 52.15 -35.78 7.84
N ALA A 1041 51.31 -34.84 7.41
CA ALA A 1041 50.20 -34.34 8.21
C ALA A 1041 49.13 -35.41 8.47
N VAL A 1042 48.77 -36.21 7.46
CA VAL A 1042 47.83 -37.34 7.59
C VAL A 1042 48.39 -38.43 8.51
N ILE A 1043 49.67 -38.78 8.39
CA ILE A 1043 50.33 -39.75 9.29
C ILE A 1043 50.30 -39.25 10.75
N LYS A 1044 50.58 -37.97 11.00
CA LYS A 1044 50.61 -37.41 12.36
C LYS A 1044 49.21 -37.21 12.96
N LEU A 1045 48.20 -37.04 12.10
CA LEU A 1045 46.78 -37.11 12.48
C LEU A 1045 46.38 -38.56 12.87
N TYR A 1046 46.79 -39.55 12.07
CA TYR A 1046 46.54 -40.97 12.34
C TYR A 1046 47.14 -41.44 13.67
N PHE A 1047 48.40 -41.07 13.95
CA PHE A 1047 49.05 -41.31 15.24
C PHE A 1047 48.52 -40.44 16.41
N ARG A 1048 47.44 -39.66 16.22
CA ARG A 1048 46.79 -38.79 17.22
C ARG A 1048 47.73 -37.79 17.92
N VAL A 1049 48.87 -37.47 17.31
CA VAL A 1049 49.88 -36.53 17.85
C VAL A 1049 49.35 -35.10 17.86
N ILE A 1050 48.50 -34.77 16.88
CA ILE A 1050 47.90 -33.45 16.74
C ILE A 1050 46.47 -33.48 17.30
N LYS A 1051 46.27 -32.91 18.50
CA LYS A 1051 44.94 -32.75 19.10
C LYS A 1051 44.20 -31.56 18.49
N GLY A 1052 42.88 -31.69 18.32
CA GLY A 1052 42.00 -30.66 17.77
C GLY A 1052 41.64 -30.86 16.29
N ASN A 1053 40.56 -30.24 15.84
CA ASN A 1053 40.08 -30.38 14.46
C ASN A 1053 40.99 -29.68 13.44
N GLN A 1054 41.83 -30.43 12.73
CA GLN A 1054 42.74 -29.93 11.70
C GLN A 1054 42.13 -29.92 10.27
N SER A 1055 40.86 -30.25 10.09
CA SER A 1055 40.23 -30.40 8.75
C SER A 1055 40.44 -29.17 7.86
N LEU A 1056 40.10 -27.96 8.33
CA LEU A 1056 40.32 -26.70 7.59
C LEU A 1056 41.80 -26.45 7.24
N GLY A 1057 42.73 -26.96 8.06
CA GLY A 1057 44.16 -26.93 7.78
C GLY A 1057 44.57 -27.89 6.67
N LEU A 1058 44.03 -29.12 6.65
CA LEU A 1058 44.26 -30.10 5.59
C LEU A 1058 43.63 -29.66 4.27
N SER A 1059 42.41 -29.10 4.30
CA SER A 1059 41.74 -28.55 3.10
C SER A 1059 42.56 -27.43 2.46
N LEU A 1060 43.21 -26.56 3.24
CA LEU A 1060 44.04 -25.49 2.69
C LEU A 1060 45.26 -26.05 1.94
N LEU A 1061 45.81 -27.19 2.39
CA LEU A 1061 46.91 -27.86 1.70
C LEU A 1061 46.46 -28.51 0.39
N VAL A 1062 45.22 -29.04 0.35
CA VAL A 1062 44.59 -29.48 -0.90
C VAL A 1062 44.41 -28.30 -1.87
N GLY A 1063 44.06 -27.11 -1.37
CA GLY A 1063 44.00 -25.88 -2.17
C GLY A 1063 45.35 -25.50 -2.80
N VAL A 1064 46.44 -25.54 -2.02
CA VAL A 1064 47.80 -25.32 -2.51
C VAL A 1064 48.19 -26.33 -3.60
N ILE A 1065 47.79 -27.60 -3.45
CA ILE A 1065 48.00 -28.64 -4.47
C ILE A 1065 47.21 -28.32 -5.76
N VAL A 1066 45.97 -27.84 -5.66
CA VAL A 1066 45.17 -27.40 -6.82
C VAL A 1066 45.83 -26.23 -7.55
N LEU A 1067 46.39 -25.24 -6.82
CA LEU A 1067 47.13 -24.13 -7.44
C LEU A 1067 48.36 -24.62 -8.22
N TYR A 1068 49.15 -25.55 -7.68
CA TYR A 1068 50.27 -26.14 -8.44
C TYR A 1068 49.80 -26.93 -9.67
N ILE A 1069 48.72 -27.71 -9.56
CA ILE A 1069 48.15 -28.45 -10.71
C ILE A 1069 47.66 -27.48 -11.80
N THR A 1070 47.11 -26.32 -11.41
CA THR A 1070 46.66 -25.27 -12.34
C THR A 1070 47.78 -24.77 -13.24
N GLY A 1071 49.02 -24.72 -12.75
CA GLY A 1071 50.19 -24.28 -13.53
C GLY A 1071 50.41 -25.10 -14.82
N TYR A 1072 50.16 -26.42 -14.80
CA TYR A 1072 50.28 -27.25 -16.02
C TYR A 1072 49.26 -26.86 -17.10
N VAL A 1073 48.07 -26.41 -16.71
CA VAL A 1073 46.99 -26.06 -17.64
C VAL A 1073 47.34 -24.80 -18.46
N PHE A 1074 48.18 -23.92 -17.92
CA PHE A 1074 48.73 -22.76 -18.64
C PHE A 1074 49.97 -23.08 -19.48
N ILE A 1075 50.68 -24.19 -19.21
CA ILE A 1075 51.82 -24.65 -20.02
C ILE A 1075 51.35 -25.39 -21.29
N PHE A 1076 50.28 -26.19 -21.20
CA PHE A 1076 49.79 -26.96 -22.35
C PHE A 1076 49.01 -26.11 -23.36
N GLU A 1077 49.02 -26.56 -24.61
CA GLU A 1077 48.42 -25.91 -25.79
C GLU A 1077 46.91 -25.66 -25.62
N SER A 1078 46.42 -24.49 -26.03
CA SER A 1078 45.07 -23.98 -25.73
C SER A 1078 43.96 -24.64 -26.57
N THR A 1079 43.68 -25.91 -26.29
CA THR A 1079 42.50 -26.65 -26.77
C THR A 1079 41.23 -26.21 -26.05
N ASP A 1080 40.03 -26.54 -26.56
CA ASP A 1080 38.76 -26.21 -25.89
C ASP A 1080 38.70 -26.66 -24.42
N THR A 1081 39.18 -27.87 -24.12
CA THR A 1081 39.20 -28.39 -22.75
C THR A 1081 40.21 -27.63 -21.88
N ILE A 1082 41.38 -27.31 -22.42
CA ILE A 1082 42.40 -26.55 -21.70
C ILE A 1082 41.95 -25.10 -21.48
N CYS A 1083 41.34 -24.43 -22.46
CA CYS A 1083 40.78 -23.08 -22.30
C CYS A 1083 39.70 -23.02 -21.21
N ARG A 1084 38.78 -24.00 -21.16
CA ARG A 1084 37.79 -24.12 -20.08
C ARG A 1084 38.47 -24.35 -18.72
N LEU A 1085 39.48 -25.22 -18.66
CA LEU A 1085 40.21 -25.46 -17.40
C LEU A 1085 41.02 -24.22 -16.95
N ARG A 1086 41.64 -23.47 -17.86
CA ARG A 1086 42.38 -22.23 -17.53
C ARG A 1086 41.48 -21.19 -16.85
N ILE A 1087 40.31 -20.91 -17.42
CA ILE A 1087 39.41 -19.87 -16.89
C ILE A 1087 38.64 -20.30 -15.64
N VAL A 1088 38.40 -21.60 -15.44
CA VAL A 1088 37.68 -22.12 -14.26
C VAL A 1088 38.61 -22.43 -13.10
N LEU A 1089 39.71 -23.15 -13.34
CA LEU A 1089 40.55 -23.71 -12.27
C LEU A 1089 41.35 -22.63 -11.53
N HIS A 1090 41.80 -21.59 -12.24
CA HIS A 1090 42.52 -20.45 -11.66
C HIS A 1090 41.69 -19.72 -10.57
N PRO A 1091 40.52 -19.11 -10.87
CA PRO A 1091 39.74 -18.43 -9.85
C PRO A 1091 39.13 -19.38 -8.82
N MET A 1092 38.76 -20.62 -9.18
CA MET A 1092 38.25 -21.59 -8.19
C MET A 1092 39.33 -22.03 -7.19
N GLY A 1093 40.57 -22.26 -7.63
CA GLY A 1093 41.69 -22.60 -6.75
C GLY A 1093 41.97 -21.50 -5.74
N TYR A 1094 41.96 -20.24 -6.19
CA TYR A 1094 42.15 -19.09 -5.30
C TYR A 1094 40.96 -18.81 -4.38
N SER A 1095 39.72 -18.89 -4.88
CA SER A 1095 38.51 -18.77 -4.07
C SER A 1095 38.49 -19.81 -2.94
N PHE A 1096 38.94 -21.03 -3.21
CA PHE A 1096 39.05 -22.09 -2.19
C PHE A 1096 40.13 -21.76 -1.14
N CYS A 1097 41.32 -21.31 -1.57
CA CYS A 1097 42.41 -20.95 -0.66
C CYS A 1097 42.08 -19.74 0.23
N PHE A 1098 41.64 -18.63 -0.38
CA PHE A 1098 41.29 -17.40 0.36
C PHE A 1098 40.00 -17.56 1.17
N GLY A 1099 39.02 -18.33 0.67
CA GLY A 1099 37.85 -18.75 1.45
C GLY A 1099 38.23 -19.53 2.71
N LEU A 1100 39.14 -20.50 2.61
CA LEU A 1100 39.67 -21.22 3.77
C LEU A 1100 40.45 -20.32 4.74
N MET A 1101 41.18 -19.31 4.24
CA MET A 1101 41.82 -18.30 5.11
C MET A 1101 40.78 -17.47 5.88
N ILE A 1102 39.69 -17.03 5.24
CA ILE A 1102 38.58 -16.29 5.87
C ILE A 1102 37.90 -17.16 6.93
N VAL A 1103 37.49 -18.38 6.56
CA VAL A 1103 36.81 -19.32 7.46
C VAL A 1103 37.66 -19.61 8.71
N LYS A 1104 38.96 -19.81 8.53
CA LYS A 1104 39.90 -20.06 9.62
C LYS A 1104 40.17 -18.83 10.48
N ALA A 1105 40.25 -17.63 9.90
CA ALA A 1105 40.34 -16.38 10.65
C ALA A 1105 39.08 -16.14 11.49
N THR A 1106 37.89 -16.41 10.94
CA THR A 1106 36.61 -16.33 11.64
C THR A 1106 36.50 -17.38 12.75
N GLN A 1107 36.92 -18.63 12.51
CA GLN A 1107 36.97 -19.67 13.54
C GLN A 1107 37.85 -19.25 14.74
N LEU A 1108 39.04 -18.70 14.48
CA LEU A 1108 39.95 -18.24 15.52
C LEU A 1108 39.39 -17.03 16.31
N LYS A 1109 38.68 -16.11 15.63
CA LYS A 1109 38.00 -14.97 16.27
C LYS A 1109 36.82 -15.42 17.13
N ASN A 1110 35.98 -16.32 16.61
CA ASN A 1110 34.82 -16.83 17.34
C ASN A 1110 35.23 -17.63 18.58
N ALA A 1111 36.35 -18.36 18.51
CA ALA A 1111 36.91 -19.06 19.67
C ALA A 1111 37.40 -18.10 20.78
N GLU A 1112 37.79 -16.86 20.43
CA GLU A 1112 38.11 -15.80 21.40
C GLU A 1112 36.84 -15.14 21.94
N SER A 1113 35.91 -14.72 21.07
CA SER A 1113 34.71 -13.97 21.49
C SER A 1113 33.69 -14.80 22.27
N LEU A 1114 33.60 -16.10 22.00
CA LEU A 1114 32.72 -17.03 22.72
C LEU A 1114 33.44 -17.78 23.85
N GLY A 1115 34.78 -17.73 23.88
CA GLY A 1115 35.62 -18.46 24.85
C GLY A 1115 35.47 -18.03 26.32
N PHE A 1116 34.63 -17.02 26.60
CA PHE A 1116 34.32 -16.53 27.95
C PHE A 1116 32.89 -16.82 28.42
N SER A 1117 32.04 -17.47 27.60
CA SER A 1117 30.68 -17.86 28.02
C SER A 1117 30.37 -19.30 27.62
N SER A 1118 30.06 -20.13 28.61
CA SER A 1118 29.85 -21.58 28.50
C SER A 1118 28.58 -22.01 27.76
N ALA A 1119 27.83 -21.07 27.15
CA ALA A 1119 26.49 -21.30 26.64
C ALA A 1119 26.37 -21.45 25.11
N VAL A 1120 27.33 -20.97 24.31
CA VAL A 1120 27.16 -20.90 22.83
C VAL A 1120 28.39 -21.44 22.07
N HIS A 1121 28.35 -22.74 21.73
CA HIS A 1121 29.29 -23.33 20.78
C HIS A 1121 28.77 -23.23 19.35
N ILE A 1122 29.43 -22.44 18.50
CA ILE A 1122 29.16 -22.45 17.05
C ILE A 1122 29.58 -23.80 16.47
N SER A 1123 28.62 -24.52 15.89
CA SER A 1123 28.84 -25.80 15.21
C SER A 1123 29.91 -25.70 14.12
N TYR A 1124 30.79 -26.70 14.03
CA TYR A 1124 31.82 -26.77 12.98
C TYR A 1124 31.22 -26.75 11.57
N TRP A 1125 29.98 -27.20 11.41
CA TRP A 1125 29.24 -27.15 10.14
C TRP A 1125 29.01 -25.72 9.63
N ASN A 1126 28.91 -24.72 10.49
CA ASN A 1126 28.72 -23.32 10.05
C ASN A 1126 29.97 -22.78 9.33
N TYR A 1127 31.16 -23.25 9.69
CA TYR A 1127 32.40 -22.92 8.98
C TYR A 1127 32.47 -23.58 7.60
N TRP A 1128 31.94 -24.80 7.46
CA TRP A 1128 31.79 -25.46 6.16
C TRP A 1128 30.71 -24.82 5.29
N LEU A 1129 29.59 -24.39 5.87
CA LEU A 1129 28.54 -23.65 5.19
C LEU A 1129 29.07 -22.33 4.62
N LEU A 1130 29.87 -21.59 5.40
CA LEU A 1130 30.55 -20.38 4.93
C LEU A 1130 31.51 -20.66 3.76
N LEU A 1131 32.27 -21.76 3.79
CA LEU A 1131 33.13 -22.15 2.67
C LEU A 1131 32.33 -22.53 1.42
N LEU A 1132 31.23 -23.29 1.58
CA LEU A 1132 30.33 -23.67 0.50
C LEU A 1132 29.67 -22.46 -0.14
N PHE A 1133 29.26 -21.46 0.66
CA PHE A 1133 28.74 -20.19 0.15
C PHE A 1133 29.79 -19.44 -0.69
N ILE A 1134 31.01 -19.27 -0.16
CA ILE A 1134 32.11 -18.58 -0.87
C ILE A 1134 32.42 -19.28 -2.21
N MET A 1135 32.46 -20.61 -2.22
CA MET A 1135 32.68 -21.40 -3.45
C MET A 1135 31.49 -21.37 -4.40
N GLY A 1136 30.25 -21.38 -3.90
CA GLY A 1136 29.03 -21.30 -4.70
C GLY A 1136 28.96 -20.02 -5.53
N VAL A 1137 29.38 -18.89 -4.96
CA VAL A 1137 29.48 -17.60 -5.68
C VAL A 1137 30.48 -17.69 -6.84
N GLN A 1138 31.68 -18.28 -6.63
CA GLN A 1138 32.65 -18.43 -7.71
C GLN A 1138 32.19 -19.44 -8.79
N ILE A 1139 31.49 -20.51 -8.40
CA ILE A 1139 30.88 -21.47 -9.35
C ILE A 1139 29.83 -20.76 -10.21
N ALA A 1140 28.99 -19.90 -9.61
CA ALA A 1140 28.00 -19.12 -10.34
C ALA A 1140 28.66 -18.20 -11.39
N PHE A 1141 29.74 -17.49 -11.04
CA PHE A 1141 30.49 -16.71 -12.03
C PHE A 1141 31.13 -17.56 -13.13
N CYS A 1142 31.71 -18.73 -12.78
CA CYS A 1142 32.32 -19.64 -13.76
C CYS A 1142 31.31 -20.27 -14.75
N SER A 1143 30.01 -20.26 -14.42
CA SER A 1143 28.97 -20.91 -15.25
C SER A 1143 28.91 -20.37 -16.68
N LYS A 1144 29.08 -19.04 -16.88
CA LYS A 1144 29.11 -18.38 -18.20
C LYS A 1144 30.02 -19.11 -19.19
N TRP A 1145 31.29 -19.26 -18.83
CA TRP A 1145 32.33 -19.85 -19.70
C TRP A 1145 32.26 -21.38 -19.77
N LEU A 1146 31.55 -22.03 -18.86
CA LEU A 1146 31.22 -23.46 -18.95
C LEU A 1146 30.08 -23.74 -19.94
N THR A 1147 29.13 -22.81 -20.09
CA THR A 1147 28.00 -22.93 -21.03
C THR A 1147 28.33 -22.58 -22.49
N GLU A 1148 29.50 -22.00 -22.75
CA GLU A 1148 29.88 -21.52 -24.07
C GLU A 1148 30.32 -22.67 -25.00
N GLU A 1149 29.75 -22.79 -26.21
CA GLU A 1149 29.89 -23.97 -27.09
C GLU A 1149 31.35 -24.31 -27.44
N PHE A 1150 32.15 -23.28 -27.75
CA PHE A 1150 33.57 -23.37 -28.14
C PHE A 1150 34.38 -22.40 -27.28
N ALA A 1151 35.50 -22.87 -26.73
CA ALA A 1151 36.34 -22.09 -25.81
C ALA A 1151 37.71 -21.74 -26.41
N SER A 1152 38.10 -22.40 -27.51
CA SER A 1152 39.27 -22.11 -28.32
C SER A 1152 38.87 -21.62 -29.73
N VAL A 1153 39.72 -20.79 -30.31
CA VAL A 1153 39.61 -20.22 -31.65
C VAL A 1153 40.96 -20.34 -32.36
N VAL A 1154 40.95 -20.46 -33.69
CA VAL A 1154 42.17 -20.43 -34.51
C VAL A 1154 42.44 -19.00 -34.93
N VAL A 1155 43.57 -18.45 -34.50
CA VAL A 1155 44.07 -17.14 -34.88
C VAL A 1155 45.23 -17.35 -35.85
N LEU A 1156 45.24 -16.65 -36.99
CA LEU A 1156 46.42 -16.63 -37.86
C LEU A 1156 47.39 -15.55 -37.36
N ASP A 1157 48.61 -15.95 -37.01
CA ASP A 1157 49.71 -15.07 -36.58
C ASP A 1157 50.85 -15.30 -37.57
N ASP A 1158 51.28 -14.26 -38.31
CA ASP A 1158 52.26 -14.34 -39.41
C ASP A 1158 52.00 -15.50 -40.41
N GLY A 1159 50.73 -15.77 -40.71
CA GLY A 1159 50.30 -16.83 -41.62
C GLY A 1159 50.31 -18.25 -41.05
N GLN A 1160 50.82 -18.46 -39.83
CA GLN A 1160 50.68 -19.74 -39.13
C GLN A 1160 49.42 -19.75 -38.25
N PRO A 1161 48.57 -20.80 -38.33
CA PRO A 1161 47.43 -20.93 -37.44
C PRO A 1161 47.90 -21.34 -36.04
N ARG A 1162 47.69 -20.45 -35.05
CA ARG A 1162 47.79 -20.78 -33.63
C ARG A 1162 46.39 -21.02 -33.05
N LEU A 1163 46.30 -21.94 -32.11
CA LEU A 1163 45.14 -22.00 -31.22
C LEU A 1163 45.28 -20.91 -30.15
N ALA A 1164 44.19 -20.27 -29.80
CA ALA A 1164 44.08 -19.32 -28.71
C ALA A 1164 42.73 -19.51 -27.99
N CYS A 1165 42.58 -19.03 -26.75
CA CYS A 1165 41.27 -19.06 -26.10
C CYS A 1165 40.36 -17.94 -26.62
N LYS A 1166 39.05 -18.18 -26.63
CA LYS A 1166 38.04 -17.25 -27.18
C LYS A 1166 37.89 -15.97 -26.36
N TYR A 1167 38.06 -16.05 -25.04
CA TYR A 1167 37.92 -14.93 -24.13
C TYR A 1167 39.07 -13.92 -24.25
N GLY A 1168 38.75 -12.63 -24.14
CA GLY A 1168 39.74 -11.56 -24.19
C GLY A 1168 40.54 -11.40 -22.89
N ASN A 1169 41.63 -10.62 -22.94
CA ASN A 1169 42.43 -10.25 -21.75
C ASN A 1169 41.55 -9.63 -20.65
N GLU A 1170 40.61 -8.75 -21.04
CA GLU A 1170 39.69 -8.06 -20.13
C GLU A 1170 38.72 -9.04 -19.46
N GLU A 1171 38.19 -10.02 -20.19
CA GLU A 1171 37.31 -11.05 -19.61
C GLU A 1171 38.06 -11.95 -18.63
N PHE A 1172 39.33 -12.27 -18.92
CA PHE A 1172 40.18 -13.03 -18.00
C PHE A 1172 40.46 -12.21 -16.72
N LEU A 1173 40.80 -10.92 -16.82
CA LEU A 1173 40.98 -10.04 -15.66
C LEU A 1173 39.69 -9.90 -14.84
N LEU A 1174 38.55 -9.67 -15.52
CA LEU A 1174 37.24 -9.55 -14.88
C LEU A 1174 36.85 -10.82 -14.11
N SER A 1175 37.20 -12.00 -14.62
CA SER A 1175 36.96 -13.29 -13.92
C SER A 1175 37.68 -13.41 -12.57
N GLN A 1176 38.70 -12.58 -12.30
CA GLN A 1176 39.45 -12.56 -11.03
C GLN A 1176 38.95 -11.49 -10.04
N ALA A 1177 37.96 -10.66 -10.39
CA ALA A 1177 37.52 -9.55 -9.54
C ALA A 1177 37.02 -10.02 -8.15
N TYR A 1178 36.26 -11.12 -8.09
CA TYR A 1178 35.80 -11.71 -6.82
C TYR A 1178 36.96 -12.28 -5.98
N VAL A 1179 37.97 -12.87 -6.62
CA VAL A 1179 39.18 -13.37 -5.95
C VAL A 1179 39.94 -12.24 -5.25
N ILE A 1180 40.07 -11.08 -5.91
CA ILE A 1180 40.66 -9.87 -5.32
C ILE A 1180 39.85 -9.40 -4.10
N MET A 1181 38.50 -9.39 -4.19
CA MET A 1181 37.66 -9.04 -3.03
C MET A 1181 37.81 -10.02 -1.86
N LEU A 1182 37.90 -11.33 -2.12
CA LEU A 1182 38.18 -12.33 -1.08
C LEU A 1182 39.55 -12.11 -0.43
N LEU A 1183 40.58 -11.76 -1.21
CA LEU A 1183 41.92 -11.49 -0.71
C LEU A 1183 41.96 -10.23 0.18
N LEU A 1184 41.28 -9.15 -0.22
CA LEU A 1184 41.14 -7.93 0.58
C LEU A 1184 40.34 -8.17 1.86
N LEU A 1185 39.25 -8.96 1.80
CA LEU A 1185 38.48 -9.36 2.97
C LEU A 1185 39.31 -10.22 3.93
N ALA A 1186 40.08 -11.18 3.40
CA ALA A 1186 41.01 -11.99 4.19
C ALA A 1186 42.08 -11.12 4.85
N LEU A 1187 42.64 -10.12 4.16
CA LEU A 1187 43.61 -9.18 4.73
C LEU A 1187 42.98 -8.34 5.85
N CYS A 1188 41.76 -7.82 5.66
CA CYS A 1188 41.04 -7.02 6.65
C CYS A 1188 40.75 -7.81 7.94
N LEU A 1189 40.20 -9.03 7.80
CA LEU A 1189 39.90 -9.92 8.93
C LEU A 1189 41.18 -10.34 9.67
N ASN A 1190 42.23 -10.74 8.95
CA ASN A 1190 43.49 -11.13 9.57
C ASN A 1190 44.24 -9.94 10.19
N SER A 1191 44.15 -8.74 9.62
CA SER A 1191 44.71 -7.51 10.21
C SER A 1191 44.02 -7.15 11.54
N THR A 1192 42.71 -7.36 11.62
CA THR A 1192 41.93 -7.18 12.86
C THR A 1192 42.37 -8.20 13.92
N ASN A 1193 42.54 -9.47 13.52
CA ASN A 1193 42.86 -10.57 14.44
C ASN A 1193 44.37 -10.67 14.81
N LYS A 1194 45.25 -9.87 14.20
CA LYS A 1194 46.72 -10.00 14.33
C LYS A 1194 47.28 -9.86 15.75
N ASN A 1195 46.55 -9.16 16.63
CA ASN A 1195 46.99 -8.88 17.99
C ASN A 1195 46.67 -10.02 18.98
N ASN A 1196 45.75 -10.93 18.63
CA ASN A 1196 45.43 -12.09 19.48
C ASN A 1196 46.64 -13.04 19.53
N LYS A 1197 47.12 -13.32 20.74
CA LYS A 1197 48.34 -14.10 21.03
C LYS A 1197 48.11 -15.61 21.21
N HIS A 1198 46.86 -16.08 21.26
CA HIS A 1198 46.57 -17.49 21.45
C HIS A 1198 46.83 -18.34 20.18
N ASN A 1199 46.78 -19.66 20.35
CA ASN A 1199 47.08 -20.68 19.32
C ASN A 1199 48.37 -20.38 18.53
N HIS A 1200 49.52 -20.41 19.22
CA HIS A 1200 50.87 -20.29 18.63
C HIS A 1200 51.13 -19.08 17.72
N LYS A 1201 50.35 -17.99 17.87
CA LYS A 1201 50.40 -16.82 16.98
C LYS A 1201 50.06 -17.17 15.52
N GLU A 1202 49.22 -18.19 15.29
CA GLU A 1202 48.76 -18.60 13.95
C GLU A 1202 48.04 -17.45 13.22
N THR A 1203 47.34 -16.58 13.96
CA THR A 1203 46.78 -15.30 13.49
C THR A 1203 47.82 -14.38 12.83
N LYS A 1204 49.02 -14.26 13.42
CA LYS A 1204 50.12 -13.44 12.87
C LYS A 1204 50.62 -14.01 11.54
N TRP A 1205 50.72 -15.33 11.43
CA TRP A 1205 51.15 -15.98 10.19
C TRP A 1205 50.09 -15.90 9.09
N LEU A 1206 48.81 -16.03 9.42
CA LEU A 1206 47.71 -15.78 8.48
C LEU A 1206 47.74 -14.34 7.95
N PHE A 1207 47.95 -13.34 8.82
CA PHE A 1207 48.10 -11.94 8.42
C PHE A 1207 49.29 -11.72 7.48
N ILE A 1208 50.48 -12.22 7.83
CA ILE A 1208 51.69 -12.12 6.98
C ILE A 1208 51.45 -12.79 5.62
N SER A 1209 50.78 -13.95 5.60
CA SER A 1209 50.42 -14.63 4.36
C SER A 1209 49.47 -13.79 3.51
N SER A 1210 48.37 -13.27 4.08
CA SER A 1210 47.40 -12.44 3.33
C SER A 1210 48.04 -11.16 2.78
N LEU A 1211 48.94 -10.52 3.54
CA LEU A 1211 49.66 -9.33 3.12
C LEU A 1211 50.61 -9.63 1.96
N SER A 1212 51.34 -10.75 2.04
CA SER A 1212 52.28 -11.20 1.00
C SER A 1212 51.54 -11.55 -0.30
N CYS A 1213 50.43 -12.29 -0.21
CA CYS A 1213 49.58 -12.58 -1.37
C CYS A 1213 49.00 -11.30 -1.99
N THR A 1214 48.56 -10.32 -1.18
CA THR A 1214 48.03 -9.03 -1.69
C THR A 1214 49.08 -8.26 -2.48
N ILE A 1215 50.33 -8.21 -2.00
CA ILE A 1215 51.44 -7.54 -2.71
C ILE A 1215 51.76 -8.27 -4.03
N LEU A 1216 51.82 -9.60 -4.02
CA LEU A 1216 52.05 -10.41 -5.24
C LEU A 1216 50.95 -10.17 -6.29
N TRP A 1217 49.68 -10.13 -5.87
CA TRP A 1217 48.55 -9.88 -6.77
C TRP A 1217 48.59 -8.50 -7.40
N ILE A 1218 48.89 -7.45 -6.63
CA ILE A 1218 49.04 -6.08 -7.16
C ILE A 1218 50.15 -6.02 -8.22
N ILE A 1219 51.30 -6.64 -7.95
CA ILE A 1219 52.43 -6.70 -8.91
C ILE A 1219 52.02 -7.49 -10.16
N TRP A 1220 51.39 -8.65 -9.99
CA TRP A 1220 50.95 -9.50 -11.10
C TRP A 1220 49.95 -8.79 -12.02
N THR A 1221 48.90 -8.14 -11.47
CA THR A 1221 47.91 -7.42 -12.28
C THR A 1221 48.55 -6.32 -13.11
N MET A 1222 49.49 -5.55 -12.52
CA MET A 1222 50.23 -4.50 -13.24
C MET A 1222 51.10 -5.09 -14.37
N VAL A 1223 51.83 -6.17 -14.10
CA VAL A 1223 52.70 -6.82 -15.10
C VAL A 1223 51.89 -7.49 -16.23
N TYR A 1224 50.75 -8.10 -15.92
CA TYR A 1224 49.88 -8.78 -16.90
C TYR A 1224 49.25 -7.82 -17.92
N VAL A 1225 48.89 -6.60 -17.49
CA VAL A 1225 48.37 -5.55 -18.38
C VAL A 1225 49.47 -5.04 -19.32
N LEU A 1226 50.69 -4.84 -18.80
CA LEU A 1226 51.80 -4.24 -19.54
C LEU A 1226 52.54 -5.18 -20.51
N ILE A 1227 52.53 -6.49 -20.29
CA ILE A 1227 53.36 -7.41 -21.07
C ILE A 1227 52.74 -7.85 -22.42
N PRO A 1228 53.54 -8.06 -23.49
CA PRO A 1228 53.04 -8.60 -24.75
C PRO A 1228 52.38 -10.00 -24.62
N PRO A 1229 51.43 -10.33 -25.53
CA PRO A 1229 50.70 -11.60 -25.52
C PRO A 1229 51.51 -12.90 -25.30
N PRO A 1230 52.68 -13.14 -25.95
CA PRO A 1230 53.37 -14.44 -25.83
C PRO A 1230 53.91 -14.76 -24.44
N TYR A 1231 54.02 -13.78 -23.54
CA TYR A 1231 54.55 -13.97 -22.17
C TYR A 1231 53.47 -13.99 -21.08
N LYS A 1232 52.20 -13.78 -21.44
CA LYS A 1232 51.09 -13.67 -20.46
C LYS A 1232 50.86 -14.97 -19.69
N ASP A 1233 50.83 -16.10 -20.37
CA ASP A 1233 50.68 -17.43 -19.75
C ASP A 1233 51.85 -17.72 -18.78
N THR A 1234 53.08 -17.36 -19.14
CA THR A 1234 54.29 -17.53 -18.32
C THR A 1234 54.20 -16.79 -16.98
N ILE A 1235 53.65 -15.57 -16.98
CA ILE A 1235 53.45 -14.77 -15.75
C ILE A 1235 52.37 -15.34 -14.85
N ILE A 1236 51.29 -15.89 -15.41
CA ILE A 1236 50.27 -16.60 -14.64
C ILE A 1236 50.89 -17.81 -13.92
N VAL A 1237 51.73 -18.60 -14.60
CA VAL A 1237 52.43 -19.74 -13.98
C VAL A 1237 53.38 -19.28 -12.87
N LEU A 1238 54.10 -18.16 -13.06
CA LEU A 1238 54.98 -17.60 -12.03
C LEU A 1238 54.21 -17.10 -10.81
N GLU A 1239 53.06 -16.46 -11.00
CA GLU A 1239 52.16 -16.01 -9.92
C GLU A 1239 51.65 -17.21 -9.11
N LEU A 1240 51.11 -18.24 -9.78
CA LEU A 1240 50.62 -19.47 -9.15
C LEU A 1240 51.71 -20.12 -8.28
N LEU A 1241 52.93 -20.22 -8.80
CA LEU A 1241 54.08 -20.76 -8.07
C LEU A 1241 54.43 -19.92 -6.83
N LEU A 1242 54.50 -18.60 -6.97
CA LEU A 1242 54.85 -17.69 -5.87
C LEU A 1242 53.77 -17.68 -4.78
N CYS A 1243 52.49 -17.56 -5.15
CA CYS A 1243 51.40 -17.48 -4.19
C CYS A 1243 51.18 -18.82 -3.45
N ALA A 1244 51.25 -19.96 -4.15
CA ALA A 1244 51.20 -21.28 -3.53
C ALA A 1244 52.39 -21.52 -2.58
N SER A 1245 53.59 -21.06 -2.93
CA SER A 1245 54.78 -21.13 -2.08
C SER A 1245 54.65 -20.29 -0.80
N VAL A 1246 54.09 -19.08 -0.91
CA VAL A 1246 53.81 -18.19 0.24
C VAL A 1246 52.82 -18.83 1.22
N LEU A 1247 51.72 -19.39 0.71
CA LEU A 1247 50.72 -20.10 1.53
C LEU A 1247 51.32 -21.32 2.23
N LEU A 1248 52.10 -22.14 1.51
CA LEU A 1248 52.77 -23.31 2.07
C LEU A 1248 53.78 -22.91 3.17
N GLY A 1249 54.65 -21.95 2.86
CA GLY A 1249 55.74 -21.49 3.73
C GLY A 1249 55.25 -20.86 5.03
N PHE A 1250 54.37 -19.85 4.97
CA PHE A 1250 53.94 -19.13 6.18
C PHE A 1250 52.92 -19.89 7.02
N ILE A 1251 52.05 -20.71 6.43
CA ILE A 1251 50.96 -21.37 7.19
C ILE A 1251 51.38 -22.76 7.70
N PHE A 1252 52.10 -23.55 6.90
CA PHE A 1252 52.53 -24.89 7.29
C PHE A 1252 53.95 -24.93 7.85
N GLY A 1253 54.87 -24.06 7.40
CA GLY A 1253 56.24 -23.97 7.92
C GLY A 1253 56.32 -23.90 9.46
N PRO A 1254 55.60 -22.98 10.13
CA PRO A 1254 55.56 -22.90 11.59
C PRO A 1254 54.99 -24.16 12.25
N LYS A 1255 53.98 -24.81 11.65
CA LYS A 1255 53.39 -26.05 12.18
C LYS A 1255 54.37 -27.22 12.11
N ILE A 1256 55.04 -27.38 10.97
CA ILE A 1256 56.07 -28.39 10.75
C ILE A 1256 57.24 -28.17 11.74
N TYR A 1257 57.70 -26.93 11.90
CA TYR A 1257 58.75 -26.57 12.86
C TYR A 1257 58.38 -26.91 14.31
N ILE A 1258 57.16 -26.59 14.76
CA ILE A 1258 56.68 -26.95 16.09
C ILE A 1258 56.60 -28.48 16.25
N MET A 1259 56.10 -29.19 15.24
CA MET A 1259 55.94 -30.65 15.28
C MET A 1259 57.26 -31.43 15.32
N PHE A 1260 58.35 -30.86 14.80
CA PHE A 1260 59.69 -31.43 14.95
C PHE A 1260 60.38 -31.02 16.27
N SER A 1261 60.04 -29.87 16.85
CA SER A 1261 60.78 -29.29 17.99
C SER A 1261 60.22 -29.60 19.39
N TYR A 1262 58.96 -30.03 19.49
CA TYR A 1262 58.23 -30.20 20.77
C TYR A 1262 57.48 -31.53 20.87
N GLU A 1263 57.19 -31.97 22.10
CA GLU A 1263 56.56 -33.26 22.41
C GLU A 1263 55.38 -33.03 23.39
N PRO A 1264 54.19 -33.65 23.20
CA PRO A 1264 53.00 -33.34 23.99
C PRO A 1264 52.97 -34.05 25.35
N VAL A 1265 52.67 -33.32 26.43
CA VAL A 1265 52.59 -33.83 27.83
C VAL A 1265 51.21 -33.51 28.45
N VAL A 1266 50.76 -34.34 29.40
CA VAL A 1266 49.43 -34.35 30.04
C VAL A 1266 49.37 -33.39 31.25
N ILE A 1267 48.16 -32.97 31.68
CA ILE A 1267 47.90 -32.04 32.80
C ILE A 1267 46.83 -32.63 33.73
N GLU A 1268 47.02 -32.49 35.05
CA GLU A 1268 46.11 -32.92 36.13
C GLU A 1268 45.24 -31.77 36.67
N MET A 1269 44.19 -32.08 37.44
CA MET A 1269 43.17 -31.15 37.94
C MET A 1269 42.89 -31.40 39.44
N HIS A 1270 42.64 -30.35 40.25
CA HIS A 1270 42.52 -30.42 41.72
C HIS A 1270 41.20 -29.77 42.21
N PRO A 1271 40.33 -30.46 43.00
CA PRO A 1271 39.10 -29.86 43.54
C PRO A 1271 38.97 -29.94 45.09
N GLN A 1272 38.77 -28.80 45.76
CA GLN A 1272 38.38 -28.64 47.18
C GLN A 1272 37.74 -27.23 47.35
N HIS A 1273 36.79 -26.92 48.25
CA HIS A 1273 35.87 -27.72 49.08
C HIS A 1273 34.76 -26.77 49.62
N ALA A 1274 33.59 -27.33 50.01
CA ALA A 1274 32.66 -26.80 51.04
C ALA A 1274 31.87 -25.49 50.72
N MET A 1275 30.67 -25.19 51.24
CA MET A 1275 29.59 -25.90 52.00
C MET A 1275 28.44 -24.84 52.17
N LYS A 1276 27.11 -25.06 52.27
CA LYS A 1276 26.23 -26.21 52.59
C LYS A 1276 24.75 -25.92 52.15
N ASP A 1277 23.85 -26.91 52.29
CA ASP A 1277 22.38 -26.88 52.58
C ASP A 1277 21.40 -25.96 51.76
N PHE A 1278 20.21 -26.37 51.30
CA PHE A 1278 19.42 -27.60 51.58
C PHE A 1278 18.34 -27.92 50.50
N VAL A 1279 18.27 -29.21 50.12
CA VAL A 1279 17.07 -30.03 49.74
C VAL A 1279 16.34 -29.88 48.37
N CYS A 1280 16.02 -31.09 47.85
CA CYS A 1280 15.31 -31.59 46.68
C CYS A 1280 13.88 -31.00 46.44
N GLU A 1281 13.14 -31.29 45.35
CA GLU A 1281 13.09 -32.51 44.52
C GLU A 1281 12.42 -32.26 43.14
N ASN A 1282 12.77 -33.09 42.13
CA ASN A 1282 12.18 -33.38 40.79
C ASN A 1282 10.97 -32.51 40.29
N ASP A 1283 10.94 -32.00 39.05
CA ASP A 1283 10.79 -32.82 37.83
C ASP A 1283 10.96 -32.04 36.50
N LEU A 1284 11.23 -32.79 35.42
CA LEU A 1284 11.00 -32.56 33.97
C LEU A 1284 11.58 -31.36 33.17
N LEU A 1285 11.76 -31.62 31.86
CA LEU A 1285 11.90 -30.66 30.75
C LEU A 1285 10.63 -29.76 30.67
N GLU A 1286 10.61 -28.57 30.05
CA GLU A 1286 11.29 -28.11 28.84
C GLU A 1286 11.19 -26.57 28.70
N LYS A 1287 12.08 -25.97 27.87
CA LYS A 1287 11.87 -24.71 27.10
C LYS A 1287 11.91 -23.34 27.83
N GLU A 1288 12.41 -22.34 27.07
CA GLU A 1288 12.17 -20.86 27.09
C GLU A 1288 11.84 -20.16 28.43
N GLU A 1289 12.43 -19.03 28.82
CA GLU A 1289 13.37 -18.07 28.22
C GLU A 1289 13.98 -17.27 29.41
N ASN A 1290 14.55 -16.06 29.19
CA ASN A 1290 14.99 -15.05 30.20
C ASN A 1290 16.50 -15.05 30.59
N VAL A 1291 17.17 -13.90 30.81
CA VAL A 1291 16.82 -12.47 30.59
C VAL A 1291 18.12 -11.62 30.57
N GLU A 1292 17.97 -10.29 30.63
CA GLU A 1292 18.97 -9.28 31.04
C GLU A 1292 19.79 -8.57 29.95
N ARG A 1293 19.46 -7.28 29.80
CA ARG A 1293 20.49 -6.24 29.85
C ARG A 1293 20.06 -5.18 30.87
N ILE A 1294 20.87 -4.99 31.91
CA ILE A 1294 20.53 -4.17 33.09
C ILE A 1294 20.97 -2.70 32.92
N SER A 1295 20.00 -1.81 33.10
CA SER A 1295 19.99 -0.45 33.67
C SER A 1295 21.16 0.55 33.53
N SER A 1296 20.80 1.83 33.35
CA SER A 1296 20.96 2.96 34.32
C SER A 1296 20.92 4.29 33.54
N SER A 1297 20.45 5.45 34.02
CA SER A 1297 19.85 5.96 35.28
C SER A 1297 18.85 7.10 34.86
N LEU A 1298 18.08 7.82 35.67
CA LEU A 1298 18.27 8.35 37.03
C LEU A 1298 16.91 8.85 37.60
N ASN A 1299 16.68 8.65 38.91
CA ASN A 1299 15.83 9.34 39.92
C ASN A 1299 14.74 10.35 39.46
N SER A 1300 13.55 10.46 40.05
CA SER A 1300 13.05 10.06 41.39
C SER A 1300 11.52 9.82 41.33
N LEU A 1301 11.00 8.65 41.73
CA LEU A 1301 10.67 8.29 43.13
C LEU A 1301 9.47 9.06 43.72
N GLU A 1302 8.25 8.59 43.43
CA GLU A 1302 7.34 8.17 44.49
C GLU A 1302 6.41 7.06 43.99
N SER A 1303 5.83 6.28 44.91
CA SER A 1303 5.41 4.90 44.61
C SER A 1303 4.21 4.44 45.45
N ARG A 1304 3.67 3.26 45.07
CA ARG A 1304 2.74 2.38 45.84
C ARG A 1304 1.25 2.78 45.80
N LYS A 1305 0.31 1.82 45.94
CA LYS A 1305 0.20 0.37 45.61
C LYS A 1305 -1.18 -0.09 46.16
N THR A 1306 -1.56 -1.35 45.88
CA THR A 1306 -2.58 -2.18 46.61
C THR A 1306 -4.03 -1.67 46.55
N HIS A 1307 -5.04 -2.50 46.30
CA HIS A 1307 -5.37 -3.79 46.92
C HIS A 1307 -5.74 -4.86 45.85
N THR A 1308 -5.82 -6.17 46.11
CA THR A 1308 -6.27 -6.89 47.32
C THR A 1308 -5.48 -8.17 47.68
N HIS A 1309 -5.61 -8.58 48.96
CA HIS A 1309 -5.19 -9.83 49.62
C HIS A 1309 -3.66 -10.11 49.79
N SER A 1310 -3.14 -10.49 50.97
CA SER A 1310 -3.68 -10.47 52.35
C SER A 1310 -2.57 -10.71 53.41
N THR A 1311 -2.58 -9.91 54.49
CA THR A 1311 -2.08 -10.18 55.89
C THR A 1311 -0.60 -10.49 56.23
N CYS A 1312 -0.05 -9.66 57.15
CA CYS A 1312 1.01 -9.89 58.16
C CYS A 1312 2.49 -10.13 57.73
N SER A 1313 3.54 -9.67 58.45
CA SER A 1313 3.73 -8.52 59.38
C SER A 1313 5.22 -8.37 59.78
N ILE A 1314 5.72 -7.12 59.92
CA ILE A 1314 6.82 -6.66 60.84
C ILE A 1314 8.26 -7.21 60.56
N ALA A 1315 9.16 -6.44 59.91
CA ALA A 1315 10.25 -5.58 60.48
C ALA A 1315 11.61 -6.33 60.70
N ASN A 1316 12.82 -5.74 60.83
CA ASN A 1316 13.28 -4.34 60.92
C ASN A 1316 14.82 -4.21 60.66
N CYS A 1317 15.32 -3.04 60.19
CA CYS A 1317 16.68 -2.45 60.47
C CYS A 1317 18.01 -3.18 60.03
N LYS A 1318 19.19 -2.56 59.80
CA LYS A 1318 19.65 -1.15 59.51
C LYS A 1318 21.20 -1.10 59.24
N ASN A 1319 21.72 0.01 58.65
CA ASN A 1319 23.14 0.51 58.57
C ASN A 1319 24.11 -0.26 57.61
N SER A 1320 24.92 0.28 56.67
CA SER A 1320 25.47 1.62 56.28
C SER A 1320 26.73 2.12 57.06
N PRO A 1321 27.62 3.01 56.50
CA PRO A 1321 28.14 3.16 55.12
C PRO A 1321 29.67 3.57 55.03
N THR A 1322 30.15 4.05 53.86
CA THR A 1322 31.47 4.73 53.55
C THR A 1322 32.71 3.82 53.38
N CYS A 1323 33.76 4.12 52.59
CA CYS A 1323 34.14 5.33 51.83
C CYS A 1323 35.11 5.05 50.63
N MET A 1324 34.99 5.85 49.55
CA MET A 1324 36.01 6.29 48.56
C MET A 1324 36.92 5.33 47.73
N ARG A 1325 37.13 5.76 46.47
CA ARG A 1325 37.92 5.16 45.36
C ARG A 1325 39.45 5.24 45.57
N ALA A 1326 40.19 4.26 45.02
CA ALA A 1326 41.36 4.49 44.13
C ALA A 1326 41.80 3.17 43.44
N ASP A 1327 42.49 3.29 42.31
CA ASP A 1327 42.92 2.20 41.40
C ASP A 1327 44.08 1.32 41.89
N CYS A 1328 44.31 0.24 41.14
CA CYS A 1328 45.48 -0.68 41.14
C CYS A 1328 45.55 -1.67 42.33
N SER A 1329 46.00 -2.92 42.16
CA SER A 1329 46.30 -3.76 40.97
C SER A 1329 46.66 -5.18 41.46
N ASP A 1330 46.56 -6.20 40.59
CA ASP A 1330 47.06 -7.57 40.82
C ASP A 1330 46.49 -8.33 42.03
N ASP A 1331 45.39 -9.06 41.82
CA ASP A 1331 45.31 -10.48 42.18
C ASP A 1331 44.07 -11.12 41.51
N GLY A 1332 44.30 -12.01 40.54
CA GLY A 1332 43.29 -12.30 39.48
C GLY A 1332 43.32 -13.69 38.88
N GLN A 1333 43.40 -14.72 39.73
CA GLN A 1333 43.05 -16.13 39.49
C GLN A 1333 43.67 -16.85 38.27
N VAL A 1334 44.55 -17.82 38.60
CA VAL A 1334 45.22 -18.75 37.68
C VAL A 1334 44.20 -19.57 36.85
N PRO A 1335 44.41 -19.76 35.53
CA PRO A 1335 43.54 -20.60 34.73
C PRO A 1335 43.60 -22.07 35.18
N ILE A 1336 42.41 -22.70 35.24
CA ILE A 1336 42.18 -24.08 35.69
C ILE A 1336 42.98 -25.13 34.88
N PHE A 1337 43.51 -24.76 33.70
CA PHE A 1337 44.45 -25.58 32.93
C PHE A 1337 45.67 -24.77 32.49
N ARG A 1338 46.88 -25.29 32.72
CA ARG A 1338 48.15 -24.66 32.29
C ARG A 1338 49.00 -25.60 31.43
N THR A 1339 48.92 -25.46 30.10
CA THR A 1339 49.79 -26.16 29.14
C THR A 1339 51.20 -25.56 29.13
N VAL A 1340 52.19 -26.29 29.64
CA VAL A 1340 53.62 -25.93 29.54
C VAL A 1340 54.30 -26.82 28.52
N MET A 1341 54.69 -26.26 27.37
CA MET A 1341 55.47 -26.99 26.36
C MET A 1341 56.94 -27.09 26.76
N ARG A 1342 57.44 -28.32 26.94
CA ARG A 1342 58.86 -28.57 27.17
C ARG A 1342 59.58 -28.67 25.82
N LYS A 1343 60.52 -27.77 25.55
CA LYS A 1343 61.41 -27.84 24.38
C LYS A 1343 62.21 -29.14 24.45
N LYS A 1344 62.41 -29.84 23.32
CA LYS A 1344 63.40 -30.93 23.27
C LYS A 1344 64.78 -30.37 23.56
N ASN A 1345 65.30 -30.63 24.76
CA ASN A 1345 66.67 -30.28 25.12
C ASN A 1345 67.62 -31.22 24.39
N HIS A 1346 68.41 -30.67 23.47
CA HIS A 1346 69.58 -31.36 22.93
C HIS A 1346 70.63 -31.52 24.06
N LEU A 1347 70.62 -32.68 24.72
CA LEU A 1347 71.74 -33.17 25.52
C LEU A 1347 72.20 -34.49 24.88
N GLY A 1348 73.43 -34.50 24.38
CA GLY A 1348 73.83 -35.48 23.36
C GLY A 1348 74.70 -36.63 23.85
N ARG A 1349 74.92 -37.59 22.95
CA ARG A 1349 76.13 -38.43 22.89
C ARG A 1349 76.30 -39.02 21.48
N SER A 1350 77.46 -38.73 20.88
CA SER A 1350 78.36 -39.63 20.12
C SER A 1350 77.82 -40.42 18.89
N LEU A 1351 78.47 -40.51 17.71
CA LEU A 1351 79.82 -40.14 17.22
C LEU A 1351 79.78 -39.84 15.69
N SER A 1352 80.74 -39.05 15.16
CA SER A 1352 81.09 -38.85 13.72
C SER A 1352 79.96 -38.38 12.75
N ALA A 1353 80.11 -37.49 11.76
CA ALA A 1353 81.20 -36.70 11.16
C ALA A 1353 80.52 -35.70 10.15
N GLU A 1354 81.09 -34.61 9.59
CA GLU A 1354 82.33 -33.83 9.83
C GLU A 1354 82.27 -32.50 9.00
N LYS A 1355 82.57 -31.32 9.61
CA LYS A 1355 82.88 -29.99 8.97
C LYS A 1355 81.80 -29.35 8.04
N GLN A 1356 81.82 -28.07 7.63
CA GLN A 1356 82.27 -26.72 8.10
C GLN A 1356 81.49 -25.74 7.17
N ASN A 1357 80.68 -24.76 7.60
CA ASN A 1357 80.95 -23.47 8.28
C ASN A 1357 81.46 -22.31 7.36
N PHE A 1358 81.02 -21.07 7.65
CA PHE A 1358 81.31 -19.75 7.00
C PHE A 1358 80.65 -19.40 5.64
N GLY A 1359 80.13 -18.17 5.38
CA GLY A 1359 79.81 -17.05 6.28
C GLY A 1359 79.66 -15.66 5.58
N ARG A 1360 79.00 -14.68 6.25
CA ARG A 1360 79.00 -13.20 6.00
C ARG A 1360 78.26 -12.71 4.71
N ILE A 1361 77.73 -11.48 4.57
CA ILE A 1361 77.90 -10.19 5.30
C ILE A 1361 76.72 -9.19 5.04
N ILE A 1362 76.37 -8.35 6.05
CA ILE A 1362 75.77 -6.95 6.02
C ILE A 1362 74.45 -6.65 5.23
N GLN A 1363 73.59 -5.67 5.54
CA GLN A 1363 73.10 -4.93 6.74
C GLN A 1363 72.28 -3.70 6.25
N GLN A 1364 71.29 -3.23 7.04
CA GLN A 1364 70.79 -1.83 7.10
C GLN A 1364 70.03 -1.23 5.87
N THR A 1365 69.11 -0.26 5.99
CA THR A 1365 68.65 0.56 7.14
C THR A 1365 67.16 0.93 7.00
N ALA A 1366 66.51 1.34 8.09
CA ALA A 1366 65.14 1.90 8.11
C ALA A 1366 65.12 3.33 8.69
N MET A 1367 64.12 4.14 8.34
CA MET A 1367 63.64 5.26 9.17
C MET A 1367 62.11 5.45 9.05
N PRO A 1368 61.36 5.61 10.16
CA PRO A 1368 59.91 5.86 10.16
C PRO A 1368 59.56 7.23 10.81
N THR A 1369 58.33 7.37 11.34
CA THR A 1369 57.82 8.43 12.27
C THR A 1369 57.22 9.70 11.62
N LYS A 1370 56.19 10.38 12.16
CA LYS A 1370 55.32 10.18 13.36
C LYS A 1370 54.13 11.18 13.36
N ILE A 1371 53.06 10.86 14.11
CA ILE A 1371 52.21 11.80 14.95
C ILE A 1371 51.31 12.84 14.24
N LEU A 1372 50.11 13.24 14.73
CA LEU A 1372 49.06 12.69 15.64
C LEU A 1372 47.84 13.68 15.59
N PRO A 1373 46.59 13.31 15.95
CA PRO A 1373 45.39 14.15 15.74
C PRO A 1373 44.81 14.76 17.04
N ASN A 1374 43.75 15.59 16.92
CA ASN A 1374 42.63 15.86 17.87
C ASN A 1374 41.82 17.10 17.41
N ASP A 1375 40.57 17.42 17.81
CA ASP A 1375 39.44 16.76 18.51
C ASP A 1375 38.18 17.69 18.32
N GLY A 1376 36.96 17.27 18.69
CA GLY A 1376 35.73 18.10 18.71
C GLY A 1376 34.69 17.74 17.63
N LYS A 1377 33.54 17.02 17.82
CA LYS A 1377 32.72 16.55 18.96
C LYS A 1377 31.42 17.38 19.19
N LYS A 1378 30.28 16.67 19.36
CA LYS A 1378 28.91 17.08 19.82
C LYS A 1378 27.93 17.73 18.81
N GLU A 1379 26.59 17.61 18.93
CA GLU A 1379 25.65 16.56 19.45
C GLU A 1379 24.17 17.03 19.25
N MET A 1380 23.18 16.10 19.25
CA MET A 1380 21.72 16.30 19.53
C MET A 1380 20.88 17.15 18.51
N GLU A 1381 19.55 16.99 18.34
CA GLU A 1381 18.56 16.08 18.96
C GLU A 1381 17.35 15.72 18.03
N THR A 1382 16.53 14.78 18.53
CA THR A 1382 15.26 14.15 18.09
C THR A 1382 14.17 14.94 17.36
N ASP A 1383 13.36 14.24 16.53
CA ASP A 1383 11.90 14.12 16.79
C ASP A 1383 11.21 12.87 16.16
N ARG A 1384 9.93 12.62 16.52
CA ARG A 1384 9.17 11.35 16.36
C ARG A 1384 8.36 11.18 15.05
N CYS A 1385 7.84 9.94 14.89
CA CYS A 1385 6.83 9.46 13.92
C CYS A 1385 7.26 9.29 12.45
N ASN A 1386 7.60 8.05 12.07
CA ASN A 1386 7.21 7.47 10.77
C ASN A 1386 7.34 5.94 10.76
N ILE A 1387 6.24 5.23 10.52
CA ILE A 1387 6.24 3.79 10.22
C ILE A 1387 6.34 3.65 8.69
N GLN A 1388 7.56 3.46 8.19
CA GLN A 1388 7.79 3.13 6.78
C GLN A 1388 9.13 2.40 6.64
N LYS A 1389 9.10 1.07 6.46
CA LYS A 1389 10.22 0.25 5.95
C LYS A 1389 9.81 -1.20 5.69
N ALA A 1390 9.30 -1.45 4.48
CA ALA A 1390 9.21 -2.78 3.88
C ALA A 1390 9.47 -2.68 2.37
N VAL A 1391 10.68 -2.21 2.01
CA VAL A 1391 11.20 -2.24 0.63
C VAL A 1391 12.61 -2.83 0.70
N PRO A 1392 12.87 -3.98 0.05
CA PRO A 1392 14.24 -4.46 -0.13
C PRO A 1392 14.89 -3.67 -1.27
N ASN A 1393 15.85 -2.81 -0.92
CA ASN A 1393 16.69 -2.11 -1.90
C ASN A 1393 17.55 -3.12 -2.69
N PHE A 1394 17.24 -3.35 -3.96
CA PHE A 1394 18.19 -3.90 -4.93
C PHE A 1394 18.75 -2.79 -5.83
N ILE A 1395 19.80 -2.18 -5.30
CA ILE A 1395 21.06 -1.80 -5.95
C ILE A 1395 20.99 -1.36 -7.44
N THR A 1396 21.22 -0.07 -7.63
CA THR A 1396 21.68 0.59 -8.86
C THR A 1396 23.11 0.19 -9.24
N GLN A 1397 23.41 -0.04 -10.53
CA GLN A 1397 24.51 0.64 -11.26
C GLN A 1397 24.57 0.27 -12.76
N ASP A 1398 24.37 1.29 -13.60
CA ASP A 1398 25.03 1.61 -14.90
C ASP A 1398 25.44 0.48 -15.88
N SER A 1399 24.61 0.27 -16.91
CA SER A 1399 25.00 0.51 -18.32
C SER A 1399 23.76 0.79 -19.20
#